data_AF-A0A1Y1Q342-F1
#
_entry.id   AF-A0A1Y1Q342-F1
#
_cell.length_a   1.000
_cell.length_b   1.000
_cell.length_c   1.000
_cell.angle_alpha   90.00
_cell.angle_beta   90.00
_cell.angle_gamma   90.00
#
_symmetry.space_group_name_H-M   'P 1'
#
loop_
_entity.id
_entity.type
_entity.pdbx_description
1 polymer ?
#
loop_
_entity_poly.entity_id
_entity_poly.type
_entity_poly.pdbx_seq_one_letter_code
_entity_poly.pdbx_strand_id
1 'polypeptide(L)'
;MPNYDENQIQFLRQVLQEISDTNTDPQVIYPLLQANMDKLDDNFAYLLQMWATTTLPTLSANHAANIANVIYSFSNLIRDFPGDKATNMEIAITGYKVALQVLKFDTFPQQWADIQIGLGIAYEERIHGDQREKWEEAIVCYENAGKVFTKKVSQRQWAEVQENLGNAYKKRISGHKEDNLERAISYHKNALQVRSLTRKESPREWMATQINLASAYLRRIQGEKFENLEMAIRLYNEVLETCTLDVSPDLWALTQHQLGTAYIERITKNPTDSMKKARHHLENALKVYTREKFPRHHERVLGGLSHLSTLEEQATNIRKSALEKVNKSALVQGLVSSTSSISLESIATQEEFLMQVLGAIRNNLLNTHAVYPLLQANLDKLDIHLVEVLQNLANSFVNFVNLKSKDWLETGLEDIKSSTDEQLPAWITDDIAKIVKRQRFAITIEAFQVAEKWMHALVISEFGNLLQEFPFGSRANNLEISIATYQIAGTIFISEEFLQNWAATQDNLGAAYLHRILGDDAQNLEQAITCHKLALEIRTREEFPQDWAITQNNLGNAYKNRILGDQIQNMKEAIKCYQQALEVCSIETQPVLWAATQFNLGALCNVMAKYDVIYYEEAIKYYQRALQVYTSKAFPQDWAMTQSALGEIYRKRTEGKRAQNLKKAIEYYTEALKVRAYQTSPEQWADTQNNLGAAYFDLLEGDRVQNLEKAIEYFTEALKVRTFNALPQEHARTQFNLGRAYQEAHRWQEAYIAFETAIDAVEFLRGEISSGNEAKQKLAEDRNKSYQRMIEVCLELGKLPEAVKYLERSKARNLMEMMATGDRYGRIPEEKRQNLQQLRQAIAVENRRLADKEEKKRDYTNINQLRQQFNELNPFPGIDLAQIQALLDENTLIVEWHVGIDTFQVFFISTRPRQPIQVRQSSRNDLEILGKWIKDYLQAYYTKKNSWQDELPNRLKQLAEILHFDELVTWIHENHPQCKNLILIPHRFLHLLPLHALPLADGQCLLDKFTTVRYAPSCQILQQVKSRPRPNLRQWFAVQNPTNDLNFAELEVGVIRQSHFKDSTELLSNDQATKVAVGEKQRLAQVQGVHFSCHGSFELQSHLKFALLLANGEKPTLGDDLVPTPLESALVLANNEKLTLKDIFELNLAQTRLVVLSACETGMVDPTSTSDEYIGLPAGFLYAGANSVVSSLWSVSDLSTAFLMIRFYDNLMQHWQTVGTQASIAPALQQAQHWLRDLTYDSLNQWLAERPLYLTSDQKDDLRRHYRRDPTLFAKPY
;
A
#
# COMPACT_ATOMS: atom_id res chain seq x y z
N MET A 1 12.30 -0.10 34.77
CA MET A 1 13.69 0.40 34.64
C MET A 1 14.31 -0.36 33.48
N PRO A 2 14.71 0.28 32.37
CA PRO A 2 15.24 -0.44 31.22
C PRO A 2 16.57 -1.09 31.59
N ASN A 3 16.77 -2.36 31.19
CA ASN A 3 18.01 -3.11 31.41
C ASN A 3 19.19 -2.38 30.77
N TYR A 4 20.20 -2.06 31.58
CA TYR A 4 21.41 -1.36 31.17
C TYR A 4 22.36 -2.31 30.43
N ASP A 5 23.03 -1.82 29.37
CA ASP A 5 24.20 -2.50 28.83
C ASP A 5 25.41 -2.18 29.72
N GLU A 6 25.70 -3.10 30.64
CA GLU A 6 26.80 -2.99 31.59
C GLU A 6 28.15 -2.80 30.87
N ASN A 7 28.27 -3.26 29.62
CA ASN A 7 29.48 -3.10 28.82
C ASN A 7 29.75 -1.65 28.39
N GLN A 8 28.72 -0.85 28.09
CA GLN A 8 28.88 0.56 27.71
C GLN A 8 29.28 1.44 28.91
N ILE A 9 28.76 1.14 30.10
CA ILE A 9 29.17 1.84 31.33
C ILE A 9 30.63 1.52 31.68
N GLN A 10 31.06 0.27 31.53
CA GLN A 10 32.46 -0.11 31.72
C GLN A 10 33.38 0.60 30.73
N PHE A 11 32.96 0.70 29.46
CA PHE A 11 33.70 1.43 28.44
C PHE A 11 33.82 2.93 28.77
N LEU A 12 32.72 3.59 29.17
CA LEU A 12 32.76 4.99 29.58
C LEU A 12 33.75 5.22 30.74
N ARG A 13 33.73 4.36 31.76
CA ARG A 13 34.66 4.45 32.89
C ARG A 13 36.11 4.26 32.46
N GLN A 14 36.36 3.31 31.57
CA GLN A 14 37.69 3.05 31.03
C GLN A 14 38.24 4.28 30.28
N VAL A 15 37.42 4.90 29.44
CA VAL A 15 37.83 6.11 28.69
C VAL A 15 38.12 7.27 29.64
N LEU A 16 37.26 7.54 30.62
CA LEU A 16 37.49 8.63 31.58
C LEU A 16 38.72 8.37 32.46
N GLN A 17 38.97 7.13 32.87
CA GLN A 17 40.15 6.76 33.64
C GLN A 17 41.43 6.97 32.82
N GLU A 18 41.47 6.49 31.58
CA GLU A 18 42.65 6.66 30.72
C GLU A 18 42.94 8.12 30.39
N ILE A 19 41.91 8.95 30.21
CA ILE A 19 42.11 10.40 30.03
C ILE A 19 42.74 11.04 31.26
N SER A 20 42.35 10.59 32.45
CA SER A 20 42.96 11.04 33.72
C SER A 20 44.41 10.57 33.85
N ASP A 21 44.71 9.33 33.49
CA ASP A 21 46.03 8.71 33.69
C ASP A 21 47.06 9.18 32.65
N THR A 22 46.63 9.42 31.42
CA THR A 22 47.50 9.83 30.29
C THR A 22 47.62 11.34 30.11
N ASN A 23 46.92 12.12 30.94
CA ASN A 23 46.83 13.57 30.80
C ASN A 23 46.42 13.99 29.38
N THR A 24 45.34 13.40 28.87
CA THR A 24 44.72 13.71 27.55
C THR A 24 45.55 13.38 26.29
N ASP A 25 46.52 12.47 26.33
CA ASP A 25 47.32 12.13 25.13
C ASP A 25 46.45 11.48 24.01
N PRO A 26 46.21 12.16 22.87
CA PRO A 26 45.39 11.63 21.79
C PRO A 26 45.97 10.34 21.18
N GLN A 27 47.29 10.11 21.29
CA GLN A 27 47.94 8.89 20.77
C GLN A 27 47.52 7.63 21.54
N VAL A 28 47.07 7.76 22.78
CA VAL A 28 46.56 6.65 23.60
C VAL A 28 45.04 6.55 23.50
N ILE A 29 44.35 7.70 23.51
CA ILE A 29 42.88 7.74 23.56
C ILE A 29 42.24 7.42 22.20
N TYR A 30 42.77 7.92 21.07
CA TYR A 30 42.15 7.69 19.76
C TYR A 30 42.14 6.22 19.35
N PRO A 31 43.20 5.41 19.56
CA PRO A 31 43.13 3.97 19.34
C PRO A 31 42.05 3.27 20.18
N LEU A 32 41.86 3.68 21.43
CA LEU A 32 40.83 3.11 22.32
C LEU A 32 39.41 3.40 21.79
N LEU A 33 39.18 4.63 21.31
CA LEU A 33 37.90 5.03 20.68
C LEU A 33 37.70 4.30 19.35
N GLN A 34 38.74 4.21 18.51
CA GLN A 34 38.70 3.51 17.22
C GLN A 34 38.34 2.03 17.38
N ALA A 35 38.85 1.37 18.43
CA ALA A 35 38.59 -0.04 18.71
C ALA A 35 37.16 -0.31 19.24
N ASN A 36 36.41 0.74 19.61
CA ASN A 36 35.06 0.63 20.21
C ASN A 36 34.05 1.57 19.52
N MET A 37 34.22 1.83 18.22
CA MET A 37 33.33 2.73 17.47
C MET A 37 31.87 2.26 17.46
N ASP A 38 31.64 0.94 17.56
CA ASP A 38 30.31 0.32 17.68
C ASP A 38 29.57 0.75 18.95
N LYS A 39 30.29 1.21 19.97
CA LYS A 39 29.73 1.69 21.25
C LYS A 39 29.54 3.20 21.31
N LEU A 40 30.05 3.94 20.32
CA LEU A 40 29.92 5.40 20.22
C LEU A 40 28.68 5.71 19.37
N ASP A 41 27.50 5.45 19.93
CA ASP A 41 26.18 5.70 19.33
C ASP A 41 25.42 6.82 20.06
N ASP A 42 24.23 7.18 19.59
CA ASP A 42 23.38 8.19 20.24
C ASP A 42 23.00 7.82 21.69
N ASN A 43 22.94 6.51 22.00
CA ASN A 43 22.67 6.04 23.37
C ASN A 43 23.85 6.35 24.31
N PHE A 44 25.08 6.39 23.81
CA PHE A 44 26.26 6.71 24.60
C PHE A 44 26.24 8.14 25.16
N ALA A 45 25.71 9.12 24.41
CA ALA A 45 25.52 10.48 24.91
C ALA A 45 24.53 10.52 26.09
N TYR A 46 23.39 9.83 25.94
CA TYR A 46 22.40 9.70 27.02
C TYR A 46 22.98 9.00 28.25
N LEU A 47 23.78 7.94 28.04
CA LEU A 47 24.46 7.21 29.11
C LEU A 47 25.47 8.09 29.85
N LEU A 48 26.28 8.88 29.13
CA LEU A 48 27.20 9.86 29.73
C LEU A 48 26.45 10.87 30.60
N GLN A 49 25.35 11.43 30.11
CA GLN A 49 24.52 12.38 30.85
C GLN A 49 23.95 11.75 32.12
N MET A 50 23.37 10.56 32.02
CA MET A 50 22.77 9.83 33.14
C MET A 50 23.83 9.43 34.17
N TRP A 51 24.97 8.89 33.75
CA TRP A 51 26.05 8.50 34.65
C TRP A 51 26.59 9.72 35.42
N ALA A 52 26.79 10.84 34.73
CA ALA A 52 27.35 12.02 35.36
C ALA A 52 26.36 12.72 36.31
N THR A 53 25.08 12.82 35.92
CA THR A 53 24.02 13.41 36.78
C THR A 53 23.71 12.57 38.02
N THR A 54 23.99 11.26 37.98
CA THR A 54 23.84 10.38 39.16
C THR A 54 25.11 10.31 40.01
N THR A 55 26.30 10.28 39.39
CA THR A 55 27.56 10.06 40.10
C THR A 55 28.16 11.34 40.67
N LEU A 56 28.23 12.42 39.88
CA LEU A 56 28.91 13.65 40.29
C LEU A 56 28.33 14.30 41.56
N PRO A 57 27.00 14.32 41.79
CA PRO A 57 26.43 14.88 43.02
C PRO A 57 26.77 14.09 44.29
N THR A 58 27.20 12.82 44.16
CA THR A 58 27.55 11.97 45.32
C THR A 58 28.99 12.18 45.80
N LEU A 59 29.80 12.92 45.04
CA LEU A 59 31.22 13.15 45.31
C LEU A 59 31.44 14.49 46.02
N SER A 60 32.55 14.62 46.76
CA SER A 60 32.97 15.92 47.30
C SER A 60 33.22 16.92 46.16
N ALA A 61 32.99 18.21 46.39
CA ALA A 61 33.11 19.26 45.38
C ALA A 61 34.44 19.23 44.59
N ASN A 62 35.58 18.99 45.25
CA ASN A 62 36.88 18.90 44.57
C ASN A 62 37.01 17.68 43.65
N HIS A 63 36.54 16.52 44.10
CA HIS A 63 36.55 15.30 43.26
C HIS A 63 35.57 15.41 42.09
N ALA A 64 34.38 15.98 42.32
CA ALA A 64 33.42 16.24 41.25
C ALA A 64 34.01 17.22 40.21
N ALA A 65 34.69 18.28 40.63
CA ALA A 65 35.34 19.24 39.74
C ALA A 65 36.48 18.60 38.91
N ASN A 66 37.27 17.71 39.52
CA ASN A 66 38.31 16.96 38.79
C ASN A 66 37.72 16.08 37.70
N ILE A 67 36.67 15.31 37.99
CA ILE A 67 36.01 14.46 37.00
C ILE A 67 35.33 15.32 35.91
N ALA A 68 34.72 16.45 36.28
CA ALA A 68 34.15 17.38 35.31
C ALA A 68 35.21 17.93 34.32
N ASN A 69 36.43 18.20 34.79
CA ASN A 69 37.56 18.58 33.92
C ASN A 69 37.96 17.42 32.98
N VAL A 70 37.97 16.17 33.47
CA VAL A 70 38.23 14.99 32.63
C VAL A 70 37.14 14.81 31.56
N ILE A 71 35.86 15.05 31.89
CA ILE A 71 34.76 15.00 30.93
C ILE A 71 34.88 16.14 29.90
N TYR A 72 35.28 17.35 30.31
CA TYR A 72 35.57 18.45 29.39
C TYR A 72 36.69 18.07 28.40
N SER A 73 37.77 17.50 28.91
CA SER A 73 38.88 16.97 28.13
C SER A 73 38.45 15.88 27.14
N PHE A 74 37.63 14.93 27.58
CA PHE A 74 37.02 13.92 26.70
C PHE A 74 36.18 14.56 25.58
N SER A 75 35.40 15.59 25.93
CA SER A 75 34.53 16.31 24.99
C SER A 75 35.32 17.02 23.88
N ASN A 76 36.51 17.54 24.20
CA ASN A 76 37.43 18.08 23.18
C ASN A 76 37.97 16.96 22.27
N LEU A 77 38.41 15.84 22.85
CA LEU A 77 38.97 14.72 22.09
C LEU A 77 37.95 14.07 21.16
N ILE A 78 36.73 13.81 21.64
CA ILE A 78 35.68 13.18 20.81
C ILE A 78 35.18 14.12 19.71
N ARG A 79 35.18 15.45 19.95
CA ARG A 79 34.85 16.45 18.92
C ARG A 79 35.81 16.35 17.74
N ASP A 80 37.10 16.13 18.01
CA ASP A 80 38.17 16.15 17.02
C ASP A 80 38.53 14.74 16.49
N PHE A 81 37.86 13.69 16.99
CA PHE A 81 38.10 12.30 16.61
C PHE A 81 37.51 11.96 15.22
N PRO A 82 38.27 11.29 14.32
CA PRO A 82 37.81 10.90 12.98
C PRO A 82 36.89 9.67 13.05
N GLY A 83 35.66 9.86 13.55
CA GLY A 83 34.57 8.89 13.56
C GLY A 83 33.31 9.43 12.89
N ASP A 84 32.13 8.91 13.26
CA ASP A 84 30.87 9.53 12.85
C ASP A 84 30.74 10.93 13.49
N LYS A 85 30.94 11.96 12.67
CA LYS A 85 30.96 13.36 13.12
C LYS A 85 29.62 13.77 13.75
N ALA A 86 28.49 13.23 13.28
CA ALA A 86 27.18 13.60 13.80
C ALA A 86 27.02 13.15 15.26
N THR A 87 27.27 11.86 15.51
CA THR A 87 27.23 11.26 16.85
C THR A 87 28.29 11.85 17.78
N ASN A 88 29.51 12.08 17.29
CA ASN A 88 30.58 12.69 18.08
C ASN A 88 30.23 14.10 18.59
N MET A 89 29.52 14.92 17.80
CA MET A 89 29.09 16.25 18.26
C MET A 89 28.06 16.15 19.39
N GLU A 90 27.09 15.23 19.31
CA GLU A 90 26.08 15.07 20.38
C GLU A 90 26.72 14.58 21.69
N ILE A 91 27.70 13.67 21.61
CA ILE A 91 28.47 13.21 22.77
C ILE A 91 29.29 14.38 23.36
N ALA A 92 29.99 15.16 22.53
CA ALA A 92 30.78 16.32 22.98
C ALA A 92 29.90 17.40 23.64
N ILE A 93 28.80 17.80 23.00
CA ILE A 93 27.84 18.78 23.52
C ILE A 93 27.30 18.32 24.88
N THR A 94 26.95 17.03 25.00
CA THR A 94 26.46 16.45 26.25
C THR A 94 27.53 16.49 27.34
N GLY A 95 28.76 16.10 27.02
CA GLY A 95 29.89 16.17 27.95
C GLY A 95 30.19 17.59 28.45
N TYR A 96 30.18 18.59 27.56
CA TYR A 96 30.32 20.00 27.96
C TYR A 96 29.18 20.46 28.87
N LYS A 97 27.92 20.15 28.53
CA LYS A 97 26.75 20.51 29.36
C LYS A 97 26.84 19.90 30.76
N VAL A 98 27.27 18.64 30.84
CA VAL A 98 27.52 17.95 32.11
C VAL A 98 28.63 18.64 32.91
N ALA A 99 29.76 18.96 32.28
CA ALA A 99 30.87 19.63 32.95
C ALA A 99 30.44 21.00 33.54
N LEU A 100 29.61 21.76 32.81
CA LEU A 100 29.04 23.04 33.26
C LEU A 100 28.11 22.94 34.47
N GLN A 101 27.54 21.76 34.76
CA GLN A 101 26.73 21.57 35.98
C GLN A 101 27.57 21.65 37.25
N VAL A 102 28.87 21.29 37.15
CA VAL A 102 29.81 21.28 38.27
C VAL A 102 30.73 22.51 38.23
N LEU A 103 31.32 22.80 37.08
CA LEU A 103 32.26 23.91 36.87
C LEU A 103 31.48 25.18 36.55
N LYS A 104 30.93 25.84 37.59
CA LYS A 104 30.05 27.02 37.45
C LYS A 104 30.83 28.33 37.37
N PHE A 105 30.21 29.35 36.77
CA PHE A 105 30.74 30.70 36.63
C PHE A 105 31.25 31.30 37.96
N ASP A 106 30.50 31.15 39.06
CA ASP A 106 30.83 31.78 40.34
C ASP A 106 32.02 31.13 41.06
N THR A 107 32.35 29.87 40.75
CA THR A 107 33.38 29.09 41.46
C THR A 107 34.59 28.78 40.60
N PHE A 108 34.42 28.60 39.29
CA PHE A 108 35.47 28.28 38.32
C PHE A 108 35.32 29.13 37.05
N PRO A 109 35.40 30.46 37.13
CA PRO A 109 35.03 31.35 36.03
C PRO A 109 35.86 31.12 34.75
N GLN A 110 37.16 30.80 34.89
CA GLN A 110 38.04 30.55 33.75
C GLN A 110 37.69 29.23 33.04
N GLN A 111 37.62 28.12 33.78
CA GLN A 111 37.25 26.81 33.22
C GLN A 111 35.84 26.84 32.65
N TRP A 112 34.90 27.52 33.32
CA TRP A 112 33.55 27.71 32.82
C TRP A 112 33.55 28.43 31.45
N ALA A 113 34.33 29.50 31.31
CA ALA A 113 34.44 30.23 30.04
C ALA A 113 35.14 29.40 28.94
N ASP A 114 36.16 28.60 29.27
CA ASP A 114 36.82 27.69 28.33
C ASP A 114 35.86 26.59 27.84
N ILE A 115 35.00 26.06 28.72
CA ILE A 115 33.95 25.10 28.33
C ILE A 115 32.90 25.78 27.43
N GLN A 116 32.53 27.03 27.71
CA GLN A 116 31.59 27.77 26.86
C GLN A 116 32.16 27.98 25.44
N ILE A 117 33.46 28.25 25.29
CA ILE A 117 34.10 28.33 23.97
C ILE A 117 34.02 26.96 23.25
N GLY A 118 34.41 25.88 23.93
CA GLY A 118 34.38 24.52 23.35
C GLY A 118 32.98 24.05 22.97
N LEU A 119 31.98 24.37 23.79
CA LEU A 119 30.57 24.10 23.52
C LEU A 119 30.04 24.93 22.35
N GLY A 120 30.42 26.21 22.27
CA GLY A 120 30.08 27.07 21.14
C GLY A 120 30.59 26.49 19.81
N ILE A 121 31.84 26.03 19.77
CA ILE A 121 32.44 25.39 18.58
C ILE A 121 31.69 24.10 18.23
N ALA A 122 31.37 23.27 19.22
CA ALA A 122 30.62 22.04 18.99
C ALA A 122 29.20 22.30 18.44
N TYR A 123 28.55 23.38 18.89
CA TYR A 123 27.29 23.83 18.30
C TYR A 123 27.44 24.32 16.87
N GLU A 124 28.51 25.05 16.52
CA GLU A 124 28.76 25.45 15.12
C GLU A 124 28.88 24.25 14.18
N GLU A 125 29.56 23.20 14.64
CA GLU A 125 29.83 21.96 13.90
C GLU A 125 28.70 20.92 14.02
N ARG A 126 27.65 21.20 14.80
CA ARG A 126 26.52 20.28 15.02
C ARG A 126 25.77 20.00 13.72
N ILE A 127 25.58 18.70 13.45
CA ILE A 127 24.90 18.18 12.26
C ILE A 127 23.40 17.98 12.55
N HIS A 128 23.05 17.43 13.71
CA HIS A 128 21.67 17.22 14.15
C HIS A 128 21.00 18.50 14.71
N GLY A 129 19.67 18.60 14.57
CA GLY A 129 18.88 19.73 15.08
C GLY A 129 18.63 20.87 14.09
N ASP A 130 17.88 21.89 14.54
CA ASP A 130 17.58 23.07 13.72
C ASP A 130 18.85 23.89 13.48
N GLN A 131 19.14 24.14 12.20
CA GLN A 131 20.29 24.92 11.73
C GLN A 131 20.24 26.39 12.18
N ARG A 132 19.06 26.89 12.55
CA ARG A 132 18.88 28.21 13.15
C ARG A 132 19.31 28.23 14.61
N GLU A 133 18.87 27.24 15.39
CA GLU A 133 19.11 27.16 16.83
C GLU A 133 20.60 27.04 17.16
N LYS A 134 21.36 26.26 16.37
CA LYS A 134 22.78 26.04 16.64
C LYS A 134 23.63 27.32 16.64
N TRP A 135 23.31 28.30 15.79
CA TRP A 135 24.04 29.58 15.77
C TRP A 135 23.64 30.47 16.94
N GLU A 136 22.37 30.44 17.36
CA GLU A 136 21.93 31.16 18.57
C GLU A 136 22.58 30.56 19.82
N GLU A 137 22.60 29.23 19.94
CA GLU A 137 23.26 28.53 21.05
C GLU A 137 24.77 28.80 21.07
N ALA A 138 25.45 28.77 19.92
CA ALA A 138 26.87 29.11 19.82
C ALA A 138 27.15 30.56 20.21
N ILE A 139 26.34 31.51 19.73
CA ILE A 139 26.47 32.95 20.09
C ILE A 139 26.31 33.13 21.60
N VAL A 140 25.28 32.53 22.21
CA VAL A 140 25.06 32.60 23.66
C VAL A 140 26.28 32.06 24.42
N CYS A 141 26.87 30.96 23.94
CA CYS A 141 28.08 30.39 24.56
C CYS A 141 29.27 31.36 24.47
N TYR A 142 29.52 31.97 23.31
CA TYR A 142 30.61 32.93 23.17
C TYR A 142 30.36 34.24 23.93
N GLU A 143 29.13 34.74 23.98
CA GLU A 143 28.76 35.90 24.79
C GLU A 143 28.96 35.61 26.28
N ASN A 144 28.66 34.38 26.72
CA ASN A 144 28.95 33.91 28.07
C ASN A 144 30.47 33.89 28.35
N ALA A 145 31.29 33.31 27.47
CA ALA A 145 32.73 33.34 27.61
C ALA A 145 33.29 34.78 27.66
N GLY A 146 32.70 35.69 26.88
CA GLY A 146 33.03 37.11 26.85
C GLY A 146 32.76 37.87 28.16
N LYS A 147 31.96 37.33 29.09
CA LYS A 147 31.78 37.88 30.45
C LYS A 147 33.05 37.72 31.30
N VAL A 148 33.85 36.69 31.03
CA VAL A 148 35.09 36.38 31.76
C VAL A 148 36.30 36.89 30.99
N PHE A 149 36.43 36.49 29.73
CA PHE A 149 37.55 36.86 28.87
C PHE A 149 37.34 38.23 28.26
N THR A 150 37.47 39.27 29.07
CA THR A 150 37.44 40.67 28.61
C THR A 150 38.83 41.12 28.16
N LYS A 151 38.90 42.18 27.35
CA LYS A 151 40.17 42.79 26.87
C LYS A 151 41.15 43.13 28.01
N LYS A 152 40.64 43.41 29.22
CA LYS A 152 41.44 43.74 30.41
C LYS A 152 41.99 42.49 31.11
N VAL A 153 41.24 41.39 31.10
CA VAL A 153 41.56 40.14 31.80
C VAL A 153 42.51 39.29 30.96
N SER A 154 42.19 39.08 29.69
CA SER A 154 43.01 38.27 28.77
C SER A 154 42.83 38.78 27.35
N GLN A 155 43.80 39.55 26.85
CA GLN A 155 43.72 40.13 25.50
C GLN A 155 43.63 39.05 24.42
N ARG A 156 44.35 37.93 24.60
CA ARG A 156 44.39 36.81 23.65
C ARG A 156 43.05 36.08 23.58
N GLN A 157 42.51 35.63 24.71
CA GLN A 157 41.22 34.92 24.74
C GLN A 157 40.05 35.85 24.41
N TRP A 158 40.13 37.13 24.75
CA TRP A 158 39.13 38.10 24.31
C TRP A 158 39.12 38.22 22.79
N ALA A 159 40.28 38.30 22.13
CA ALA A 159 40.35 38.35 20.67
C ALA A 159 39.81 37.08 20.01
N GLU A 160 40.00 35.92 20.63
CA GLU A 160 39.40 34.64 20.20
C GLU A 160 37.87 34.64 20.30
N VAL A 161 37.32 35.10 21.43
CA VAL A 161 35.87 35.24 21.61
C VAL A 161 35.27 36.22 20.60
N GLN A 162 35.93 37.36 20.36
CA GLN A 162 35.49 38.33 19.34
C GLN A 162 35.52 37.69 17.94
N GLU A 163 36.55 36.90 17.61
CA GLU A 163 36.62 36.23 16.31
C GLU A 163 35.50 35.21 16.11
N ASN A 164 35.22 34.40 17.13
CA ASN A 164 34.15 33.38 17.08
C ASN A 164 32.76 34.04 16.97
N LEU A 165 32.51 35.12 17.73
CA LEU A 165 31.29 35.92 17.58
C LEU A 165 31.16 36.50 16.16
N GLY A 166 32.26 37.03 15.59
CA GLY A 166 32.25 37.55 14.22
C GLY A 166 31.85 36.48 13.20
N ASN A 167 32.42 35.28 13.32
CA ASN A 167 32.10 34.17 12.44
C ASN A 167 30.67 33.64 12.62
N ALA A 168 30.18 33.56 13.86
CA ALA A 168 28.82 33.13 14.17
C ALA A 168 27.79 34.15 13.66
N TYR A 169 27.95 35.45 13.92
CA TYR A 169 27.04 36.48 13.40
C TYR A 169 27.06 36.56 11.85
N LYS A 170 28.20 36.29 11.19
CA LYS A 170 28.28 36.20 9.72
C LYS A 170 27.45 35.04 9.15
N LYS A 171 27.26 33.95 9.90
CA LYS A 171 26.50 32.74 9.51
C LYS A 171 25.08 32.70 10.10
N ARG A 172 24.77 33.58 11.05
CA ARG A 172 23.49 33.65 11.76
C ARG A 172 22.34 33.98 10.80
N ILE A 173 21.33 33.13 10.79
CA ILE A 173 20.15 33.25 9.94
C ILE A 173 19.06 34.12 10.59
N SER A 174 19.00 34.18 11.92
CA SER A 174 18.00 34.96 12.67
C SER A 174 18.35 36.45 12.76
N GLY A 175 17.32 37.31 12.75
CA GLY A 175 17.47 38.76 12.73
C GLY A 175 17.72 39.32 11.32
N HIS A 176 17.81 40.64 11.20
CA HIS A 176 18.11 41.27 9.92
C HIS A 176 19.55 40.96 9.50
N LYS A 177 19.71 40.41 8.30
CA LYS A 177 21.01 40.04 7.72
C LYS A 177 21.99 41.22 7.70
N GLU A 178 21.46 42.43 7.50
CA GLU A 178 22.21 43.68 7.56
C GLU A 178 22.85 43.89 8.94
N ASP A 179 22.05 43.86 10.01
CA ASP A 179 22.53 44.01 11.38
C ASP A 179 23.55 42.92 11.77
N ASN A 180 23.32 41.69 11.34
CA ASN A 180 24.22 40.57 11.60
C ASN A 180 25.60 40.78 10.94
N LEU A 181 25.64 41.29 9.71
CA LEU A 181 26.89 41.58 9.00
C LEU A 181 27.63 42.78 9.61
N GLU A 182 26.92 43.83 10.03
CA GLU A 182 27.56 44.96 10.72
C GLU A 182 28.14 44.53 12.08
N ARG A 183 27.43 43.67 12.82
CA ARG A 183 27.95 43.05 14.04
C ARG A 183 29.19 42.19 13.75
N ALA A 184 29.15 41.33 12.73
CA ALA A 184 30.28 40.51 12.34
C ALA A 184 31.52 41.35 11.98
N ILE A 185 31.34 42.42 11.21
CA ILE A 185 32.41 43.38 10.87
C ILE A 185 32.97 44.04 12.13
N SER A 186 32.12 44.45 13.06
CA SER A 186 32.53 45.07 14.33
C SER A 186 33.36 44.11 15.19
N TYR A 187 32.91 42.86 15.33
CA TYR A 187 33.62 41.82 16.08
C TYR A 187 34.98 41.46 15.46
N HIS A 188 35.05 41.29 14.14
CA HIS A 188 36.34 41.04 13.46
C HIS A 188 37.29 42.25 13.57
N LYS A 189 36.79 43.49 13.52
CA LYS A 189 37.61 44.69 13.77
C LYS A 189 38.16 44.70 15.19
N ASN A 190 37.36 44.32 16.19
CA ASN A 190 37.79 44.24 17.58
C ASN A 190 38.89 43.19 17.78
N ALA A 191 38.72 41.99 17.21
CA ALA A 191 39.76 40.95 17.22
C ALA A 191 41.05 41.43 16.53
N LEU A 192 40.92 42.13 15.39
CA LEU A 192 42.04 42.64 14.61
C LEU A 192 42.87 43.69 15.35
N GLN A 193 42.27 44.51 16.23
CA GLN A 193 43.01 45.46 17.07
C GLN A 193 44.08 44.77 17.94
N VAL A 194 43.77 43.59 18.48
CA VAL A 194 44.72 42.85 19.32
C VAL A 194 45.70 42.07 18.44
N ARG A 195 45.19 41.34 17.44
CA ARG A 195 46.01 40.50 16.55
C ARG A 195 47.00 41.31 15.70
N SER A 196 46.73 42.58 15.44
CA SER A 196 47.68 43.47 14.74
C SER A 196 48.90 43.82 15.59
N LEU A 197 48.75 43.87 16.91
CA LEU A 197 49.85 44.09 17.85
C LEU A 197 50.74 42.84 17.97
N THR A 198 50.15 41.65 17.81
CA THR A 198 50.84 40.35 17.88
C THR A 198 51.17 39.75 16.51
N ARG A 199 51.10 40.56 15.43
CA ARG A 199 51.31 40.11 14.03
C ARG A 199 52.62 39.34 13.81
N LYS A 200 53.70 39.68 14.53
CA LYS A 200 55.00 38.99 14.45
C LYS A 200 55.03 37.65 15.19
N GLU A 201 54.25 37.53 16.27
CA GLU A 201 54.24 36.35 17.15
C GLU A 201 53.24 35.30 16.68
N SER A 202 52.11 35.72 16.11
CA SER A 202 51.05 34.83 15.62
C SER A 202 50.49 35.31 14.29
N PRO A 203 51.32 35.32 13.22
CA PRO A 203 50.94 35.85 11.91
C PRO A 203 49.71 35.15 11.32
N ARG A 204 49.55 33.85 11.60
CA ARG A 204 48.42 33.04 11.10
C ARG A 204 47.06 33.54 11.59
N GLU A 205 46.94 33.88 12.86
CA GLU A 205 45.68 34.36 13.45
C GLU A 205 45.29 35.73 12.91
N TRP A 206 46.27 36.62 12.74
CA TRP A 206 46.07 37.93 12.12
C TRP A 206 45.58 37.80 10.67
N MET A 207 46.22 36.94 9.86
CA MET A 207 45.81 36.69 8.47
C MET A 207 44.38 36.13 8.38
N ALA A 208 44.03 35.16 9.23
CA ALA A 208 42.67 34.59 9.25
C ALA A 208 41.60 35.65 9.58
N THR A 209 41.89 36.54 10.54
CA THR A 209 40.99 37.65 10.93
C THR A 209 40.76 38.61 9.77
N GLN A 210 41.83 38.97 9.06
CA GLN A 210 41.77 39.84 7.88
C GLN A 210 40.93 39.21 6.75
N ILE A 211 41.13 37.92 6.47
CA ILE A 211 40.35 37.17 5.47
C ILE A 211 38.86 37.15 5.84
N ASN A 212 38.56 36.93 7.12
CA ASN A 212 37.18 36.89 7.60
C ASN A 212 36.51 38.28 7.55
N LEU A 213 37.24 39.34 7.89
CA LEU A 213 36.78 40.71 7.76
C LEU A 213 36.53 41.10 6.30
N ALA A 214 37.44 40.75 5.39
CA ALA A 214 37.28 40.98 3.96
C ALA A 214 36.05 40.25 3.39
N SER A 215 35.83 38.99 3.81
CA SER A 215 34.65 38.20 3.44
C SER A 215 33.35 38.83 3.95
N ALA A 216 33.37 39.42 5.16
CA ALA A 216 32.22 40.14 5.70
C ALA A 216 31.93 41.42 4.90
N TYR A 217 32.95 42.17 4.48
CA TYR A 217 32.79 43.33 3.60
C TYR A 217 32.24 42.97 2.21
N LEU A 218 32.67 41.88 1.58
CA LEU A 218 32.08 41.41 0.31
C LEU A 218 30.58 41.15 0.43
N ARG A 219 30.12 40.72 1.60
CA ARG A 219 28.72 40.37 1.86
C ARG A 219 27.91 41.53 2.44
N ARG A 220 28.56 42.65 2.78
CA ARG A 220 27.97 43.81 3.47
C ARG A 220 26.89 44.46 2.60
N ILE A 221 25.73 44.69 3.22
CA ILE A 221 24.56 45.28 2.55
C ILE A 221 24.61 46.81 2.63
N GLN A 222 25.07 47.38 3.76
CA GLN A 222 25.21 48.82 3.94
C GLN A 222 26.36 49.43 3.15
N GLY A 223 26.12 50.64 2.63
CA GLY A 223 27.09 51.42 1.86
C GLY A 223 27.14 51.01 0.39
N GLU A 224 27.94 51.74 -0.39
CA GLU A 224 28.08 51.49 -1.82
C GLU A 224 28.75 50.13 -2.07
N LYS A 225 28.08 49.25 -2.82
CA LYS A 225 28.55 47.88 -3.14
C LYS A 225 29.97 47.87 -3.69
N PHE A 226 30.31 48.88 -4.50
CA PHE A 226 31.64 49.03 -5.05
C PHE A 226 32.70 49.36 -3.98
N GLU A 227 32.39 50.23 -3.02
CA GLU A 227 33.32 50.59 -1.95
C GLU A 227 33.58 49.41 -1.01
N ASN A 228 32.53 48.62 -0.72
CA ASN A 228 32.65 47.39 0.06
C ASN A 228 33.54 46.35 -0.65
N LEU A 229 33.40 46.21 -1.97
CA LEU A 229 34.25 45.34 -2.80
C LEU A 229 35.71 45.79 -2.79
N GLU A 230 35.97 47.08 -2.98
CA GLU A 230 37.34 47.64 -2.95
C GLU A 230 37.99 47.49 -1.56
N MET A 231 37.21 47.63 -0.49
CA MET A 231 37.68 47.39 0.86
C MET A 231 38.09 45.92 1.07
N ALA A 232 37.29 44.98 0.60
CA ALA A 232 37.63 43.56 0.68
C ALA A 232 38.89 43.22 -0.14
N ILE A 233 39.01 43.74 -1.36
CA ILE A 233 40.20 43.57 -2.21
C ILE A 233 41.45 44.13 -1.51
N ARG A 234 41.34 45.30 -0.86
CA ARG A 234 42.46 45.90 -0.10
C ARG A 234 42.92 44.98 1.03
N LEU A 235 41.99 44.48 1.85
CA LEU A 235 42.29 43.60 2.98
C LEU A 235 42.94 42.29 2.52
N TYR A 236 42.44 41.67 1.44
CA TYR A 236 43.06 40.46 0.90
C TYR A 236 44.48 40.70 0.33
N ASN A 237 44.72 41.85 -0.32
CA ASN A 237 46.07 42.20 -0.79
C ASN A 237 47.05 42.40 0.38
N GLU A 238 46.61 43.05 1.47
CA GLU A 238 47.44 43.22 2.68
C GLU A 238 47.82 41.87 3.32
N VAL A 239 46.93 40.88 3.25
CA VAL A 239 47.24 39.51 3.67
C VAL A 239 48.32 38.91 2.77
N LEU A 240 48.25 39.07 1.45
CA LEU A 240 49.23 38.54 0.50
C LEU A 240 50.62 39.20 0.58
N GLU A 241 50.75 40.40 1.17
CA GLU A 241 52.07 40.99 1.46
C GLU A 241 52.87 40.18 2.49
N THR A 242 52.17 39.43 3.35
CA THR A 242 52.77 38.67 4.45
C THR A 242 52.62 37.16 4.28
N CYS A 243 51.48 36.73 3.71
CA CYS A 243 51.18 35.34 3.42
C CYS A 243 51.83 34.98 2.08
N THR A 244 52.90 34.18 2.11
CA THR A 244 53.47 33.56 0.91
C THR A 244 53.13 32.07 0.89
N LEU A 245 53.32 31.44 -0.28
CA LEU A 245 53.09 30.00 -0.45
C LEU A 245 53.90 29.16 0.55
N ASP A 246 55.11 29.59 0.91
CA ASP A 246 56.00 28.87 1.84
C ASP A 246 55.64 29.07 3.32
N VAL A 247 54.95 30.18 3.65
CA VAL A 247 54.60 30.53 5.04
C VAL A 247 53.30 29.85 5.48
N SER A 248 52.27 29.85 4.63
CA SER A 248 51.02 29.15 4.92
C SER A 248 50.30 28.82 3.61
N PRO A 249 50.57 27.64 3.02
CA PRO A 249 50.01 27.25 1.73
C PRO A 249 48.48 27.35 1.68
N ASP A 250 47.79 26.92 2.74
CA ASP A 250 46.32 26.86 2.79
C ASP A 250 45.67 28.25 2.83
N LEU A 251 46.18 29.16 3.67
CA LEU A 251 45.67 30.53 3.77
C LEU A 251 46.06 31.36 2.55
N TRP A 252 47.23 31.11 1.98
CA TRP A 252 47.66 31.74 0.74
C TRP A 252 46.70 31.36 -0.40
N ALA A 253 46.43 30.07 -0.58
CA ALA A 253 45.50 29.57 -1.59
C ALA A 253 44.07 30.08 -1.39
N LEU A 254 43.60 30.14 -0.14
CA LEU A 254 42.29 30.70 0.19
C LEU A 254 42.20 32.18 -0.22
N THR A 255 43.23 32.97 0.12
CA THR A 255 43.28 34.40 -0.18
C THR A 255 43.35 34.65 -1.69
N GLN A 256 44.15 33.86 -2.41
CA GLN A 256 44.22 33.89 -3.88
C GLN A 256 42.86 33.56 -4.51
N HIS A 257 42.17 32.53 -4.03
CA HIS A 257 40.83 32.19 -4.54
C HIS A 257 39.83 33.33 -4.29
N GLN A 258 39.76 33.86 -3.06
CA GLN A 258 38.82 34.94 -2.71
C GLN A 258 39.11 36.24 -3.48
N LEU A 259 40.38 36.58 -3.72
CA LEU A 259 40.77 37.69 -4.60
C LEU A 259 40.35 37.46 -6.05
N GLY A 260 40.53 36.23 -6.54
CA GLY A 260 40.05 35.82 -7.86
C GLY A 260 38.56 36.10 -8.03
N THR A 261 37.74 35.66 -7.08
CA THR A 261 36.29 35.92 -7.07
C THR A 261 35.96 37.40 -6.94
N ALA A 262 36.62 38.14 -6.06
CA ALA A 262 36.40 39.58 -5.90
C ALA A 262 36.74 40.37 -7.17
N TYR A 263 37.82 40.01 -7.88
CA TYR A 263 38.15 40.63 -9.16
C TYR A 263 37.16 40.26 -10.27
N ILE A 264 36.57 39.05 -10.26
CA ILE A 264 35.46 38.70 -11.15
C ILE A 264 34.27 39.66 -10.93
N GLU A 265 33.89 39.90 -9.67
CA GLU A 265 32.79 40.82 -9.35
C GLU A 265 33.09 42.28 -9.79
N ARG A 266 34.37 42.67 -9.80
CA ARG A 266 34.85 44.00 -10.21
C ARG A 266 34.84 44.23 -11.73
N ILE A 267 34.69 43.18 -12.55
CA ILE A 267 34.73 43.24 -14.03
C ILE A 267 33.74 44.27 -14.60
N THR A 268 32.61 44.50 -13.94
CA THR A 268 31.54 45.42 -14.37
C THR A 268 31.97 46.87 -14.58
N LYS A 269 33.07 47.34 -13.97
CA LYS A 269 33.56 48.73 -14.12
C LYS A 269 34.90 48.88 -14.86
N ASN A 270 35.79 47.90 -14.80
CA ASN A 270 37.10 47.96 -15.48
C ASN A 270 37.49 46.58 -16.02
N PRO A 271 36.95 46.18 -17.19
CA PRO A 271 36.84 44.77 -17.58
C PRO A 271 38.21 44.13 -17.83
N THR A 272 39.08 44.81 -18.56
CA THR A 272 40.32 44.19 -19.07
C THR A 272 41.37 43.96 -17.99
N ASP A 273 41.51 44.88 -17.02
CA ASP A 273 42.45 44.73 -15.91
C ASP A 273 41.91 43.72 -14.87
N SER A 274 40.61 43.78 -14.57
CA SER A 274 39.99 42.91 -13.57
C SER A 274 39.93 41.44 -14.03
N MET A 275 39.67 41.19 -15.31
CA MET A 275 39.72 39.82 -15.88
C MET A 275 41.11 39.20 -15.78
N LYS A 276 42.17 39.96 -16.09
CA LYS A 276 43.56 39.48 -15.98
C LYS A 276 43.94 39.15 -14.54
N LYS A 277 43.57 40.00 -13.60
CA LYS A 277 43.84 39.79 -12.17
C LYS A 277 43.03 38.62 -11.62
N ALA A 278 41.75 38.51 -11.98
CA ALA A 278 40.91 37.37 -11.60
C ALA A 278 41.52 36.02 -12.03
N ARG A 279 41.91 35.91 -13.31
CA ARG A 279 42.55 34.70 -13.85
C ARG A 279 43.83 34.36 -13.08
N HIS A 280 44.71 35.36 -12.91
CA HIS A 280 45.99 35.19 -12.23
C HIS A 280 45.82 34.64 -10.80
N HIS A 281 44.89 35.21 -10.03
CA HIS A 281 44.66 34.81 -8.65
C HIS A 281 44.00 33.42 -8.54
N LEU A 282 43.06 33.08 -9.44
CA LEU A 282 42.46 31.74 -9.47
C LEU A 282 43.46 30.66 -9.89
N GLU A 283 44.29 30.90 -10.90
CA GLU A 283 45.36 29.97 -11.32
C GLU A 283 46.40 29.76 -10.21
N ASN A 284 46.72 30.80 -9.44
CA ASN A 284 47.58 30.67 -8.27
C ASN A 284 46.96 29.79 -7.18
N ALA A 285 45.65 29.89 -6.92
CA ALA A 285 44.98 29.04 -5.94
C ALA A 285 45.02 27.55 -6.31
N LEU A 286 44.98 27.21 -7.61
CA LEU A 286 45.10 25.83 -8.11
C LEU A 286 46.47 25.18 -7.86
N LYS A 287 47.51 25.96 -7.56
CA LYS A 287 48.83 25.41 -7.19
C LYS A 287 48.79 24.63 -5.88
N VAL A 288 47.83 24.93 -5.01
CA VAL A 288 47.65 24.26 -3.71
C VAL A 288 46.36 23.43 -3.70
N TYR A 289 45.26 24.00 -4.19
CA TYR A 289 43.98 23.29 -4.29
C TYR A 289 43.97 22.36 -5.49
N THR A 290 44.65 21.22 -5.36
CA THR A 290 44.62 20.12 -6.33
C THR A 290 43.40 19.23 -6.11
N ARG A 291 42.98 18.52 -7.15
CA ARG A 291 41.85 17.58 -7.10
C ARG A 291 42.01 16.51 -6.03
N GLU A 292 43.23 16.04 -5.78
CA GLU A 292 43.52 14.96 -4.83
C GLU A 292 43.52 15.42 -3.37
N LYS A 293 44.07 16.61 -3.09
CA LYS A 293 44.16 17.12 -1.71
C LYS A 293 42.95 17.93 -1.27
N PHE A 294 42.33 18.69 -2.17
CA PHE A 294 41.23 19.61 -1.85
C PHE A 294 40.17 19.63 -2.96
N PRO A 295 39.50 18.50 -3.24
CA PRO A 295 38.59 18.36 -4.39
C PRO A 295 37.51 19.44 -4.45
N ARG A 296 36.85 19.73 -3.31
CA ARG A 296 35.82 20.77 -3.23
C ARG A 296 36.35 22.18 -3.51
N HIS A 297 37.55 22.51 -3.03
CA HIS A 297 38.14 23.82 -3.31
C HIS A 297 38.68 23.91 -4.74
N HIS A 298 39.25 22.82 -5.25
CA HIS A 298 39.69 22.68 -6.64
C HIS A 298 38.54 22.92 -7.63
N GLU A 299 37.40 22.25 -7.42
CA GLU A 299 36.20 22.44 -8.24
C GLU A 299 35.64 23.86 -8.16
N ARG A 300 35.64 24.49 -6.98
CA ARG A 300 35.18 25.88 -6.83
C ARG A 300 36.07 26.87 -7.58
N VAL A 301 37.39 26.69 -7.53
CA VAL A 301 38.34 27.53 -8.28
C VAL A 301 38.20 27.29 -9.79
N LEU A 302 38.01 26.05 -10.23
CA LEU A 302 37.72 25.73 -11.63
C LEU A 302 36.38 26.32 -12.10
N GLY A 303 35.35 26.32 -11.24
CA GLY A 303 34.09 27.00 -11.48
C GLY A 303 34.28 28.51 -11.66
N GLY A 304 35.13 29.14 -10.84
CA GLY A 304 35.53 30.53 -11.02
C GLY A 304 36.23 30.80 -12.35
N LEU A 305 37.15 29.91 -12.78
CA LEU A 305 37.85 30.02 -14.07
C LEU A 305 36.92 29.75 -15.27
N SER A 306 35.97 28.83 -15.13
CA SER A 306 34.94 28.56 -16.12
C SER A 306 33.99 29.75 -16.26
N HIS A 307 33.57 30.35 -15.14
CA HIS A 307 32.79 31.58 -15.14
C HIS A 307 33.56 32.75 -15.79
N LEU A 308 34.86 32.88 -15.51
CA LEU A 308 35.69 33.88 -16.17
C LEU A 308 35.85 33.63 -17.68
N SER A 309 36.00 32.36 -18.09
CA SER A 309 36.13 31.98 -19.50
C SER A 309 34.82 32.20 -20.27
N THR A 310 33.68 31.92 -19.62
CA THR A 310 32.37 32.26 -20.18
C THR A 310 32.13 33.77 -20.20
N LEU A 311 32.63 34.55 -19.24
CA LEU A 311 32.59 36.03 -19.30
C LEU A 311 33.47 36.59 -20.43
N GLU A 312 34.61 35.98 -20.75
CA GLU A 312 35.46 36.34 -21.89
C GLU A 312 34.79 35.98 -23.23
N GLU A 313 34.15 34.81 -23.30
CA GLU A 313 33.36 34.37 -24.45
C GLU A 313 32.10 35.23 -24.64
N GLN A 314 31.45 35.60 -23.52
CA GLN A 314 30.36 36.57 -23.48
C GLN A 314 30.84 37.96 -23.91
N ALA A 315 32.01 38.47 -23.52
CA ALA A 315 32.50 39.78 -24.02
C ALA A 315 32.68 39.80 -25.55
N THR A 316 33.00 38.63 -26.14
CA THR A 316 33.10 38.43 -27.58
C THR A 316 31.71 38.34 -28.24
N ASN A 317 30.74 37.73 -27.57
CA ASN A 317 29.34 37.63 -28.00
C ASN A 317 28.49 38.91 -27.70
N ILE A 318 28.88 39.72 -26.72
CA ILE A 318 28.27 40.99 -26.30
C ILE A 318 28.47 42.07 -27.37
N ARG A 319 29.51 41.99 -28.21
CA ARG A 319 29.62 42.84 -29.41
C ARG A 319 28.51 42.56 -30.44
N LYS A 320 27.84 41.40 -30.33
CA LYS A 320 26.77 40.95 -31.23
C LYS A 320 25.38 40.94 -30.57
N SER A 321 25.32 40.96 -29.24
CA SER A 321 24.11 40.81 -28.43
C SER A 321 23.83 42.01 -27.52
N ALA A 322 24.53 43.14 -27.69
CA ALA A 322 24.26 44.42 -27.01
C ALA A 322 22.87 45.03 -27.33
N LEU A 323 21.98 44.30 -28.03
CA LEU A 323 20.63 44.78 -28.34
C LEU A 323 19.51 44.17 -27.50
N GLU A 324 19.75 43.15 -26.69
CA GLU A 324 18.65 42.49 -25.99
C GLU A 324 18.99 42.08 -24.55
N LYS A 325 18.16 42.60 -23.64
CA LYS A 325 17.82 42.03 -22.32
C LYS A 325 18.74 42.34 -21.14
N VAL A 326 18.54 43.57 -20.67
CA VAL A 326 18.05 43.87 -19.32
C VAL A 326 17.07 42.78 -18.79
N ASN A 327 17.14 42.49 -17.48
CA ASN A 327 16.24 41.67 -16.63
C ASN A 327 16.51 40.15 -16.63
N LYS A 328 16.70 39.46 -15.50
CA LYS A 328 16.32 39.71 -14.09
C LYS A 328 17.14 38.76 -13.19
N SER A 329 17.73 39.26 -12.11
CA SER A 329 18.06 38.46 -10.92
C SER A 329 17.38 39.08 -9.70
N ALA A 330 16.38 38.37 -9.16
CA ALA A 330 15.79 38.61 -7.86
C ALA A 330 14.77 37.50 -7.62
N LEU A 331 15.21 36.33 -7.15
CA LEU A 331 14.29 35.34 -6.56
C LEU A 331 14.99 34.30 -5.64
N VAL A 332 16.16 34.60 -5.06
CA VAL A 332 16.92 33.64 -4.22
C VAL A 332 16.91 34.02 -2.73
N GLN A 333 16.10 34.99 -2.31
CA GLN A 333 16.16 35.49 -0.91
C GLN A 333 14.92 35.23 -0.06
N GLY A 334 14.02 34.35 -0.47
CA GLY A 334 12.83 34.12 0.33
C GLY A 334 12.87 32.92 1.30
N LEU A 335 13.73 31.89 1.16
CA LEU A 335 13.33 30.56 1.67
C LEU A 335 13.91 29.83 2.83
N VAL A 336 14.77 30.44 3.62
CA VAL A 336 15.30 29.68 4.74
C VAL A 336 14.42 29.88 5.98
N SER A 337 13.23 29.26 5.98
CA SER A 337 12.53 28.85 7.21
C SER A 337 11.33 27.90 6.96
N SER A 338 11.57 26.61 6.71
CA SER A 338 10.85 25.49 7.35
C SER A 338 11.30 24.12 6.84
N THR A 339 11.27 23.15 7.74
CA THR A 339 11.42 21.68 7.57
C THR A 339 12.83 21.09 7.45
N SER A 340 12.90 19.82 7.87
CA SER A 340 13.89 19.19 8.73
C SER A 340 14.52 17.95 8.08
N SER A 341 15.68 17.53 8.61
CA SER A 341 16.27 16.19 8.49
C SER A 341 16.63 15.68 7.08
N ILE A 342 17.26 16.51 6.24
CA ILE A 342 17.98 16.09 5.02
C ILE A 342 19.30 16.87 4.97
N SER A 343 20.37 16.27 4.45
CA SER A 343 21.66 16.96 4.36
C SER A 343 21.51 18.27 3.56
N LEU A 344 21.88 19.42 4.15
CA LEU A 344 21.76 20.76 3.54
C LEU A 344 22.44 20.87 2.16
N GLU A 345 23.43 20.02 1.89
CA GLU A 345 24.12 19.91 0.61
C GLU A 345 23.23 19.32 -0.50
N SER A 346 22.33 18.38 -0.15
CA SER A 346 21.32 17.83 -1.07
C SER A 346 20.21 18.85 -1.35
N ILE A 347 19.71 19.55 -0.33
CA ILE A 347 18.65 20.57 -0.49
C ILE A 347 19.14 21.76 -1.33
N ALA A 348 20.33 22.31 -1.06
CA ALA A 348 20.84 23.47 -1.81
C ALA A 348 21.16 23.12 -3.28
N THR A 349 21.62 21.90 -3.54
CA THR A 349 21.86 21.43 -4.91
C THR A 349 20.58 21.09 -5.66
N GLN A 350 19.53 20.66 -4.95
CA GLN A 350 18.16 20.51 -5.47
C GLN A 350 17.47 21.85 -5.71
N GLU A 351 17.67 22.86 -4.85
CA GLU A 351 17.14 24.22 -5.01
C GLU A 351 17.80 24.94 -6.19
N GLU A 352 19.12 24.83 -6.33
CA GLU A 352 19.85 25.38 -7.48
C GLU A 352 19.42 24.69 -8.78
N PHE A 353 19.30 23.36 -8.76
CA PHE A 353 18.76 22.58 -9.89
C PHE A 353 17.35 23.04 -10.25
N LEU A 354 16.46 23.16 -9.27
CA LEU A 354 15.08 23.59 -9.46
C LEU A 354 15.01 25.00 -10.05
N MET A 355 15.82 25.95 -9.55
CA MET A 355 15.89 27.31 -10.08
C MET A 355 16.44 27.36 -11.52
N GLN A 356 17.40 26.50 -11.85
CA GLN A 356 17.88 26.35 -13.23
C GLN A 356 16.79 25.80 -14.15
N VAL A 357 16.04 24.78 -13.71
CA VAL A 357 14.94 24.19 -14.48
C VAL A 357 13.79 25.20 -14.68
N LEU A 358 13.30 25.83 -13.60
CA LEU A 358 12.25 26.84 -13.67
C LEU A 358 12.70 28.06 -14.50
N GLY A 359 13.97 28.47 -14.38
CA GLY A 359 14.57 29.51 -15.21
C GLY A 359 14.64 29.13 -16.69
N ALA A 360 14.99 27.88 -17.00
CA ALA A 360 15.01 27.36 -18.37
C ALA A 360 13.61 27.30 -18.98
N ILE A 361 12.60 26.85 -18.21
CA ILE A 361 11.19 26.86 -18.60
C ILE A 361 10.72 28.29 -18.85
N ARG A 362 11.03 29.23 -17.94
CA ARG A 362 10.67 30.65 -18.07
C ARG A 362 11.27 31.30 -19.32
N ASN A 363 12.52 31.00 -19.64
CA ASN A 363 13.24 31.62 -20.75
C ASN A 363 12.92 30.99 -22.12
N ASN A 364 12.41 29.76 -22.14
CA ASN A 364 12.12 29.00 -23.37
C ASN A 364 10.68 28.47 -23.39
N LEU A 365 9.72 29.22 -22.81
CA LEU A 365 8.31 28.85 -22.70
C LEU A 365 7.87 28.10 -23.97
N LEU A 366 7.58 26.79 -23.80
CA LEU A 366 7.12 25.82 -24.81
C LEU A 366 8.19 25.04 -25.62
N ASN A 367 9.50 25.15 -25.34
CA ASN A 367 10.51 24.30 -25.99
C ASN A 367 11.00 23.17 -25.06
N THR A 368 10.21 22.09 -25.02
CA THR A 368 10.43 20.85 -24.23
C THR A 368 11.83 20.25 -24.45
N HIS A 369 12.40 20.36 -25.66
CA HIS A 369 13.72 19.84 -25.99
C HIS A 369 14.89 20.54 -25.29
N ALA A 370 14.71 21.77 -24.79
CA ALA A 370 15.77 22.48 -24.08
C ALA A 370 15.89 22.05 -22.61
N VAL A 371 14.80 21.56 -22.00
CA VAL A 371 14.74 21.23 -20.56
C VAL A 371 15.05 19.76 -20.30
N TYR A 372 14.70 18.86 -21.22
CA TYR A 372 14.93 17.41 -21.06
C TYR A 372 16.42 17.04 -20.84
N PRO A 373 17.40 17.64 -21.55
CA PRO A 373 18.81 17.39 -21.27
C PRO A 373 19.23 17.81 -19.86
N LEU A 374 18.67 18.89 -19.32
CA LEU A 374 18.94 19.37 -17.97
C LEU A 374 18.37 18.42 -16.90
N LEU A 375 17.15 17.92 -17.10
CA LEU A 375 16.54 16.89 -16.24
C LEU A 375 17.33 15.58 -16.31
N GLN A 376 17.73 15.16 -17.51
CA GLN A 376 18.47 13.92 -17.72
C GLN A 376 19.90 13.98 -17.13
N ALA A 377 20.53 15.15 -17.11
CA ALA A 377 21.84 15.35 -16.49
C ALA A 377 21.81 15.37 -14.96
N ASN A 378 20.63 15.45 -14.33
CA ASN A 378 20.44 15.58 -12.88
C ASN A 378 19.37 14.59 -12.36
N LEU A 379 19.33 13.37 -12.90
CA LEU A 379 18.34 12.35 -12.50
C LEU A 379 18.40 12.00 -11.01
N ASP A 380 19.59 12.08 -10.42
CA ASP A 380 19.84 11.88 -8.99
C ASP A 380 19.14 12.92 -8.10
N LYS A 381 18.77 14.09 -8.65
CA LYS A 381 18.08 15.16 -7.93
C LYS A 381 16.56 15.13 -8.08
N LEU A 382 16.02 14.26 -8.93
CA LEU A 382 14.57 14.03 -9.10
C LEU A 382 14.09 12.97 -8.09
N ASP A 383 14.24 13.29 -6.81
CA ASP A 383 13.81 12.44 -5.71
C ASP A 383 12.66 13.05 -4.89
N ILE A 384 12.14 12.29 -3.93
CA ILE A 384 11.00 12.72 -3.11
C ILE A 384 11.29 13.98 -2.28
N HIS A 385 12.55 14.27 -1.96
CA HIS A 385 12.94 15.45 -1.19
C HIS A 385 12.75 16.75 -1.97
N LEU A 386 12.78 16.70 -3.31
CA LEU A 386 12.48 17.85 -4.17
C LEU A 386 11.05 18.39 -3.95
N VAL A 387 10.11 17.56 -3.47
CA VAL A 387 8.75 17.98 -3.08
C VAL A 387 8.81 18.98 -1.92
N GLU A 388 9.61 18.72 -0.90
CA GLU A 388 9.77 19.63 0.24
C GLU A 388 10.46 20.92 -0.20
N VAL A 389 11.48 20.83 -1.06
CA VAL A 389 12.15 22.01 -1.65
C VAL A 389 11.18 22.85 -2.47
N LEU A 390 10.28 22.25 -3.24
CA LEU A 390 9.23 22.94 -4.00
C LEU A 390 8.22 23.64 -3.10
N GLN A 391 7.73 22.97 -2.05
CA GLN A 391 6.78 23.55 -1.09
C GLN A 391 7.38 24.72 -0.33
N ASN A 392 8.64 24.57 0.06
CA ASN A 392 9.45 25.67 0.54
C ASN A 392 9.50 26.75 -0.56
N LEU A 393 9.96 26.47 -1.80
CA LEU A 393 9.98 27.42 -2.95
C LEU A 393 8.74 28.29 -3.09
N ALA A 394 7.57 27.66 -3.03
CA ALA A 394 6.28 28.32 -3.08
C ALA A 394 6.05 29.29 -1.92
N ASN A 395 6.29 28.84 -0.69
CA ASN A 395 5.94 29.56 0.54
C ASN A 395 6.65 30.90 0.67
N SER A 396 7.93 31.02 0.27
CA SER A 396 8.51 32.38 0.28
C SER A 396 8.27 33.20 -0.94
N PHE A 397 7.99 32.59 -2.08
CA PHE A 397 7.70 33.36 -3.26
C PHE A 397 6.44 34.22 -3.02
N VAL A 398 5.43 33.61 -2.38
CA VAL A 398 4.24 34.33 -1.88
C VAL A 398 4.63 35.47 -0.93
N ASN A 399 5.57 35.24 0.00
CA ASN A 399 6.05 36.28 0.93
C ASN A 399 6.86 37.39 0.24
N PHE A 400 7.68 37.07 -0.76
CA PHE A 400 8.54 38.00 -1.50
C PHE A 400 7.74 38.96 -2.38
N VAL A 401 6.73 38.48 -3.10
CA VAL A 401 5.84 39.33 -3.92
C VAL A 401 4.99 40.26 -3.06
N ASN A 402 4.62 39.82 -1.85
CA ASN A 402 3.88 40.65 -0.88
C ASN A 402 4.75 41.74 -0.21
N LEU A 403 6.07 41.52 -0.09
CA LEU A 403 7.02 42.50 0.47
C LEU A 403 7.40 43.60 -0.54
N LYS A 404 7.72 43.24 -1.78
CA LYS A 404 8.10 44.20 -2.84
C LYS A 404 7.01 45.22 -3.19
N SER A 405 5.74 44.86 -3.05
CA SER A 405 4.62 45.79 -3.25
C SER A 405 4.48 46.83 -2.17
N LYS A 406 4.89 46.49 -0.94
CA LYS A 406 4.88 47.42 0.19
C LYS A 406 5.94 48.50 -0.02
N ASP A 407 7.15 48.11 -0.43
CA ASP A 407 8.23 49.05 -0.77
C ASP A 407 7.86 49.95 -1.97
N TRP A 408 7.19 49.40 -3.00
CA TRP A 408 6.77 50.19 -4.18
C TRP A 408 5.63 51.17 -3.86
N LEU A 409 4.70 50.79 -2.97
CA LEU A 409 3.66 51.68 -2.45
C LEU A 409 4.27 52.83 -1.63
N GLU A 410 5.29 52.56 -0.82
CA GLU A 410 5.98 53.55 0.00
C GLU A 410 6.84 54.50 -0.87
N THR A 411 7.55 53.98 -1.88
CA THR A 411 8.39 54.79 -2.78
C THR A 411 7.56 55.63 -3.77
N GLY A 412 6.46 55.08 -4.32
CA GLY A 412 5.56 55.84 -5.20
C GLY A 412 4.80 56.97 -4.49
N LEU A 413 4.56 56.84 -3.18
CA LEU A 413 4.01 57.90 -2.33
C LEU A 413 5.03 59.01 -2.03
N GLU A 414 6.33 58.68 -2.02
CA GLU A 414 7.41 59.66 -1.87
C GLU A 414 7.72 60.40 -3.18
N ASP A 415 7.64 59.74 -4.33
CA ASP A 415 7.86 60.36 -5.65
C ASP A 415 6.70 61.28 -6.10
N ILE A 416 5.47 61.02 -5.65
CA ILE A 416 4.33 61.94 -5.87
C ILE A 416 4.42 63.16 -4.94
N LYS A 417 4.99 62.99 -3.74
CA LYS A 417 5.29 64.11 -2.82
C LYS A 417 6.46 64.96 -3.31
N SER A 418 7.40 64.41 -4.08
CA SER A 418 8.59 65.11 -4.58
C SER A 418 8.40 65.76 -5.96
N SER A 419 7.32 65.46 -6.69
CA SER A 419 7.07 65.96 -8.06
C SER A 419 6.00 67.07 -8.19
N THR A 420 5.49 67.61 -7.08
CA THR A 420 4.57 68.77 -7.09
C THR A 420 5.26 70.03 -6.59
N ASP A 421 6.12 70.59 -7.43
CA ASP A 421 6.86 71.84 -7.16
C ASP A 421 6.42 73.02 -8.05
N GLU A 422 5.17 73.00 -8.54
CA GLU A 422 4.53 74.18 -9.12
C GLU A 422 3.12 74.41 -8.57
N GLN A 423 2.87 75.66 -8.16
CA GLN A 423 1.62 76.16 -7.59
C GLN A 423 0.41 75.80 -8.47
N LEU A 424 -0.35 74.78 -8.07
CA LEU A 424 -1.69 74.55 -8.61
C LEU A 424 -2.74 75.28 -7.74
N PRO A 425 -3.74 75.95 -8.36
CA PRO A 425 -4.83 76.62 -7.65
C PRO A 425 -5.61 75.67 -6.73
N ALA A 426 -6.07 76.18 -5.59
CA ALA A 426 -6.72 75.42 -4.51
C ALA A 426 -7.99 74.62 -4.87
N TRP A 427 -8.51 74.75 -6.10
CA TRP A 427 -9.65 73.96 -6.59
C TRP A 427 -9.24 72.70 -7.37
N ILE A 428 -7.97 72.56 -7.77
CA ILE A 428 -7.43 71.38 -8.48
C ILE A 428 -6.94 70.30 -7.50
N THR A 429 -6.56 70.69 -6.29
CA THR A 429 -6.02 69.78 -5.28
C THR A 429 -7.07 68.82 -4.71
N ASP A 430 -8.35 69.18 -4.69
CA ASP A 430 -9.41 68.33 -4.10
C ASP A 430 -9.93 67.24 -5.07
N ASP A 431 -9.91 67.50 -6.38
CA ASP A 431 -10.34 66.53 -7.40
C ASP A 431 -9.21 65.58 -7.81
N ILE A 432 -7.96 66.05 -7.89
CA ILE A 432 -6.79 65.18 -8.11
C ILE A 432 -6.51 64.32 -6.86
N ALA A 433 -6.70 64.84 -5.65
CA ALA A 433 -6.63 64.03 -4.43
C ALA A 433 -7.78 63.03 -4.28
N LYS A 434 -8.86 63.11 -5.07
CA LYS A 434 -9.89 62.05 -5.17
C LYS A 434 -9.57 61.02 -6.26
N ILE A 435 -9.00 61.46 -7.39
CA ILE A 435 -8.61 60.60 -8.52
C ILE A 435 -7.35 59.77 -8.21
N VAL A 436 -6.37 60.36 -7.51
CA VAL A 436 -5.07 59.74 -7.19
C VAL A 436 -5.14 58.88 -5.92
N LYS A 437 -6.09 59.15 -5.01
CA LYS A 437 -6.09 58.54 -3.67
C LYS A 437 -6.83 57.21 -3.54
N ARG A 438 -7.25 56.53 -4.62
CA ARG A 438 -7.82 55.17 -4.40
C ARG A 438 -7.87 54.14 -5.52
N GLN A 439 -7.76 54.48 -6.81
CA GLN A 439 -8.06 53.47 -7.85
C GLN A 439 -6.92 53.23 -8.83
N ARG A 440 -6.42 54.21 -9.59
CA ARG A 440 -5.62 53.88 -10.80
C ARG A 440 -4.19 53.35 -10.56
N PHE A 441 -3.50 53.81 -9.52
CA PHE A 441 -2.10 53.43 -9.21
C PHE A 441 -2.02 52.14 -8.37
N ALA A 442 -2.96 51.93 -7.45
CA ALA A 442 -3.14 50.65 -6.76
C ALA A 442 -3.43 49.52 -7.77
N ILE A 443 -4.29 49.80 -8.77
CA ILE A 443 -4.58 48.88 -9.89
C ILE A 443 -3.31 48.50 -10.68
N THR A 444 -2.31 49.39 -10.81
CA THR A 444 -1.10 49.08 -11.62
C THR A 444 -0.08 48.22 -10.87
N ILE A 445 0.04 48.42 -9.55
CA ILE A 445 0.90 47.59 -8.67
C ILE A 445 0.24 46.24 -8.43
N GLU A 446 -1.07 46.22 -8.14
CA GLU A 446 -1.86 44.98 -8.06
C GLU A 446 -1.75 44.19 -9.37
N ALA A 447 -1.92 44.83 -10.53
CA ALA A 447 -1.76 44.18 -11.84
C ALA A 447 -0.35 43.61 -12.08
N PHE A 448 0.71 44.28 -11.62
CA PHE A 448 2.09 43.76 -11.72
C PHE A 448 2.33 42.57 -10.79
N GLN A 449 1.83 42.61 -9.55
CA GLN A 449 1.91 41.49 -8.60
C GLN A 449 1.14 40.27 -9.09
N VAL A 450 -0.05 40.50 -9.63
CA VAL A 450 -0.93 39.53 -10.27
C VAL A 450 -0.21 38.88 -11.45
N ALA A 451 0.44 39.67 -12.33
CA ALA A 451 1.21 39.16 -13.46
C ALA A 451 2.47 38.36 -13.05
N GLU A 452 3.20 38.77 -12.01
CA GLU A 452 4.34 37.98 -11.51
C GLU A 452 3.88 36.69 -10.82
N LYS A 453 2.84 36.72 -9.98
CA LYS A 453 2.28 35.51 -9.36
C LYS A 453 1.82 34.52 -10.41
N TRP A 454 1.12 35.00 -11.44
CA TRP A 454 0.68 34.20 -12.58
C TRP A 454 1.84 33.55 -13.33
N MET A 455 2.88 34.31 -13.69
CA MET A 455 4.00 33.79 -14.47
C MET A 455 4.76 32.68 -13.71
N HIS A 456 4.91 32.79 -12.38
CA HIS A 456 5.59 31.76 -11.59
C HIS A 456 4.71 30.53 -11.39
N ALA A 457 3.42 30.70 -11.10
CA ALA A 457 2.48 29.59 -11.03
C ALA A 457 2.40 28.82 -12.36
N LEU A 458 2.44 29.53 -13.49
CA LEU A 458 2.49 28.94 -14.82
C LEU A 458 3.77 28.10 -15.03
N VAL A 459 4.94 28.66 -14.71
CA VAL A 459 6.23 27.95 -14.84
C VAL A 459 6.30 26.72 -13.93
N ILE A 460 5.78 26.80 -12.71
CA ILE A 460 5.72 25.67 -11.77
C ILE A 460 4.76 24.59 -12.30
N SER A 461 3.58 24.98 -12.78
CA SER A 461 2.61 24.05 -13.39
C SER A 461 3.20 23.37 -14.63
N GLU A 462 3.93 24.09 -15.47
CA GLU A 462 4.59 23.51 -16.64
C GLU A 462 5.74 22.57 -16.27
N PHE A 463 6.44 22.82 -15.17
CA PHE A 463 7.41 21.86 -14.66
C PHE A 463 6.73 20.54 -14.28
N GLY A 464 5.55 20.59 -13.66
CA GLY A 464 4.71 19.40 -13.43
C GLY A 464 4.34 18.68 -14.73
N ASN A 465 3.90 19.42 -15.76
CA ASN A 465 3.54 18.84 -17.06
C ASN A 465 4.72 18.11 -17.70
N LEU A 466 5.90 18.73 -17.70
CA LEU A 466 7.12 18.14 -18.25
C LEU A 466 7.51 16.87 -17.52
N LEU A 467 7.41 16.85 -16.18
CA LEU A 467 7.73 15.66 -15.38
C LEU A 467 6.73 14.52 -15.59
N GLN A 468 5.44 14.83 -15.78
CA GLN A 468 4.44 13.84 -16.16
C GLN A 468 4.73 13.20 -17.53
N GLU A 469 5.46 13.84 -18.43
CA GLU A 469 5.85 13.28 -19.73
C GLU A 469 7.33 12.84 -19.79
N PHE A 470 8.06 12.95 -18.68
CA PHE A 470 9.49 12.71 -18.66
C PHE A 470 9.82 11.21 -18.51
N PRO A 471 10.48 10.57 -19.50
CA PRO A 471 10.61 9.11 -19.57
C PRO A 471 11.82 8.55 -18.81
N PHE A 472 12.53 9.38 -18.02
CA PHE A 472 13.75 8.99 -17.31
C PHE A 472 13.64 9.29 -15.80
N GLY A 473 14.41 8.57 -14.99
CA GLY A 473 14.36 8.69 -13.53
C GLY A 473 13.24 7.86 -12.89
N SER A 474 12.96 8.11 -11.61
CA SER A 474 11.87 7.43 -10.90
C SER A 474 10.53 8.05 -11.26
N ARG A 475 9.67 7.33 -11.99
CA ARG A 475 8.29 7.78 -12.28
C ARG A 475 7.52 8.12 -11.01
N ALA A 476 7.65 7.29 -9.98
CA ALA A 476 6.98 7.53 -8.71
C ALA A 476 7.35 8.91 -8.14
N ASN A 477 8.64 9.25 -8.15
CA ASN A 477 9.09 10.56 -7.70
C ASN A 477 8.61 11.66 -8.65
N ASN A 478 8.70 11.47 -9.98
CA ASN A 478 8.22 12.45 -10.96
C ASN A 478 6.72 12.78 -10.75
N LEU A 479 5.89 11.77 -10.46
CA LEU A 479 4.47 11.97 -10.18
C LEU A 479 4.23 12.69 -8.84
N GLU A 480 4.94 12.35 -7.77
CA GLU A 480 4.82 13.10 -6.50
C GLU A 480 5.29 14.55 -6.65
N ILE A 481 6.38 14.79 -7.38
CA ILE A 481 6.86 16.13 -7.69
C ILE A 481 5.82 16.88 -8.54
N SER A 482 5.21 16.23 -9.53
CA SER A 482 4.16 16.83 -10.36
C SER A 482 2.91 17.19 -9.54
N ILE A 483 2.46 16.28 -8.67
CA ILE A 483 1.35 16.55 -7.75
C ILE A 483 1.66 17.77 -6.89
N ALA A 484 2.87 17.85 -6.33
CA ALA A 484 3.29 18.98 -5.51
C ALA A 484 3.32 20.29 -6.30
N THR A 485 3.86 20.30 -7.53
CA THR A 485 3.87 21.51 -8.37
C THR A 485 2.47 21.98 -8.73
N TYR A 486 1.54 21.07 -9.05
CA TYR A 486 0.16 21.46 -9.33
C TYR A 486 -0.59 21.95 -8.09
N GLN A 487 -0.40 21.32 -6.92
CA GLN A 487 -0.98 21.81 -5.67
C GLN A 487 -0.51 23.24 -5.38
N ILE A 488 0.80 23.49 -5.51
CA ILE A 488 1.41 24.81 -5.34
C ILE A 488 0.81 25.83 -6.34
N ALA A 489 0.87 25.53 -7.64
CA ALA A 489 0.35 26.43 -8.67
C ALA A 489 -1.16 26.68 -8.48
N GLY A 490 -1.90 25.64 -8.08
CA GLY A 490 -3.31 25.69 -7.75
C GLY A 490 -3.62 26.67 -6.63
N THR A 491 -2.81 26.74 -5.56
CA THR A 491 -3.02 27.74 -4.49
C THR A 491 -2.84 29.18 -4.95
N ILE A 492 -2.03 29.42 -5.99
CA ILE A 492 -1.73 30.75 -6.50
C ILE A 492 -2.81 31.22 -7.50
N PHE A 493 -3.39 30.33 -8.29
CA PHE A 493 -4.39 30.66 -9.32
C PHE A 493 -5.83 30.90 -8.81
N ILE A 494 -6.11 30.81 -7.50
CA ILE A 494 -7.49 30.89 -6.92
C ILE A 494 -8.20 32.24 -7.13
N SER A 495 -7.54 33.29 -7.65
CA SER A 495 -8.19 34.58 -7.93
C SER A 495 -9.11 34.53 -9.17
N GLU A 496 -10.20 35.31 -9.16
CA GLU A 496 -11.17 35.41 -10.27
C GLU A 496 -10.54 35.64 -11.65
N GLU A 497 -9.37 36.30 -11.71
CA GLU A 497 -8.64 36.61 -12.94
C GLU A 497 -7.88 35.42 -13.57
N PHE A 498 -7.69 34.30 -12.85
CA PHE A 498 -6.89 33.14 -13.31
C PHE A 498 -7.61 31.80 -13.23
N LEU A 499 -8.93 31.82 -13.14
CA LEU A 499 -9.75 30.62 -12.99
C LEU A 499 -9.52 29.59 -14.11
N GLN A 500 -9.23 30.02 -15.35
CA GLN A 500 -8.92 29.09 -16.44
C GLN A 500 -7.60 28.33 -16.20
N ASN A 501 -6.55 29.02 -15.76
CA ASN A 501 -5.27 28.39 -15.41
C ASN A 501 -5.43 27.48 -14.20
N TRP A 502 -6.19 27.91 -13.20
CA TRP A 502 -6.54 27.08 -12.05
C TRP A 502 -7.24 25.78 -12.48
N ALA A 503 -8.24 25.88 -13.35
CA ALA A 503 -8.98 24.73 -13.87
C ALA A 503 -8.07 23.77 -14.66
N ALA A 504 -7.13 24.30 -15.46
CA ALA A 504 -6.13 23.50 -16.14
C ALA A 504 -5.20 22.76 -15.15
N THR A 505 -4.74 23.45 -14.11
CA THR A 505 -3.94 22.85 -13.05
C THR A 505 -4.70 21.78 -12.28
N GLN A 506 -6.00 21.98 -12.00
CA GLN A 506 -6.85 20.97 -11.37
C GLN A 506 -7.03 19.73 -12.26
N ASP A 507 -7.26 19.91 -13.57
CA ASP A 507 -7.38 18.78 -14.50
C ASP A 507 -6.07 17.97 -14.56
N ASN A 508 -4.92 18.64 -14.62
CA ASN A 508 -3.61 17.97 -14.63
C ASN A 508 -3.27 17.31 -13.29
N LEU A 509 -3.67 17.92 -12.17
CA LEU A 509 -3.57 17.31 -10.84
C LEU A 509 -4.44 16.06 -10.74
N GLY A 510 -5.65 16.10 -11.31
CA GLY A 510 -6.53 14.94 -11.39
C GLY A 510 -5.91 13.80 -12.19
N ALA A 511 -5.30 14.11 -13.34
CA ALA A 511 -4.56 13.14 -14.14
C ALA A 511 -3.34 12.56 -13.39
N ALA A 512 -2.61 13.39 -12.65
CA ALA A 512 -1.48 12.93 -11.84
C ALA A 512 -1.94 11.98 -10.71
N TYR A 513 -3.05 12.28 -10.04
CA TYR A 513 -3.65 11.39 -9.04
C TYR A 513 -4.15 10.08 -9.64
N LEU A 514 -4.74 10.12 -10.83
CA LEU A 514 -5.20 8.93 -11.55
C LEU A 514 -4.06 7.93 -11.82
N HIS A 515 -2.85 8.43 -12.02
CA HIS A 515 -1.66 7.62 -12.34
C HIS A 515 -0.68 7.44 -11.17
N ARG A 516 -1.00 7.97 -9.98
CA ARG A 516 -0.11 8.00 -8.83
C ARG A 516 0.25 6.60 -8.34
N ILE A 517 1.57 6.33 -8.23
CA ILE A 517 2.14 5.05 -7.81
C ILE A 517 2.12 4.87 -6.29
N LEU A 518 2.20 5.95 -5.51
CA LEU A 518 2.26 5.90 -4.04
C LEU A 518 0.90 6.25 -3.40
N GLY A 519 0.72 5.87 -2.14
CA GLY A 519 -0.53 6.12 -1.38
C GLY A 519 -1.58 5.01 -1.52
N ASP A 520 -2.78 5.28 -1.01
CA ASP A 520 -3.96 4.39 -1.12
C ASP A 520 -4.67 4.58 -2.46
N ASP A 521 -4.90 3.49 -3.19
CA ASP A 521 -5.42 3.52 -4.56
C ASP A 521 -6.84 4.08 -4.64
N ALA A 522 -7.69 3.76 -3.66
CA ALA A 522 -9.06 4.25 -3.63
C ALA A 522 -9.08 5.76 -3.38
N GLN A 523 -8.28 6.25 -2.43
CA GLN A 523 -8.15 7.68 -2.16
C GLN A 523 -7.58 8.44 -3.36
N ASN A 524 -6.56 7.91 -4.04
CA ASN A 524 -5.99 8.55 -5.22
C ASN A 524 -7.05 8.76 -6.32
N LEU A 525 -7.91 7.77 -6.57
CA LEU A 525 -8.99 7.88 -7.56
C LEU A 525 -10.09 8.88 -7.15
N GLU A 526 -10.45 8.94 -5.86
CA GLU A 526 -11.40 9.96 -5.39
C GLU A 526 -10.82 11.38 -5.48
N GLN A 527 -9.51 11.55 -5.22
CA GLN A 527 -8.83 12.83 -5.43
C GLN A 527 -8.83 13.22 -6.91
N ALA A 528 -8.56 12.27 -7.81
CA ALA A 528 -8.62 12.50 -9.26
C ALA A 528 -10.02 12.98 -9.71
N ILE A 529 -11.08 12.27 -9.27
CA ILE A 529 -12.47 12.63 -9.57
C ILE A 529 -12.80 14.03 -9.03
N THR A 530 -12.36 14.35 -7.82
CA THR A 530 -12.60 15.65 -7.19
C THR A 530 -11.93 16.77 -7.98
N CYS A 531 -10.67 16.61 -8.35
CA CYS A 531 -9.92 17.59 -9.14
C CYS A 531 -10.54 17.83 -10.52
N HIS A 532 -10.94 16.77 -11.24
CA HIS A 532 -11.62 16.95 -12.54
C HIS A 532 -12.99 17.64 -12.40
N LYS A 533 -13.76 17.32 -11.35
CA LYS A 533 -15.03 18.03 -11.09
C LYS A 533 -14.82 19.51 -10.82
N LEU A 534 -13.84 19.87 -10.01
CA LEU A 534 -13.46 21.26 -9.75
C LEU A 534 -13.06 21.99 -11.03
N ALA A 535 -12.30 21.33 -11.91
CA ALA A 535 -11.94 21.91 -13.22
C ALA A 535 -13.18 22.18 -14.09
N LEU A 536 -14.20 21.32 -14.06
CA LEU A 536 -15.45 21.46 -14.83
C LEU A 536 -16.39 22.55 -14.29
N GLU A 537 -16.21 23.04 -13.06
CA GLU A 537 -16.97 24.19 -12.55
C GLU A 537 -16.61 25.48 -13.31
N ILE A 538 -15.37 25.57 -13.81
CA ILE A 538 -14.88 26.72 -14.57
C ILE A 538 -14.88 26.44 -16.07
N ARG A 539 -14.38 25.28 -16.49
CA ARG A 539 -14.39 24.86 -17.90
C ARG A 539 -15.80 24.44 -18.25
N THR A 540 -16.64 25.37 -18.70
CA THR A 540 -17.99 25.04 -19.14
C THR A 540 -18.02 24.68 -20.63
N ARG A 541 -19.07 23.99 -21.06
CA ARG A 541 -19.25 23.58 -22.46
C ARG A 541 -19.30 24.79 -23.40
N GLU A 542 -19.92 25.87 -22.97
CA GLU A 542 -20.17 27.07 -23.77
C GLU A 542 -18.92 27.95 -23.89
N GLU A 543 -18.17 28.12 -22.80
CA GLU A 543 -17.02 29.04 -22.76
C GLU A 543 -15.71 28.35 -23.17
N PHE A 544 -15.52 27.08 -22.79
CA PHE A 544 -14.29 26.32 -23.03
C PHE A 544 -14.56 24.93 -23.63
N PRO A 545 -15.20 24.86 -24.81
CA PRO A 545 -15.70 23.61 -25.39
C PRO A 545 -14.64 22.48 -25.52
N GLN A 546 -13.40 22.84 -25.89
CA GLN A 546 -12.31 21.86 -26.10
C GLN A 546 -11.75 21.35 -24.77
N ASP A 547 -11.40 22.26 -23.87
CA ASP A 547 -10.87 21.92 -22.55
C ASP A 547 -11.90 21.16 -21.69
N TRP A 548 -13.17 21.54 -21.78
CA TRP A 548 -14.27 20.82 -21.14
C TRP A 548 -14.36 19.37 -21.65
N ALA A 549 -14.26 19.14 -22.96
CA ALA A 549 -14.29 17.79 -23.53
C ALA A 549 -13.09 16.94 -23.07
N ILE A 550 -11.90 17.54 -22.97
CA ILE A 550 -10.69 16.86 -22.45
C ILE A 550 -10.91 16.47 -20.98
N THR A 551 -11.33 17.41 -20.13
CA THR A 551 -11.57 17.15 -18.71
C THR A 551 -12.69 16.12 -18.49
N GLN A 552 -13.73 16.13 -19.33
CA GLN A 552 -14.77 15.09 -19.31
C GLN A 552 -14.22 13.71 -19.67
N ASN A 553 -13.34 13.61 -20.68
CA ASN A 553 -12.70 12.35 -21.01
C ASN A 553 -11.78 11.85 -19.86
N ASN A 554 -11.05 12.75 -19.20
CA ASN A 554 -10.23 12.41 -18.04
C ASN A 554 -11.06 11.96 -16.83
N LEU A 555 -12.16 12.67 -16.54
CA LEU A 555 -13.13 12.28 -15.51
C LEU A 555 -13.76 10.91 -15.81
N GLY A 556 -14.05 10.63 -17.09
CA GLY A 556 -14.50 9.32 -17.54
C GLY A 556 -13.49 8.21 -17.24
N ASN A 557 -12.19 8.45 -17.45
CA ASN A 557 -11.13 7.52 -17.08
C ASN A 557 -11.07 7.30 -15.56
N ALA A 558 -11.22 8.36 -14.77
CA ALA A 558 -11.22 8.28 -13.31
C ALA A 558 -12.41 7.46 -12.78
N TYR A 559 -13.62 7.69 -13.29
CA TYR A 559 -14.79 6.88 -12.94
C TYR A 559 -14.67 5.43 -13.38
N LYS A 560 -14.13 5.17 -14.57
CA LYS A 560 -13.89 3.82 -15.07
C LYS A 560 -12.97 3.02 -14.14
N ASN A 561 -11.97 3.68 -13.56
CA ASN A 561 -11.01 3.04 -12.67
C ASN A 561 -11.42 3.08 -11.18
N ARG A 562 -12.50 3.80 -10.83
CA ARG A 562 -12.95 4.02 -9.46
C ARG A 562 -13.23 2.73 -8.70
N ILE A 563 -12.59 2.57 -7.54
CA ILE A 563 -12.67 1.38 -6.68
C ILE A 563 -13.90 1.42 -5.76
N LEU A 564 -14.29 2.62 -5.29
CA LEU A 564 -15.39 2.81 -4.34
C LEU A 564 -16.74 2.97 -5.04
N GLY A 565 -17.82 2.58 -4.36
CA GLY A 565 -19.20 2.68 -4.85
C GLY A 565 -19.62 1.53 -5.78
N ASP A 566 -20.85 1.62 -6.32
CA ASP A 566 -21.38 0.61 -7.25
C ASP A 566 -20.63 0.64 -8.59
N GLN A 567 -20.09 -0.52 -8.98
CA GLN A 567 -19.22 -0.65 -10.14
C GLN A 567 -19.97 -0.36 -11.46
N ILE A 568 -21.22 -0.80 -11.57
CA ILE A 568 -22.02 -0.56 -12.79
C ILE A 568 -22.35 0.92 -12.90
N GLN A 569 -22.66 1.57 -11.78
CA GLN A 569 -22.90 3.01 -11.75
C GLN A 569 -21.65 3.80 -12.11
N ASN A 570 -20.48 3.42 -11.58
CA ASN A 570 -19.21 4.03 -11.94
C ASN A 570 -18.94 3.92 -13.46
N MET A 571 -19.21 2.75 -14.06
CA MET A 571 -19.12 2.58 -15.52
C MET A 571 -20.12 3.44 -16.28
N LYS A 572 -21.37 3.58 -15.78
CA LYS A 572 -22.37 4.45 -16.41
C LYS A 572 -21.99 5.92 -16.34
N GLU A 573 -21.44 6.39 -15.22
CA GLU A 573 -20.93 7.76 -15.11
C GLU A 573 -19.75 7.98 -16.07
N ALA A 574 -18.85 7.00 -16.22
CA ALA A 574 -17.77 7.08 -17.20
C ALA A 574 -18.30 7.16 -18.65
N ILE A 575 -19.28 6.32 -19.03
CA ILE A 575 -19.94 6.39 -20.35
C ILE A 575 -20.52 7.78 -20.58
N LYS A 576 -21.23 8.32 -19.58
CA LYS A 576 -21.84 9.65 -19.65
C LYS A 576 -20.79 10.74 -19.86
N CYS A 577 -19.67 10.72 -19.14
CA CYS A 577 -18.60 11.69 -19.32
C CYS A 577 -18.00 11.63 -20.74
N TYR A 578 -17.72 10.43 -21.26
CA TYR A 578 -17.22 10.30 -22.64
C TYR A 578 -18.24 10.72 -23.69
N GLN A 579 -19.53 10.42 -23.49
CA GLN A 579 -20.60 10.86 -24.38
C GLN A 579 -20.70 12.39 -24.39
N GLN A 580 -20.61 13.02 -23.22
CA GLN A 580 -20.57 14.47 -23.07
C GLN A 580 -19.37 15.06 -23.83
N ALA A 581 -18.17 14.50 -23.70
CA ALA A 581 -17.01 14.94 -24.46
C ALA A 581 -17.24 14.88 -25.99
N LEU A 582 -17.92 13.84 -26.48
CA LEU A 582 -18.27 13.67 -27.90
C LEU A 582 -19.36 14.62 -28.41
N GLU A 583 -20.08 15.33 -27.54
CA GLU A 583 -21.05 16.36 -27.99
C GLU A 583 -20.37 17.60 -28.58
N VAL A 584 -19.07 17.76 -28.33
CA VAL A 584 -18.28 18.92 -28.73
C VAL A 584 -17.03 18.49 -29.52
N CYS A 585 -16.45 17.34 -29.17
CA CYS A 585 -15.34 16.75 -29.90
C CYS A 585 -15.87 16.07 -31.17
N SER A 586 -15.37 16.46 -32.35
CA SER A 586 -15.72 15.83 -33.64
C SER A 586 -14.48 15.35 -34.40
N ILE A 587 -14.68 14.49 -35.39
CA ILE A 587 -13.59 13.99 -36.24
C ILE A 587 -12.93 15.12 -37.06
N GLU A 588 -13.68 16.16 -37.42
CA GLU A 588 -13.18 17.30 -38.21
C GLU A 588 -12.39 18.30 -37.37
N THR A 589 -12.79 18.50 -36.11
CA THR A 589 -12.23 19.54 -35.24
C THR A 589 -11.10 19.02 -34.37
N GLN A 590 -11.23 17.78 -33.87
CA GLN A 590 -10.33 17.17 -32.89
C GLN A 590 -10.20 15.66 -33.16
N PRO A 591 -9.65 15.24 -34.31
CA PRO A 591 -9.67 13.84 -34.76
C PRO A 591 -9.03 12.88 -33.75
N VAL A 592 -7.92 13.27 -33.12
CA VAL A 592 -7.16 12.42 -32.18
C VAL A 592 -7.93 12.21 -30.87
N LEU A 593 -8.42 13.29 -30.24
CA LEU A 593 -9.22 13.20 -29.02
C LEU A 593 -10.54 12.46 -29.28
N TRP A 594 -11.16 12.71 -30.43
CA TRP A 594 -12.38 12.03 -30.83
C TRP A 594 -12.13 10.52 -30.91
N ALA A 595 -11.09 10.09 -31.64
CA ALA A 595 -10.77 8.67 -31.78
C ALA A 595 -10.40 8.01 -30.44
N ALA A 596 -9.66 8.72 -29.57
CA ALA A 596 -9.33 8.24 -28.23
C ALA A 596 -10.60 8.05 -27.38
N THR A 597 -11.52 9.00 -27.43
CA THR A 597 -12.80 8.95 -26.71
C THR A 597 -13.69 7.81 -27.22
N GLN A 598 -13.75 7.61 -28.54
CA GLN A 598 -14.44 6.45 -29.15
C GLN A 598 -13.80 5.13 -28.69
N PHE A 599 -12.47 5.04 -28.69
CA PHE A 599 -11.77 3.85 -28.20
C PHE A 599 -12.08 3.57 -26.72
N ASN A 600 -12.09 4.60 -25.87
CA ASN A 600 -12.40 4.49 -24.44
C ASN A 600 -13.84 4.00 -24.21
N LEU A 601 -14.81 4.53 -24.96
CA LEU A 601 -16.18 4.03 -24.95
C LEU A 601 -16.27 2.57 -25.39
N GLY A 602 -15.59 2.20 -26.47
CA GLY A 602 -15.53 0.80 -26.92
C GLY A 602 -14.96 -0.14 -25.86
N ALA A 603 -13.92 0.30 -25.15
CA ALA A 603 -13.32 -0.45 -24.04
C ALA A 603 -14.29 -0.59 -22.86
N LEU A 604 -15.05 0.46 -22.55
CA LEU A 604 -16.02 0.45 -21.46
C LEU A 604 -17.25 -0.40 -21.78
N CYS A 605 -17.78 -0.30 -23.00
CA CYS A 605 -18.84 -1.17 -23.51
C CYS A 605 -18.43 -2.65 -23.47
N ASN A 606 -17.18 -2.99 -23.79
CA ASN A 606 -16.68 -4.37 -23.65
C ASN A 606 -16.74 -4.88 -22.21
N VAL A 607 -16.42 -4.03 -21.22
CA VAL A 607 -16.55 -4.40 -19.81
C VAL A 607 -18.02 -4.57 -19.43
N MET A 608 -18.88 -3.65 -19.87
CA MET A 608 -20.32 -3.70 -19.66
C MET A 608 -21.01 -4.91 -20.32
N ALA A 609 -20.41 -5.47 -21.37
CA ALA A 609 -20.94 -6.61 -22.09
C ALA A 609 -21.00 -7.91 -21.27
N LYS A 610 -20.34 -7.93 -20.10
CA LYS A 610 -20.53 -9.00 -19.09
C LYS A 610 -21.93 -8.97 -18.46
N TYR A 611 -22.53 -7.78 -18.34
CA TYR A 611 -23.83 -7.57 -17.71
C TYR A 611 -24.96 -7.61 -18.75
N ASP A 612 -24.71 -7.06 -19.94
CA ASP A 612 -25.66 -7.14 -21.06
C ASP A 612 -24.90 -7.27 -22.38
N VAL A 613 -25.11 -8.40 -23.07
CA VAL A 613 -24.43 -8.74 -24.32
C VAL A 613 -24.65 -7.72 -25.44
N ILE A 614 -25.69 -6.86 -25.35
CA ILE A 614 -25.94 -5.80 -26.33
C ILE A 614 -24.78 -4.82 -26.46
N TYR A 615 -23.99 -4.62 -25.40
CA TYR A 615 -22.84 -3.73 -25.40
C TYR A 615 -21.69 -4.23 -26.28
N TYR A 616 -21.65 -5.49 -26.69
CA TYR A 616 -20.67 -5.94 -27.70
C TYR A 616 -20.89 -5.24 -29.05
N GLU A 617 -22.13 -5.01 -29.45
CA GLU A 617 -22.45 -4.32 -30.70
C GLU A 617 -22.11 -2.83 -30.62
N GLU A 618 -22.31 -2.20 -29.46
CA GLU A 618 -21.88 -0.83 -29.22
C GLU A 618 -20.35 -0.70 -29.25
N ALA A 619 -19.64 -1.62 -28.60
CA ALA A 619 -18.18 -1.65 -28.61
C ALA A 619 -17.62 -1.75 -30.03
N ILE A 620 -18.19 -2.61 -30.89
CA ILE A 620 -17.80 -2.73 -32.29
C ILE A 620 -17.95 -1.39 -33.02
N LYS A 621 -19.10 -0.72 -32.87
CA LYS A 621 -19.35 0.59 -33.51
C LYS A 621 -18.32 1.63 -33.08
N TYR A 622 -18.03 1.71 -31.79
CA TYR A 622 -17.08 2.68 -31.24
C TYR A 622 -15.64 2.41 -31.69
N TYR A 623 -15.18 1.16 -31.67
CA TYR A 623 -13.85 0.83 -32.20
C TYR A 623 -13.74 1.05 -33.71
N GLN A 624 -14.78 0.74 -34.49
CA GLN A 624 -14.80 1.02 -35.93
C GLN A 624 -14.73 2.53 -36.21
N ARG A 625 -15.35 3.37 -35.37
CA ARG A 625 -15.21 4.82 -35.43
C ARG A 625 -13.78 5.27 -35.13
N ALA A 626 -13.15 4.75 -34.07
CA ALA A 626 -11.76 5.06 -33.75
C ALA A 626 -10.80 4.72 -34.91
N LEU A 627 -11.04 3.61 -35.63
CA LEU A 627 -10.28 3.19 -36.82
C LEU A 627 -10.43 4.10 -38.05
N GLN A 628 -11.33 5.10 -38.03
CA GLN A 628 -11.39 6.12 -39.09
C GLN A 628 -10.20 7.09 -39.00
N VAL A 629 -9.63 7.26 -37.81
CA VAL A 629 -8.47 8.14 -37.55
C VAL A 629 -7.22 7.29 -37.29
N TYR A 630 -7.33 6.27 -36.44
CA TYR A 630 -6.24 5.32 -36.22
C TYR A 630 -6.12 4.41 -37.43
N THR A 631 -5.00 4.50 -38.14
CA THR A 631 -4.70 3.70 -39.33
C THR A 631 -3.32 3.03 -39.18
N SER A 632 -3.03 2.01 -39.98
CA SER A 632 -1.70 1.36 -39.91
C SER A 632 -0.53 2.28 -40.27
N LYS A 633 -0.80 3.42 -40.95
CA LYS A 633 0.20 4.43 -41.29
C LYS A 633 0.24 5.57 -40.27
N ALA A 634 -0.92 6.06 -39.84
CA ALA A 634 -1.05 7.13 -38.85
C ALA A 634 -1.57 6.53 -37.54
N PHE A 635 -0.78 6.64 -36.47
CA PHE A 635 -1.04 5.98 -35.18
C PHE A 635 -1.01 4.43 -35.26
N PRO A 636 0.10 3.84 -35.75
CA PRO A 636 0.19 2.39 -35.96
C PRO A 636 -0.08 1.58 -34.68
N GLN A 637 0.34 2.09 -33.52
CA GLN A 637 0.15 1.42 -32.23
C GLN A 637 -1.31 1.45 -31.77
N ASP A 638 -1.98 2.60 -31.83
CA ASP A 638 -3.40 2.74 -31.51
C ASP A 638 -4.28 1.95 -32.47
N TRP A 639 -3.90 1.91 -33.75
CA TRP A 639 -4.53 1.06 -34.75
C TRP A 639 -4.43 -0.42 -34.37
N ALA A 640 -3.22 -0.93 -34.10
CA ALA A 640 -3.03 -2.33 -33.72
C ALA A 640 -3.74 -2.69 -32.41
N MET A 641 -3.78 -1.75 -31.46
CA MET A 641 -4.54 -1.90 -30.22
C MET A 641 -6.05 -1.99 -30.46
N THR A 642 -6.58 -1.13 -31.32
CA THR A 642 -8.00 -1.14 -31.70
C THR A 642 -8.38 -2.40 -32.48
N GLN A 643 -7.51 -2.87 -33.39
CA GLN A 643 -7.71 -4.14 -34.08
C GLN A 643 -7.71 -5.32 -33.11
N SER A 644 -6.75 -5.39 -32.20
CA SER A 644 -6.71 -6.43 -31.17
C SER A 644 -7.95 -6.40 -30.27
N ALA A 645 -8.43 -5.21 -29.89
CA ALA A 645 -9.66 -5.05 -29.12
C ALA A 645 -10.89 -5.58 -29.88
N LEU A 646 -11.05 -5.23 -31.17
CA LEU A 646 -12.10 -5.78 -32.03
C LEU A 646 -12.02 -7.29 -32.14
N GLY A 647 -10.81 -7.85 -32.28
CA GLY A 647 -10.61 -9.30 -32.28
C GLY A 647 -11.19 -9.97 -31.04
N GLU A 648 -11.01 -9.37 -29.87
CA GLU A 648 -11.55 -9.90 -28.61
C GLU A 648 -13.08 -9.77 -28.54
N ILE A 649 -13.64 -8.66 -29.04
CA ILE A 649 -15.09 -8.50 -29.13
C ILE A 649 -15.69 -9.57 -30.03
N TYR A 650 -15.17 -9.75 -31.25
CA TYR A 650 -15.67 -10.77 -32.16
C TYR A 650 -15.48 -12.19 -31.62
N ARG A 651 -14.40 -12.46 -30.87
CA ARG A 651 -14.23 -13.75 -30.20
C ARG A 651 -15.27 -13.99 -29.09
N LYS A 652 -15.88 -12.97 -28.51
CA LYS A 652 -16.93 -13.09 -27.47
C LYS A 652 -18.35 -12.84 -27.97
N ARG A 653 -18.50 -12.22 -29.14
CA ARG A 653 -19.77 -11.85 -29.75
C ARG A 653 -20.70 -13.06 -29.91
N THR A 654 -21.88 -12.95 -29.32
CA THR A 654 -22.94 -13.98 -29.36
C THR A 654 -23.86 -13.84 -30.57
N GLU A 655 -23.98 -12.63 -31.13
CA GLU A 655 -24.81 -12.37 -32.32
C GLU A 655 -24.13 -12.88 -33.61
N GLY A 656 -24.91 -13.50 -34.50
CA GLY A 656 -24.44 -14.04 -35.77
C GLY A 656 -23.83 -15.44 -35.66
N LYS A 657 -23.24 -15.94 -36.76
CA LYS A 657 -22.64 -17.29 -36.79
C LYS A 657 -21.31 -17.30 -36.03
N ARG A 658 -21.21 -18.15 -35.00
CA ARG A 658 -20.02 -18.29 -34.14
C ARG A 658 -18.71 -18.43 -34.92
N ALA A 659 -18.66 -19.32 -35.91
CA ALA A 659 -17.47 -19.54 -36.71
C ALA A 659 -17.06 -18.32 -37.56
N GLN A 660 -18.02 -17.54 -38.06
CA GLN A 660 -17.73 -16.31 -38.81
C GLN A 660 -17.17 -15.22 -37.91
N ASN A 661 -17.72 -15.08 -36.70
CA ASN A 661 -17.18 -14.16 -35.69
C ASN A 661 -15.74 -14.54 -35.30
N LEU A 662 -15.45 -15.83 -35.12
CA LEU A 662 -14.09 -16.31 -34.81
C LEU A 662 -13.10 -16.09 -35.98
N LYS A 663 -13.54 -16.30 -37.22
CA LYS A 663 -12.72 -15.98 -38.41
C LYS A 663 -12.39 -14.49 -38.48
N LYS A 664 -13.37 -13.61 -38.23
CA LYS A 664 -13.12 -12.15 -38.09
C LYS A 664 -12.16 -11.83 -36.95
N ALA A 665 -12.28 -12.50 -35.81
CA ALA A 665 -11.36 -12.29 -34.69
C ALA A 665 -9.91 -12.63 -35.09
N ILE A 666 -9.71 -13.77 -35.76
CA ILE A 666 -8.42 -14.20 -36.31
C ILE A 666 -7.87 -13.16 -37.29
N GLU A 667 -8.70 -12.65 -38.20
CA GLU A 667 -8.32 -11.59 -39.15
C GLU A 667 -7.81 -10.34 -38.42
N TYR A 668 -8.58 -9.83 -37.45
CA TYR A 668 -8.22 -8.64 -36.69
C TYR A 668 -6.93 -8.80 -35.88
N TYR A 669 -6.73 -9.95 -35.24
CA TYR A 669 -5.48 -10.25 -34.54
C TYR A 669 -4.28 -10.36 -35.49
N THR A 670 -4.48 -10.97 -36.66
CA THR A 670 -3.44 -11.08 -37.69
C THR A 670 -3.03 -9.70 -38.22
N GLU A 671 -3.98 -8.79 -38.41
CA GLU A 671 -3.70 -7.41 -38.77
C GLU A 671 -2.91 -6.67 -37.68
N ALA A 672 -3.28 -6.84 -36.41
CA ALA A 672 -2.56 -6.22 -35.28
C ALA A 672 -1.09 -6.69 -35.19
N LEU A 673 -0.81 -7.96 -35.50
CA LEU A 673 0.56 -8.53 -35.51
C LEU A 673 1.47 -7.95 -36.60
N LYS A 674 0.92 -7.28 -37.63
CA LYS A 674 1.75 -6.60 -38.65
C LYS A 674 2.51 -5.40 -38.08
N VAL A 675 1.99 -4.79 -37.02
CA VAL A 675 2.62 -3.66 -36.32
C VAL A 675 3.29 -4.10 -35.02
N ARG A 676 2.63 -4.97 -34.25
CA ARG A 676 3.17 -5.50 -33.00
C ARG A 676 4.16 -6.60 -33.32
N ALA A 677 5.46 -6.29 -33.28
CA ALA A 677 6.52 -7.26 -33.54
C ALA A 677 7.23 -7.69 -32.25
N TYR A 678 7.78 -8.91 -32.24
CA TYR A 678 8.52 -9.47 -31.11
C TYR A 678 9.66 -8.56 -30.64
N GLN A 679 10.42 -7.95 -31.57
CA GLN A 679 11.57 -7.11 -31.21
C GLN A 679 11.21 -5.72 -30.70
N THR A 680 10.06 -5.17 -31.12
CA THR A 680 9.70 -3.76 -30.86
C THR A 680 8.60 -3.61 -29.82
N SER A 681 7.76 -4.62 -29.63
CA SER A 681 6.62 -4.58 -28.71
C SER A 681 6.31 -6.00 -28.18
N PRO A 682 7.27 -6.64 -27.47
CA PRO A 682 7.20 -8.07 -27.11
C PRO A 682 5.94 -8.43 -26.30
N GLU A 683 5.57 -7.64 -25.30
CA GLU A 683 4.39 -7.92 -24.46
C GLU A 683 3.09 -7.86 -25.27
N GLN A 684 2.90 -6.80 -26.05
CA GLN A 684 1.71 -6.61 -26.90
C GLN A 684 1.64 -7.65 -28.03
N TRP A 685 2.79 -8.07 -28.54
CA TRP A 685 2.89 -9.17 -29.49
C TRP A 685 2.42 -10.47 -28.81
N ALA A 686 2.95 -10.82 -27.64
CA ALA A 686 2.56 -12.02 -26.91
C ALA A 686 1.08 -12.03 -26.49
N ASP A 687 0.53 -10.86 -26.16
CA ASP A 687 -0.90 -10.69 -25.91
C ASP A 687 -1.75 -11.05 -27.12
N THR A 688 -1.38 -10.50 -28.28
CA THR A 688 -2.06 -10.79 -29.54
C THR A 688 -1.92 -12.27 -29.92
N GLN A 689 -0.73 -12.86 -29.74
CA GLN A 689 -0.48 -14.28 -29.99
C GLN A 689 -1.37 -15.18 -29.12
N ASN A 690 -1.41 -14.94 -27.81
CA ASN A 690 -2.28 -15.70 -26.93
C ASN A 690 -3.76 -15.57 -27.33
N ASN A 691 -4.21 -14.38 -27.70
CA ASN A 691 -5.60 -14.17 -28.10
C ASN A 691 -5.93 -14.84 -29.45
N LEU A 692 -4.96 -14.87 -30.37
CA LEU A 692 -5.05 -15.59 -31.63
C LEU A 692 -5.13 -17.10 -31.39
N GLY A 693 -4.29 -17.64 -30.50
CA GLY A 693 -4.35 -19.04 -30.06
C GLY A 693 -5.71 -19.40 -29.46
N ALA A 694 -6.27 -18.52 -28.62
CA ALA A 694 -7.61 -18.70 -28.06
C ALA A 694 -8.71 -18.69 -29.14
N ALA A 695 -8.59 -17.82 -30.16
CA ALA A 695 -9.55 -17.79 -31.27
C ALA A 695 -9.50 -19.06 -32.13
N TYR A 696 -8.30 -19.60 -32.40
CA TYR A 696 -8.15 -20.90 -33.06
C TYR A 696 -8.67 -22.06 -32.21
N PHE A 697 -8.39 -22.05 -30.90
CA PHE A 697 -8.94 -23.02 -29.96
C PHE A 697 -10.47 -23.00 -29.92
N ASP A 698 -11.10 -21.82 -29.97
CA ASP A 698 -12.55 -21.68 -29.96
C ASP A 698 -13.20 -22.06 -31.32
N LEU A 699 -12.42 -22.13 -32.40
CA LEU A 699 -12.90 -22.44 -33.75
C LEU A 699 -13.07 -23.95 -33.94
N LEU A 700 -14.30 -24.41 -33.71
CA LEU A 700 -14.69 -25.82 -33.87
C LEU A 700 -14.96 -26.24 -35.33
N GLU A 701 -15.28 -25.29 -36.21
CA GLU A 701 -15.57 -25.55 -37.62
C GLU A 701 -14.28 -25.67 -38.46
N GLY A 702 -14.26 -26.60 -39.42
CA GLY A 702 -13.11 -26.88 -40.27
C GLY A 702 -12.27 -28.05 -39.74
N ASP A 703 -10.97 -28.05 -40.05
CA ASP A 703 -10.04 -29.06 -39.53
C ASP A 703 -9.70 -28.74 -38.07
N ARG A 704 -10.37 -29.45 -37.15
CA ARG A 704 -10.19 -29.27 -35.71
C ARG A 704 -8.76 -29.54 -35.26
N VAL A 705 -8.10 -30.55 -35.83
CA VAL A 705 -6.73 -30.93 -35.47
C VAL A 705 -5.79 -29.79 -35.86
N GLN A 706 -5.91 -29.28 -37.09
CA GLN A 706 -5.10 -28.17 -37.56
C GLN A 706 -5.33 -26.88 -36.74
N ASN A 707 -6.59 -26.61 -36.35
CA ASN A 707 -6.91 -25.46 -35.50
C ASN A 707 -6.29 -25.59 -34.10
N LEU A 708 -6.30 -26.80 -33.49
CA LEU A 708 -5.65 -27.04 -32.20
C LEU A 708 -4.13 -26.90 -32.27
N GLU A 709 -3.49 -27.41 -33.33
CA GLU A 709 -2.04 -27.25 -33.52
C GLU A 709 -1.64 -25.78 -33.67
N LYS A 710 -2.42 -24.99 -34.43
CA LYS A 710 -2.22 -23.52 -34.49
C LYS A 710 -2.40 -22.86 -33.12
N ALA A 711 -3.40 -23.28 -32.35
CA ALA A 711 -3.59 -22.75 -31.01
C ALA A 711 -2.36 -23.01 -30.11
N ILE A 712 -1.86 -24.25 -30.11
CA ILE A 712 -0.65 -24.68 -29.40
C ILE A 712 0.57 -23.85 -29.84
N GLU A 713 0.77 -23.67 -31.15
CA GLU A 713 1.84 -22.85 -31.71
C GLU A 713 1.78 -21.42 -31.16
N TYR A 714 0.65 -20.74 -31.29
CA TYR A 714 0.51 -19.36 -30.85
C TYR A 714 0.62 -19.17 -29.34
N PHE A 715 0.11 -20.11 -28.54
CA PHE A 715 0.35 -20.09 -27.09
C PHE A 715 1.83 -20.26 -26.76
N THR A 716 2.52 -21.19 -27.43
CA THR A 716 3.96 -21.44 -27.23
C THR A 716 4.79 -20.21 -27.61
N GLU A 717 4.44 -19.53 -28.71
CA GLU A 717 5.07 -18.28 -29.11
C GLU A 717 4.86 -17.17 -28.06
N ALA A 718 3.64 -17.02 -27.52
CA ALA A 718 3.36 -16.05 -26.47
C ALA A 718 4.19 -16.30 -25.19
N LEU A 719 4.47 -17.57 -24.85
CA LEU A 719 5.26 -17.95 -23.67
C LEU A 719 6.76 -17.57 -23.78
N LYS A 720 7.27 -17.23 -24.96
CA LYS A 720 8.64 -16.69 -25.12
C LYS A 720 8.81 -15.35 -24.40
N VAL A 721 7.74 -14.58 -24.28
CA VAL A 721 7.72 -13.28 -23.57
C VAL A 721 7.04 -13.43 -22.21
N ARG A 722 5.89 -14.11 -22.18
CA ARG A 722 5.13 -14.35 -20.95
C ARG A 722 5.77 -15.47 -20.16
N THR A 723 6.80 -15.14 -19.39
CA THR A 723 7.54 -16.10 -18.57
C THR A 723 7.09 -16.08 -17.11
N PHE A 724 7.34 -17.17 -16.40
CA PHE A 724 7.00 -17.34 -14.98
C PHE A 724 7.48 -16.17 -14.10
N ASN A 725 8.72 -15.71 -14.30
CA ASN A 725 9.32 -14.67 -13.47
C ASN A 725 8.97 -13.24 -13.90
N ALA A 726 8.74 -13.00 -15.19
CA ALA A 726 8.45 -11.64 -15.68
C ALA A 726 6.96 -11.32 -15.61
N LEU A 727 6.13 -12.21 -16.13
CA LEU A 727 4.69 -11.99 -16.32
C LEU A 727 3.92 -13.20 -15.79
N PRO A 728 4.01 -13.54 -14.49
CA PRO A 728 3.44 -14.76 -13.92
C PRO A 728 1.93 -14.90 -14.15
N GLN A 729 1.17 -13.79 -14.15
CA GLN A 729 -0.28 -13.83 -14.35
C GLN A 729 -0.62 -14.19 -15.80
N GLU A 730 0.02 -13.53 -16.76
CA GLU A 730 -0.13 -13.79 -18.18
C GLU A 730 0.43 -15.16 -18.55
N HIS A 731 1.53 -15.57 -17.91
CA HIS A 731 2.14 -16.90 -18.04
C HIS A 731 1.16 -17.97 -17.59
N ALA A 732 0.58 -17.84 -16.39
CA ALA A 732 -0.43 -18.76 -15.87
C ALA A 732 -1.62 -18.89 -16.83
N ARG A 733 -2.14 -17.76 -17.32
CA ARG A 733 -3.27 -17.75 -18.26
C ARG A 733 -2.93 -18.44 -19.58
N THR A 734 -1.75 -18.17 -20.15
CA THR A 734 -1.32 -18.81 -21.40
C THR A 734 -1.03 -20.29 -21.21
N GLN A 735 -0.40 -20.69 -20.10
CA GLN A 735 -0.18 -22.09 -19.75
C GLN A 735 -1.50 -22.84 -19.54
N PHE A 736 -2.49 -22.22 -18.90
CA PHE A 736 -3.83 -22.80 -18.78
C PHE A 736 -4.48 -23.02 -20.15
N ASN A 737 -4.41 -22.04 -21.04
CA ASN A 737 -4.94 -22.18 -22.40
C ASN A 737 -4.19 -23.25 -23.22
N LEU A 738 -2.87 -23.32 -23.07
CA LEU A 738 -2.04 -24.34 -23.69
C LEU A 738 -2.38 -25.73 -23.16
N GLY A 739 -2.55 -25.89 -21.85
CA GLY A 739 -2.98 -27.12 -21.21
C GLY A 739 -4.34 -27.59 -21.72
N ARG A 740 -5.29 -26.67 -21.90
CA ARG A 740 -6.59 -26.97 -22.53
C ARG A 740 -6.43 -27.44 -23.98
N ALA A 741 -5.59 -26.76 -24.76
CA ALA A 741 -5.33 -27.16 -26.14
C ALA A 741 -4.69 -28.56 -26.22
N TYR A 742 -3.73 -28.86 -25.34
CA TYR A 742 -3.16 -30.20 -25.24
C TYR A 742 -4.18 -31.24 -24.77
N GLN A 743 -5.03 -30.92 -23.80
CA GLN A 743 -6.08 -31.82 -23.32
C GLN A 743 -7.07 -32.18 -24.45
N GLU A 744 -7.56 -31.19 -25.20
CA GLU A 744 -8.45 -31.40 -26.36
C GLU A 744 -7.74 -32.13 -27.52
N ALA A 745 -6.42 -32.01 -27.62
CA ALA A 745 -5.60 -32.77 -28.56
C ALA A 745 -5.20 -34.17 -28.02
N HIS A 746 -5.69 -34.57 -26.84
CA HIS A 746 -5.35 -35.82 -26.15
C HIS A 746 -3.85 -36.01 -25.84
N ARG A 747 -3.12 -34.90 -25.70
CA ARG A 747 -1.70 -34.85 -25.30
C ARG A 747 -1.59 -34.68 -23.79
N TRP A 748 -1.99 -35.73 -23.06
CA TRP A 748 -2.22 -35.68 -21.61
C TRP A 748 -0.98 -35.32 -20.79
N GLN A 749 0.20 -35.79 -21.17
CA GLN A 749 1.44 -35.51 -20.43
C GLN A 749 1.87 -34.05 -20.59
N GLU A 750 1.73 -33.46 -21.78
CA GLU A 750 1.98 -32.04 -22.00
C GLU A 750 0.90 -31.17 -21.34
N ALA A 751 -0.35 -31.61 -21.34
CA ALA A 751 -1.42 -30.96 -20.60
C ALA A 751 -1.12 -30.92 -19.09
N TYR A 752 -0.62 -32.01 -18.52
CA TYR A 752 -0.20 -32.09 -17.12
C TYR A 752 0.86 -31.03 -16.82
N ILE A 753 1.93 -30.96 -17.62
CA ILE A 753 3.03 -30.00 -17.40
C ILE A 753 2.53 -28.55 -17.52
N ALA A 754 1.69 -28.27 -18.51
CA ALA A 754 1.13 -26.93 -18.72
C ALA A 754 0.22 -26.51 -17.54
N PHE A 755 -0.68 -27.38 -17.08
CA PHE A 755 -1.52 -27.09 -15.92
C PHE A 755 -0.73 -27.00 -14.61
N GLU A 756 0.31 -27.82 -14.42
CA GLU A 756 1.20 -27.74 -13.26
C GLU A 756 1.90 -26.38 -13.22
N THR A 757 2.44 -25.96 -14.36
CA THR A 757 3.10 -24.65 -14.50
C THR A 757 2.11 -23.49 -14.31
N ALA A 758 0.87 -23.63 -14.81
CA ALA A 758 -0.17 -22.63 -14.62
C ALA A 758 -0.54 -22.50 -13.13
N ILE A 759 -0.73 -23.63 -12.45
CA ILE A 759 -1.00 -23.67 -11.01
C ILE A 759 0.17 -23.02 -10.29
N ASP A 760 1.42 -23.46 -10.48
CA ASP A 760 2.57 -22.92 -9.77
C ASP A 760 2.77 -21.41 -9.99
N ALA A 761 2.46 -20.89 -11.18
CA ALA A 761 2.51 -19.45 -11.45
C ALA A 761 1.42 -18.66 -10.71
N VAL A 762 0.19 -19.19 -10.62
CA VAL A 762 -0.86 -18.58 -9.78
C VAL A 762 -0.48 -18.64 -8.30
N GLU A 763 0.14 -19.73 -7.88
CA GLU A 763 0.57 -19.97 -6.51
C GLU A 763 1.70 -19.03 -6.11
N PHE A 764 2.59 -18.74 -7.05
CA PHE A 764 3.65 -17.75 -6.89
C PHE A 764 3.10 -16.35 -6.61
N LEU A 765 1.92 -16.02 -7.16
CA LEU A 765 1.23 -14.74 -7.00
C LEU A 765 0.37 -14.61 -5.72
N ARG A 766 0.38 -15.59 -4.82
CA ARG A 766 -0.47 -15.65 -3.61
C ARG A 766 -0.57 -14.36 -2.78
N GLY A 767 0.55 -13.64 -2.63
CA GLY A 767 0.61 -12.42 -1.81
C GLY A 767 -0.16 -11.24 -2.39
N GLU A 768 -0.38 -11.24 -3.71
CA GLU A 768 -1.01 -10.15 -4.47
C GLU A 768 -2.53 -10.24 -4.50
N ILE A 769 -3.06 -11.44 -4.24
CA ILE A 769 -4.50 -11.74 -4.21
C ILE A 769 -5.20 -11.03 -3.04
N SER A 770 -4.51 -10.25 -2.20
CA SER A 770 -5.09 -9.59 -1.04
C SER A 770 -5.48 -8.11 -1.24
N SER A 771 -5.13 -7.44 -2.36
CA SER A 771 -5.55 -6.04 -2.67
C SER A 771 -6.28 -5.88 -4.03
N GLY A 772 -7.60 -5.54 -4.04
CA GLY A 772 -8.46 -5.32 -5.25
C GLY A 772 -9.51 -6.40 -5.64
N ASN A 773 -10.82 -6.12 -5.61
CA ASN A 773 -11.90 -7.16 -5.63
C ASN A 773 -12.13 -7.93 -6.96
N GLU A 774 -12.12 -7.31 -8.14
CA GLU A 774 -12.56 -7.99 -9.38
C GLU A 774 -11.46 -8.82 -10.08
N ALA A 775 -10.23 -8.29 -10.12
CA ALA A 775 -9.08 -9.00 -10.68
C ALA A 775 -8.74 -10.26 -9.87
N LYS A 776 -8.89 -10.20 -8.54
CA LYS A 776 -8.78 -11.34 -7.61
C LYS A 776 -9.79 -12.43 -7.89
N GLN A 777 -11.06 -12.06 -8.02
CA GLN A 777 -12.12 -13.03 -8.25
C GLN A 777 -11.88 -13.78 -9.55
N LYS A 778 -11.51 -13.06 -10.61
CA LYS A 778 -11.18 -13.67 -11.89
C LYS A 778 -9.95 -14.57 -11.84
N LEU A 779 -8.88 -14.16 -11.13
CA LEU A 779 -7.70 -14.99 -10.93
C LEU A 779 -8.03 -16.25 -10.13
N ALA A 780 -8.85 -16.14 -9.09
CA ALA A 780 -9.31 -17.27 -8.28
C ALA A 780 -10.22 -18.23 -9.08
N GLU A 781 -11.09 -17.70 -9.95
CA GLU A 781 -11.91 -18.51 -10.85
C GLU A 781 -11.07 -19.25 -11.90
N ASP A 782 -10.13 -18.56 -12.54
CA ASP A 782 -9.22 -19.17 -13.53
C ASP A 782 -8.28 -20.20 -12.88
N ARG A 783 -7.90 -19.97 -11.61
CA ARG A 783 -7.19 -20.94 -10.76
C ARG A 783 -8.01 -22.21 -10.53
N ASN A 784 -9.25 -22.09 -10.06
CA ASN A 784 -10.08 -23.26 -9.76
C ASN A 784 -10.32 -24.12 -11.01
N LYS A 785 -10.53 -23.49 -12.17
CA LYS A 785 -10.62 -24.20 -13.46
C LYS A 785 -9.33 -24.96 -13.79
N SER A 786 -8.16 -24.40 -13.45
CA SER A 786 -6.87 -25.07 -13.65
C SER A 786 -6.74 -26.33 -12.79
N TYR A 787 -7.18 -26.28 -11.53
CA TYR A 787 -7.22 -27.45 -10.64
C TYR A 787 -8.18 -28.53 -11.15
N GLN A 788 -9.40 -28.17 -11.55
CA GLN A 788 -10.36 -29.14 -12.11
C GLN A 788 -9.79 -29.88 -13.33
N ARG A 789 -9.23 -29.12 -14.27
CA ARG A 789 -8.59 -29.67 -15.48
C ARG A 789 -7.38 -30.55 -15.13
N MET A 790 -6.58 -30.14 -14.14
CA MET A 790 -5.44 -30.92 -13.66
C MET A 790 -5.89 -32.26 -13.08
N ILE A 791 -6.97 -32.29 -12.28
CA ILE A 791 -7.51 -33.53 -11.71
C ILE A 791 -7.96 -34.47 -12.82
N GLU A 792 -8.71 -33.98 -13.82
CA GLU A 792 -9.11 -34.77 -15.00
C GLU A 792 -7.89 -35.35 -15.74
N VAL A 793 -6.86 -34.53 -16.00
CA VAL A 793 -5.62 -35.01 -16.65
C VAL A 793 -4.89 -36.05 -15.80
N CYS A 794 -4.86 -35.89 -14.47
CA CYS A 794 -4.27 -36.88 -13.58
C CYS A 794 -5.04 -38.22 -13.64
N LEU A 795 -6.37 -38.17 -13.71
CA LEU A 795 -7.21 -39.37 -13.85
C LEU A 795 -6.94 -40.10 -15.17
N GLU A 796 -6.88 -39.37 -16.29
CA GLU A 796 -6.56 -39.95 -17.61
C GLU A 796 -5.14 -40.52 -17.68
N LEU A 797 -4.18 -39.93 -16.97
CA LEU A 797 -2.81 -40.46 -16.84
C LEU A 797 -2.68 -41.60 -15.82
N GLY A 798 -3.74 -41.94 -15.06
CA GLY A 798 -3.70 -42.92 -13.98
C GLY A 798 -2.90 -42.46 -12.74
N LYS A 799 -2.61 -41.16 -12.62
CA LYS A 799 -1.89 -40.52 -11.51
C LYS A 799 -2.82 -40.19 -10.34
N LEU A 800 -3.38 -41.23 -9.71
CA LEU A 800 -4.40 -41.08 -8.67
C LEU A 800 -3.90 -40.35 -7.40
N PRO A 801 -2.68 -40.58 -6.88
CA PRO A 801 -2.17 -39.82 -5.74
C PRO A 801 -2.07 -38.32 -6.02
N GLU A 802 -1.65 -37.95 -7.23
CA GLU A 802 -1.57 -36.57 -7.69
C GLU A 802 -2.97 -35.96 -7.85
N ALA A 803 -3.94 -36.71 -8.37
CA ALA A 803 -5.33 -36.28 -8.44
C ALA A 803 -5.88 -35.89 -7.05
N VAL A 804 -5.66 -36.73 -6.03
CA VAL A 804 -6.07 -36.43 -4.64
C VAL A 804 -5.31 -35.23 -4.07
N LYS A 805 -4.00 -35.13 -4.34
CA LYS A 805 -3.19 -33.97 -3.93
C LYS A 805 -3.76 -32.66 -4.51
N TYR A 806 -4.07 -32.62 -5.80
CA TYR A 806 -4.60 -31.41 -6.45
C TYR A 806 -6.04 -31.11 -6.03
N LEU A 807 -6.85 -32.14 -5.75
CA LEU A 807 -8.19 -32.02 -5.18
C LEU A 807 -8.17 -31.36 -3.80
N GLU A 808 -7.32 -31.82 -2.88
CA GLU A 808 -7.24 -31.23 -1.54
C GLU A 808 -6.57 -29.85 -1.55
N ARG A 809 -5.59 -29.64 -2.45
CA ARG A 809 -4.94 -28.34 -2.62
C ARG A 809 -5.91 -27.26 -3.13
N SER A 810 -6.96 -27.62 -3.86
CA SER A 810 -7.99 -26.66 -4.32
C SER A 810 -9.01 -26.29 -3.25
N LYS A 811 -9.29 -27.17 -2.27
CA LYS A 811 -10.34 -27.00 -1.24
C LYS A 811 -9.94 -26.17 0.00
N ALA A 812 -8.66 -26.01 0.26
CA ALA A 812 -8.15 -25.52 1.54
C ALA A 812 -7.59 -24.09 1.52
N ARG A 813 -7.94 -23.23 0.55
CA ARG A 813 -7.06 -22.09 0.20
C ARG A 813 -7.59 -20.67 0.47
N ASN A 814 -8.66 -20.21 -0.17
CA ASN A 814 -9.35 -18.93 0.03
C ASN A 814 -9.71 -18.73 1.50
N LEU A 815 -10.22 -19.75 2.20
CA LEU A 815 -10.52 -19.64 3.62
C LEU A 815 -9.26 -19.36 4.46
N MET A 816 -8.13 -19.97 4.11
CA MET A 816 -6.83 -19.71 4.75
C MET A 816 -6.23 -18.35 4.35
N GLU A 817 -6.47 -17.90 3.12
CA GLU A 817 -6.07 -16.57 2.62
C GLU A 817 -6.91 -15.45 3.25
N MET A 818 -8.22 -15.67 3.43
CA MET A 818 -9.13 -14.81 4.18
C MET A 818 -8.69 -14.71 5.66
N MET A 819 -8.17 -15.80 6.23
CA MET A 819 -7.51 -15.78 7.54
C MET A 819 -6.19 -15.01 7.54
N ALA A 820 -5.44 -14.95 6.44
CA ALA A 820 -4.24 -14.10 6.38
C ALA A 820 -4.56 -12.60 6.24
N THR A 821 -5.80 -12.25 5.88
CA THR A 821 -6.26 -10.84 5.76
C THR A 821 -6.95 -10.30 7.01
N GLY A 822 -7.42 -11.16 7.93
CA GLY A 822 -7.94 -10.71 9.22
C GLY A 822 -6.79 -10.44 10.20
N ASP A 823 -6.68 -9.21 10.66
CA ASP A 823 -5.53 -8.66 11.39
C ASP A 823 -5.24 -9.29 12.79
N ARG A 824 -5.90 -10.39 13.18
CA ARG A 824 -6.07 -10.74 14.61
C ARG A 824 -6.05 -12.24 14.95
N TYR A 825 -5.48 -13.09 14.11
CA TYR A 825 -5.42 -14.52 14.42
C TYR A 825 -4.27 -14.85 15.38
N GLY A 826 -4.60 -15.06 16.66
CA GLY A 826 -3.68 -15.49 17.72
C GLY A 826 -3.04 -16.88 17.56
N ARG A 827 -2.98 -17.43 16.34
CA ARG A 827 -2.34 -18.71 16.01
C ARG A 827 -1.10 -18.58 15.13
N ILE A 828 -0.96 -17.46 14.41
CA ILE A 828 0.30 -17.09 13.74
C ILE A 828 1.00 -16.09 14.69
N PRO A 829 2.26 -16.34 15.09
CA PRO A 829 3.03 -15.41 15.90
C PRO A 829 2.94 -13.98 15.35
N GLU A 830 2.75 -12.99 16.23
CA GLU A 830 2.60 -11.57 15.86
C GLU A 830 3.71 -11.11 14.89
N GLU A 831 4.95 -11.51 15.18
CA GLU A 831 6.12 -11.27 14.31
C GLU A 831 5.93 -11.77 12.88
N LYS A 832 5.44 -13.01 12.70
CA LYS A 832 5.17 -13.57 11.37
C LYS A 832 4.03 -12.82 10.65
N ARG A 833 3.03 -12.33 11.39
CA ARG A 833 1.94 -11.52 10.81
C ARG A 833 2.45 -10.17 10.31
N GLN A 834 3.25 -9.48 11.11
CA GLN A 834 3.87 -8.21 10.73
C GLN A 834 4.77 -8.38 9.49
N ASN A 835 5.58 -9.45 9.44
CA ASN A 835 6.41 -9.75 8.27
C ASN A 835 5.57 -10.01 7.01
N LEU A 836 4.47 -10.77 7.11
CA LEU A 836 3.57 -11.02 5.98
C LEU A 836 2.88 -9.72 5.50
N GLN A 837 2.51 -8.82 6.42
CA GLN A 837 1.91 -7.53 6.08
C GLN A 837 2.91 -6.61 5.38
N GLN A 838 4.15 -6.52 5.88
CA GLN A 838 5.23 -5.75 5.27
C GLN A 838 5.55 -6.26 3.86
N LEU A 839 5.65 -7.59 3.68
CA LEU A 839 5.89 -8.19 2.36
C LEU A 839 4.75 -7.89 1.39
N ARG A 840 3.48 -7.92 1.82
CA ARG A 840 2.34 -7.53 0.97
C ARG A 840 2.43 -6.09 0.50
N GLN A 841 2.76 -5.17 1.40
CA GLN A 841 2.94 -3.76 1.05
C GLN A 841 4.11 -3.56 0.08
N ALA A 842 5.24 -4.22 0.32
CA ALA A 842 6.40 -4.17 -0.57
C ALA A 842 6.09 -4.72 -1.97
N ILE A 843 5.40 -5.86 -2.04
CA ILE A 843 4.93 -6.47 -3.30
C ILE A 843 4.00 -5.51 -4.06
N ALA A 844 3.05 -4.88 -3.38
CA ALA A 844 2.11 -3.93 -4.00
C ALA A 844 2.84 -2.69 -4.57
N VAL A 845 3.80 -2.13 -3.82
CA VAL A 845 4.62 -1.01 -4.28
C VAL A 845 5.43 -1.39 -5.53
N GLU A 846 6.09 -2.54 -5.49
CA GLU A 846 6.95 -2.99 -6.59
C GLU A 846 6.13 -3.36 -7.84
N ASN A 847 4.94 -3.95 -7.68
CA ASN A 847 4.04 -4.17 -8.81
C ASN A 847 3.57 -2.86 -9.46
N ARG A 848 3.31 -1.80 -8.68
CA ARG A 848 2.96 -0.49 -9.23
C ARG A 848 4.13 0.12 -10.01
N ARG A 849 5.36 -0.04 -9.52
CA ARG A 849 6.57 0.35 -10.25
C ARG A 849 6.67 -0.37 -11.60
N LEU A 850 6.41 -1.68 -11.62
CA LEU A 850 6.46 -2.51 -12.83
C LEU A 850 5.28 -2.30 -13.79
N ALA A 851 4.10 -1.96 -13.29
CA ALA A 851 2.90 -1.73 -14.10
C ALA A 851 3.01 -0.47 -14.98
N ASP A 852 3.92 0.43 -14.65
CA ASP A 852 4.23 1.58 -15.47
C ASP A 852 4.76 1.16 -16.85
N LYS A 853 4.21 1.77 -17.91
CA LYS A 853 4.46 1.40 -19.31
C LYS A 853 5.71 2.07 -19.88
N GLU A 854 6.29 3.03 -19.17
CA GLU A 854 7.41 3.86 -19.65
C GLU A 854 8.80 3.28 -19.28
N GLU A 855 8.86 2.25 -18.42
CA GLU A 855 10.12 1.58 -18.07
C GLU A 855 10.62 0.71 -19.24
N LYS A 856 11.67 1.18 -19.94
CA LYS A 856 12.24 0.49 -21.12
C LYS A 856 12.78 -0.91 -20.86
N LYS A 857 13.05 -1.29 -19.60
CA LYS A 857 13.42 -2.65 -19.22
C LYS A 857 13.01 -2.91 -17.77
N ARG A 858 11.89 -3.61 -17.59
CA ARG A 858 11.40 -4.04 -16.29
C ARG A 858 12.34 -5.07 -15.66
N ASP A 859 12.86 -4.74 -14.48
CA ASP A 859 13.60 -5.69 -13.64
C ASP A 859 12.66 -6.35 -12.64
N TYR A 860 12.48 -7.66 -12.78
CA TYR A 860 11.58 -8.47 -11.95
C TYR A 860 12.30 -9.17 -10.79
N THR A 861 13.62 -8.98 -10.61
CA THR A 861 14.36 -9.71 -9.58
C THR A 861 13.85 -9.39 -8.17
N ASN A 862 13.63 -8.12 -7.86
CA ASN A 862 13.15 -7.69 -6.53
C ASN A 862 11.74 -8.23 -6.23
N ILE A 863 10.78 -8.04 -7.15
CA ILE A 863 9.41 -8.55 -6.95
C ILE A 863 9.40 -10.07 -6.75
N ASN A 864 10.25 -10.80 -7.48
CA ASN A 864 10.28 -12.25 -7.38
C ASN A 864 10.89 -12.72 -6.05
N GLN A 865 11.89 -12.02 -5.51
CA GLN A 865 12.40 -12.27 -4.17
C GLN A 865 11.35 -12.03 -3.09
N LEU A 866 10.61 -10.91 -3.18
CA LEU A 866 9.52 -10.60 -2.26
C LEU A 866 8.40 -11.65 -2.29
N ARG A 867 8.00 -12.08 -3.49
CA ARG A 867 7.02 -13.17 -3.69
C ARG A 867 7.52 -14.48 -3.09
N GLN A 868 8.78 -14.83 -3.30
CA GLN A 868 9.37 -16.03 -2.73
C GLN A 868 9.37 -16.00 -1.19
N GLN A 869 9.84 -14.91 -0.59
CA GLN A 869 9.81 -14.72 0.87
C GLN A 869 8.38 -14.81 1.43
N PHE A 870 7.41 -14.23 0.73
CA PHE A 870 6.00 -14.33 1.11
C PHE A 870 5.49 -15.78 1.08
N ASN A 871 5.91 -16.56 0.08
CA ASN A 871 5.50 -17.96 -0.06
C ASN A 871 6.18 -18.89 0.96
N GLU A 872 7.42 -18.63 1.34
CA GLU A 872 8.17 -19.38 2.37
C GLU A 872 7.58 -19.18 3.78
N LEU A 873 6.98 -18.02 4.05
CA LEU A 873 6.30 -17.73 5.32
C LEU A 873 4.89 -18.33 5.42
N ASN A 874 4.45 -19.13 4.43
CA ASN A 874 3.14 -19.76 4.44
C ASN A 874 2.96 -20.69 5.67
N PRO A 875 1.98 -20.45 6.55
CA PRO A 875 1.77 -21.31 7.72
C PRO A 875 1.12 -22.66 7.37
N PHE A 876 0.59 -22.82 6.15
CA PHE A 876 -0.32 -23.92 5.82
C PHE A 876 0.07 -24.59 4.48
N PRO A 877 1.02 -25.53 4.49
CA PRO A 877 1.28 -26.39 3.33
C PRO A 877 0.08 -27.34 3.12
N GLY A 878 -0.24 -27.62 1.85
CA GLY A 878 -1.24 -28.63 1.51
C GLY A 878 -0.80 -30.03 1.97
N ILE A 879 -1.76 -30.91 2.20
CA ILE A 879 -1.50 -32.31 2.59
C ILE A 879 -1.38 -33.25 1.39
N ASP A 880 -0.54 -34.27 1.53
CA ASP A 880 -0.43 -35.36 0.56
C ASP A 880 -1.30 -36.58 0.92
N LEU A 881 -1.36 -37.55 0.01
CA LEU A 881 -2.13 -38.77 0.21
C LEU A 881 -1.69 -39.55 1.45
N ALA A 882 -0.39 -39.66 1.73
CA ALA A 882 0.10 -40.43 2.86
C ALA A 882 -0.36 -39.81 4.19
N GLN A 883 -0.36 -38.48 4.27
CA GLN A 883 -0.89 -37.72 5.39
C GLN A 883 -2.41 -37.89 5.53
N ILE A 884 -3.17 -37.93 4.42
CA ILE A 884 -4.61 -38.21 4.43
C ILE A 884 -4.89 -39.62 4.93
N GLN A 885 -4.19 -40.63 4.42
CA GLN A 885 -4.38 -42.03 4.82
C GLN A 885 -4.03 -42.24 6.29
N ALA A 886 -3.03 -41.53 6.83
CA ALA A 886 -2.69 -41.53 8.25
C ALA A 886 -3.80 -40.96 9.15
N LEU A 887 -4.79 -40.26 8.59
CA LEU A 887 -5.97 -39.82 9.33
C LEU A 887 -6.96 -40.95 9.57
N LEU A 888 -6.81 -42.14 8.98
CA LEU A 888 -7.83 -43.18 9.01
C LEU A 888 -7.40 -44.39 9.85
N ASP A 889 -8.39 -45.11 10.40
CA ASP A 889 -8.21 -46.43 10.98
C ASP A 889 -8.77 -47.50 10.01
N GLU A 890 -8.58 -48.78 10.33
CA GLU A 890 -8.99 -49.89 9.44
C GLU A 890 -10.50 -49.99 9.21
N ASN A 891 -11.32 -49.36 10.06
CA ASN A 891 -12.78 -49.38 9.99
C ASN A 891 -13.36 -48.09 9.39
N THR A 892 -12.52 -47.15 8.96
CA THR A 892 -12.95 -45.83 8.48
C THR A 892 -12.57 -45.62 7.01
N LEU A 893 -13.54 -45.16 6.22
CA LEU A 893 -13.36 -44.81 4.81
C LEU A 893 -13.74 -43.34 4.59
N ILE A 894 -12.91 -42.61 3.84
CA ILE A 894 -13.29 -41.31 3.27
C ILE A 894 -13.97 -41.54 1.94
N VAL A 895 -15.14 -40.95 1.77
CA VAL A 895 -15.86 -40.86 0.49
C VAL A 895 -15.89 -39.39 0.10
N GLU A 896 -15.13 -39.05 -0.92
CA GLU A 896 -14.90 -37.67 -1.33
C GLU A 896 -15.41 -37.43 -2.74
N TRP A 897 -16.25 -36.41 -2.92
CA TRP A 897 -16.76 -36.03 -4.23
C TRP A 897 -15.85 -34.98 -4.86
N HIS A 898 -15.75 -35.04 -6.18
CA HIS A 898 -15.25 -33.96 -7.03
C HIS A 898 -16.26 -33.73 -8.15
N VAL A 899 -16.60 -32.47 -8.39
CA VAL A 899 -17.50 -32.07 -9.47
C VAL A 899 -16.60 -31.42 -10.52
N GLY A 900 -16.26 -32.20 -11.55
CA GLY A 900 -15.40 -31.80 -12.65
C GLY A 900 -16.15 -30.97 -13.69
N ILE A 901 -15.64 -30.96 -14.92
CA ILE A 901 -16.19 -30.14 -16.01
C ILE A 901 -17.29 -30.88 -16.75
N ASP A 902 -16.99 -32.12 -17.15
CA ASP A 902 -17.94 -32.96 -17.89
C ASP A 902 -18.52 -34.08 -17.03
N THR A 903 -17.87 -34.48 -15.93
CA THR A 903 -18.32 -35.56 -15.05
C THR A 903 -18.05 -35.22 -13.59
N PHE A 904 -18.67 -35.95 -12.66
CA PHE A 904 -18.27 -35.94 -11.26
C PHE A 904 -17.59 -37.27 -10.89
N GLN A 905 -16.67 -37.21 -9.94
CA GLN A 905 -15.90 -38.34 -9.45
C GLN A 905 -16.13 -38.56 -7.95
N VAL A 906 -16.04 -39.82 -7.54
CA VAL A 906 -16.10 -40.24 -6.14
C VAL A 906 -14.81 -40.99 -5.81
N PHE A 907 -14.00 -40.40 -4.93
CA PHE A 907 -12.75 -40.95 -4.44
C PHE A 907 -13.00 -41.73 -3.15
N PHE A 908 -12.51 -42.96 -3.10
CA PHE A 908 -12.55 -43.82 -1.91
C PHE A 908 -11.14 -43.93 -1.33
N ILE A 909 -10.92 -43.32 -0.17
CA ILE A 909 -9.59 -43.25 0.48
C ILE A 909 -9.65 -44.03 1.80
N SER A 910 -8.75 -45.01 1.94
CA SER A 910 -8.62 -45.87 3.12
C SER A 910 -7.21 -45.82 3.71
N THR A 911 -7.04 -46.30 4.95
CA THR A 911 -5.75 -46.32 5.66
C THR A 911 -4.68 -47.21 5.02
N ARG A 912 -5.01 -48.08 4.05
CA ARG A 912 -4.08 -49.09 3.52
C ARG A 912 -3.15 -48.46 2.47
N PRO A 913 -1.86 -48.19 2.76
CA PRO A 913 -0.97 -47.52 1.81
C PRO A 913 -0.62 -48.39 0.59
N ARG A 914 -0.91 -49.70 0.65
CA ARG A 914 -0.66 -50.67 -0.43
C ARG A 914 -1.88 -50.96 -1.31
N GLN A 915 -3.07 -50.45 -0.97
CA GLN A 915 -4.23 -50.54 -1.87
C GLN A 915 -4.33 -49.25 -2.69
N PRO A 916 -4.40 -49.33 -4.03
CA PRO A 916 -4.58 -48.15 -4.86
C PRO A 916 -5.91 -47.47 -4.53
N ILE A 917 -5.92 -46.14 -4.51
CA ILE A 917 -7.14 -45.34 -4.42
C ILE A 917 -8.10 -45.82 -5.51
N GLN A 918 -9.39 -45.90 -5.18
CA GLN A 918 -10.42 -46.23 -6.14
C GLN A 918 -11.21 -44.97 -6.47
N VAL A 919 -11.44 -44.75 -7.76
CA VAL A 919 -12.20 -43.60 -8.25
C VAL A 919 -13.31 -44.11 -9.13
N ARG A 920 -14.53 -43.68 -8.83
CA ARG A 920 -15.69 -43.89 -9.71
C ARG A 920 -16.02 -42.59 -10.40
N GLN A 921 -16.36 -42.66 -11.68
CA GLN A 921 -16.68 -41.51 -12.52
C GLN A 921 -18.11 -41.64 -13.05
N SER A 922 -18.85 -40.54 -13.03
CA SER A 922 -20.20 -40.44 -13.59
C SER A 922 -20.17 -40.35 -15.12
N SER A 923 -21.35 -40.49 -15.75
CA SER A 923 -21.51 -40.04 -17.13
C SER A 923 -21.63 -38.51 -17.21
N ARG A 924 -21.47 -37.96 -18.43
CA ARG A 924 -21.73 -36.54 -18.68
C ARG A 924 -23.19 -36.15 -18.48
N ASN A 925 -24.07 -37.05 -18.88
CA ASN A 925 -25.51 -36.88 -18.69
C ASN A 925 -25.88 -36.79 -17.20
N ASP A 926 -25.21 -37.55 -16.33
CA ASP A 926 -25.47 -37.48 -14.89
C ASP A 926 -25.11 -36.10 -14.32
N LEU A 927 -24.00 -35.50 -14.75
CA LEU A 927 -23.61 -34.15 -14.31
C LEU A 927 -24.59 -33.08 -14.84
N GLU A 928 -25.04 -33.20 -16.09
CA GLU A 928 -26.05 -32.30 -16.66
C GLU A 928 -27.39 -32.40 -15.90
N ILE A 929 -27.84 -33.62 -15.57
CA ILE A 929 -29.04 -33.85 -14.77
C ILE A 929 -28.86 -33.29 -13.35
N LEU A 930 -27.71 -33.55 -12.70
CA LEU A 930 -27.39 -33.02 -11.36
C LEU A 930 -27.44 -31.49 -11.35
N GLY A 931 -26.84 -30.86 -12.37
CA GLY A 931 -26.80 -29.41 -12.53
C GLY A 931 -28.18 -28.78 -12.75
N LYS A 932 -29.10 -29.48 -13.43
CA LYS A 932 -30.50 -29.08 -13.54
C LYS A 932 -31.26 -29.28 -12.22
N TRP A 933 -31.10 -30.46 -11.63
CA TRP A 933 -31.77 -30.86 -10.40
C TRP A 933 -31.45 -29.89 -9.25
N ILE A 934 -30.19 -29.48 -9.07
CA ILE A 934 -29.82 -28.57 -7.98
C ILE A 934 -30.43 -27.17 -8.17
N LYS A 935 -30.53 -26.69 -9.41
CA LYS A 935 -31.19 -25.41 -9.71
C LYS A 935 -32.67 -25.48 -9.36
N ASP A 936 -33.36 -26.54 -9.78
CA ASP A 936 -34.78 -26.76 -9.49
C ASP A 936 -35.03 -26.93 -7.98
N TYR A 937 -34.14 -27.64 -7.28
CA TYR A 937 -34.19 -27.83 -5.82
C TYR A 937 -34.07 -26.50 -5.07
N LEU A 938 -33.05 -25.68 -5.38
CA LEU A 938 -32.81 -24.41 -4.71
C LEU A 938 -33.90 -23.38 -5.04
N GLN A 939 -34.37 -23.34 -6.28
CA GLN A 939 -35.47 -22.46 -6.66
C GLN A 939 -36.73 -22.80 -5.87
N ALA A 940 -37.08 -24.08 -5.75
CA ALA A 940 -38.24 -24.51 -4.97
C ALA A 940 -38.07 -24.17 -3.48
N TYR A 941 -36.88 -24.37 -2.92
CA TYR A 941 -36.58 -24.04 -1.52
C TYR A 941 -36.83 -22.55 -1.20
N TYR A 942 -36.31 -21.64 -2.04
CA TYR A 942 -36.40 -20.20 -1.79
C TYR A 942 -37.74 -19.57 -2.19
N THR A 943 -38.47 -20.14 -3.15
CA THR A 943 -39.70 -19.51 -3.69
C THR A 943 -40.99 -20.21 -3.29
N LYS A 944 -40.94 -21.52 -2.98
CA LYS A 944 -42.13 -22.37 -2.78
C LYS A 944 -41.93 -23.39 -1.65
N LYS A 945 -41.61 -22.91 -0.45
CA LYS A 945 -41.18 -23.74 0.70
C LYS A 945 -42.13 -24.90 1.04
N ASN A 946 -43.45 -24.71 1.00
CA ASN A 946 -44.42 -25.77 1.29
C ASN A 946 -44.39 -26.88 0.23
N SER A 947 -44.41 -26.51 -1.06
CA SER A 947 -44.29 -27.47 -2.16
C SER A 947 -42.93 -28.17 -2.17
N TRP A 948 -41.86 -27.47 -1.79
CA TRP A 948 -40.54 -28.08 -1.60
C TRP A 948 -40.55 -29.14 -0.49
N GLN A 949 -41.19 -28.88 0.66
CA GLN A 949 -41.33 -29.84 1.76
C GLN A 949 -42.09 -31.10 1.32
N ASP A 950 -43.23 -30.93 0.64
CA ASP A 950 -44.07 -32.06 0.18
C ASP A 950 -43.35 -32.95 -0.85
N GLU A 951 -42.52 -32.36 -1.71
CA GLU A 951 -41.78 -33.08 -2.75
C GLU A 951 -40.39 -33.58 -2.31
N LEU A 952 -39.93 -33.21 -1.11
CA LEU A 952 -38.57 -33.50 -0.65
C LEU A 952 -38.21 -34.99 -0.73
N PRO A 953 -39.05 -35.96 -0.31
CA PRO A 953 -38.71 -37.39 -0.42
C PRO A 953 -38.44 -37.83 -1.87
N ASN A 954 -39.29 -37.39 -2.81
CA ASN A 954 -39.12 -37.70 -4.23
C ASN A 954 -37.85 -37.07 -4.81
N ARG A 955 -37.55 -35.82 -4.40
CA ARG A 955 -36.34 -35.11 -4.81
C ARG A 955 -35.08 -35.82 -4.29
N LEU A 956 -35.07 -36.27 -3.04
CA LEU A 956 -33.94 -37.02 -2.46
C LEU A 956 -33.75 -38.39 -3.13
N LYS A 957 -34.84 -39.07 -3.50
CA LYS A 957 -34.76 -40.30 -4.29
C LYS A 957 -34.12 -40.08 -5.66
N GLN A 958 -34.55 -39.05 -6.39
CA GLN A 958 -33.94 -38.68 -7.67
C GLN A 958 -32.45 -38.35 -7.51
N LEU A 959 -32.08 -37.63 -6.44
CA LEU A 959 -30.68 -37.34 -6.15
C LEU A 959 -29.85 -38.60 -5.87
N ALA A 960 -30.41 -39.58 -5.14
CA ALA A 960 -29.76 -40.86 -4.89
C ALA A 960 -29.49 -41.63 -6.18
N GLU A 961 -30.45 -41.62 -7.11
CA GLU A 961 -30.32 -42.21 -8.45
C GLU A 961 -29.24 -41.48 -9.27
N ILE A 962 -29.26 -40.14 -9.31
CA ILE A 962 -28.27 -39.32 -10.03
C ILE A 962 -26.84 -39.57 -9.53
N LEU A 963 -26.67 -39.75 -8.21
CA LEU A 963 -25.37 -39.97 -7.57
C LEU A 963 -24.97 -41.46 -7.49
N HIS A 964 -25.76 -42.36 -8.09
CA HIS A 964 -25.53 -43.82 -8.10
C HIS A 964 -25.31 -44.41 -6.70
N PHE A 965 -26.11 -43.99 -5.72
CA PHE A 965 -25.87 -44.26 -4.29
C PHE A 965 -25.99 -45.74 -3.90
N ASP A 966 -26.94 -46.48 -4.50
CA ASP A 966 -27.08 -47.93 -4.29
C ASP A 966 -25.81 -48.68 -4.72
N GLU A 967 -25.27 -48.32 -5.88
CA GLU A 967 -24.03 -48.91 -6.39
C GLU A 967 -22.83 -48.52 -5.52
N LEU A 968 -22.81 -47.29 -5.00
CA LEU A 968 -21.78 -46.81 -4.09
C LEU A 968 -21.77 -47.64 -2.80
N VAL A 969 -22.93 -47.84 -2.18
CA VAL A 969 -23.05 -48.61 -0.92
C VAL A 969 -22.71 -50.08 -1.14
N THR A 970 -23.19 -50.67 -2.23
CA THR A 970 -22.87 -52.06 -2.61
C THR A 970 -21.35 -52.21 -2.75
N TRP A 971 -20.71 -51.30 -3.47
CA TRP A 971 -19.28 -51.30 -3.69
C TRP A 971 -18.49 -51.19 -2.37
N ILE A 972 -18.89 -50.32 -1.44
CA ILE A 972 -18.23 -50.18 -0.13
C ILE A 972 -18.29 -51.49 0.65
N HIS A 973 -19.45 -52.15 0.70
CA HIS A 973 -19.59 -53.42 1.42
C HIS A 973 -18.77 -54.55 0.79
N GLU A 974 -18.71 -54.62 -0.55
CA GLU A 974 -17.94 -55.65 -1.26
C GLU A 974 -16.42 -55.46 -1.14
N ASN A 975 -15.94 -54.21 -1.23
CA ASN A 975 -14.49 -53.91 -1.29
C ASN A 975 -13.89 -53.57 0.08
N HIS A 976 -14.71 -53.10 1.02
CA HIS A 976 -14.31 -52.70 2.37
C HIS A 976 -15.28 -53.26 3.43
N PRO A 977 -15.43 -54.60 3.56
CA PRO A 977 -16.43 -55.22 4.45
C PRO A 977 -16.22 -54.91 5.95
N GLN A 978 -15.00 -54.55 6.36
CA GLN A 978 -14.71 -54.10 7.73
C GLN A 978 -15.08 -52.63 8.01
N CYS A 979 -15.47 -51.87 6.98
CA CYS A 979 -15.80 -50.46 7.12
C CYS A 979 -17.08 -50.30 7.95
N LYS A 980 -16.97 -49.57 9.07
CA LYS A 980 -18.10 -49.23 9.94
C LYS A 980 -18.35 -47.72 10.01
N ASN A 981 -17.36 -46.92 9.59
CA ASN A 981 -17.37 -45.48 9.75
C ASN A 981 -17.11 -44.79 8.40
N LEU A 982 -17.97 -43.86 8.03
CA LEU A 982 -17.78 -43.01 6.85
C LEU A 982 -17.44 -41.58 7.26
N ILE A 983 -16.51 -40.99 6.50
CA ILE A 983 -16.28 -39.55 6.47
C ILE A 983 -16.60 -39.08 5.06
N LEU A 984 -17.68 -38.32 4.93
CA LEU A 984 -18.13 -37.73 3.68
C LEU A 984 -17.46 -36.37 3.49
N ILE A 985 -16.85 -36.17 2.33
CA ILE A 985 -16.29 -34.87 1.91
C ILE A 985 -17.02 -34.47 0.63
N PRO A 986 -18.15 -33.77 0.73
CA PRO A 986 -18.85 -33.24 -0.44
C PRO A 986 -17.98 -32.21 -1.17
N HIS A 987 -18.47 -31.77 -2.33
CA HIS A 987 -17.81 -30.71 -3.11
C HIS A 987 -18.85 -29.71 -3.61
N ARG A 988 -18.56 -28.41 -3.42
CA ARG A 988 -19.42 -27.29 -3.83
C ARG A 988 -20.84 -27.43 -3.26
N PHE A 989 -21.87 -27.30 -4.10
CA PHE A 989 -23.27 -27.38 -3.70
C PHE A 989 -23.68 -28.71 -3.05
N LEU A 990 -22.89 -29.79 -3.20
CA LEU A 990 -23.18 -31.07 -2.53
C LEU A 990 -23.12 -30.96 -1.00
N HIS A 991 -22.44 -29.94 -0.44
CA HIS A 991 -22.45 -29.68 0.99
C HIS A 991 -23.82 -29.24 1.53
N LEU A 992 -24.72 -28.78 0.66
CA LEU A 992 -26.09 -28.38 1.01
C LEU A 992 -27.04 -29.57 1.14
N LEU A 993 -26.59 -30.76 0.73
CA LEU A 993 -27.44 -31.91 0.53
C LEU A 993 -27.27 -32.92 1.66
N PRO A 994 -28.36 -33.56 2.12
CA PRO A 994 -28.33 -34.51 3.23
C PRO A 994 -27.84 -35.88 2.73
N LEU A 995 -26.61 -35.97 2.21
CA LEU A 995 -26.06 -37.19 1.59
C LEU A 995 -26.19 -38.43 2.50
N HIS A 996 -26.08 -38.26 3.81
CA HIS A 996 -26.25 -39.34 4.80
C HIS A 996 -27.68 -39.91 4.89
N ALA A 997 -28.68 -39.15 4.46
CA ALA A 997 -30.10 -39.49 4.52
C ALA A 997 -30.72 -39.80 3.15
N LEU A 998 -29.90 -39.93 2.09
CA LEU A 998 -30.42 -40.32 0.78
C LEU A 998 -30.98 -41.75 0.83
N PRO A 999 -32.19 -41.98 0.31
CA PRO A 999 -32.82 -43.30 0.34
C PRO A 999 -32.12 -44.25 -0.64
N LEU A 1000 -31.96 -45.48 -0.20
CA LEU A 1000 -31.48 -46.63 -0.97
C LEU A 1000 -32.67 -47.46 -1.46
N ALA A 1001 -32.43 -48.37 -2.41
CA ALA A 1001 -33.45 -49.22 -3.01
C ALA A 1001 -34.18 -50.12 -2.00
N ASP A 1002 -33.57 -50.42 -0.85
CA ASP A 1002 -34.16 -51.20 0.23
C ASP A 1002 -34.94 -50.36 1.26
N GLY A 1003 -35.09 -49.05 1.01
CA GLY A 1003 -35.79 -48.11 1.88
C GLY A 1003 -34.97 -47.60 3.07
N GLN A 1004 -33.71 -48.04 3.22
CA GLN A 1004 -32.79 -47.51 4.22
C GLN A 1004 -31.98 -46.33 3.66
N CYS A 1005 -31.15 -45.68 4.49
CA CYS A 1005 -30.17 -44.68 4.05
C CYS A 1005 -28.76 -45.00 4.57
N LEU A 1006 -27.74 -44.19 4.23
CA LEU A 1006 -26.38 -44.39 4.74
C LEU A 1006 -26.31 -44.39 6.27
N LEU A 1007 -27.13 -43.55 6.91
CA LEU A 1007 -27.23 -43.48 8.36
C LEU A 1007 -27.73 -44.81 8.99
N ASP A 1008 -28.40 -45.68 8.23
CA ASP A 1008 -28.82 -46.99 8.73
C ASP A 1008 -27.76 -48.08 8.50
N LYS A 1009 -26.88 -47.89 7.49
CA LYS A 1009 -25.89 -48.90 7.06
C LYS A 1009 -24.57 -48.84 7.83
N PHE A 1010 -24.19 -47.66 8.32
CA PHE A 1010 -22.88 -47.45 8.96
C PHE A 1010 -23.02 -47.04 10.43
N THR A 1011 -22.08 -47.46 11.27
CA THR A 1011 -22.05 -47.12 12.71
C THR A 1011 -21.82 -45.63 12.94
N THR A 1012 -21.07 -44.96 12.06
CA THR A 1012 -20.98 -43.49 12.05
C THR A 1012 -20.90 -42.96 10.63
N VAL A 1013 -21.61 -41.86 10.37
CA VAL A 1013 -21.46 -41.04 9.16
C VAL A 1013 -21.15 -39.62 9.60
N ARG A 1014 -20.01 -39.08 9.16
CA ARG A 1014 -19.54 -37.73 9.52
C ARG A 1014 -19.24 -36.93 8.26
N TYR A 1015 -19.29 -35.61 8.37
CA TYR A 1015 -18.85 -34.72 7.31
C TYR A 1015 -17.53 -34.07 7.70
N ALA A 1016 -16.66 -33.88 6.71
CA ALA A 1016 -15.51 -32.99 6.83
C ALA A 1016 -15.53 -32.01 5.65
N PRO A 1017 -15.20 -30.72 5.88
CA PRO A 1017 -15.07 -29.76 4.79
C PRO A 1017 -13.94 -30.11 3.80
N SER A 1018 -12.83 -30.65 4.31
CA SER A 1018 -11.67 -31.14 3.56
C SER A 1018 -10.81 -32.06 4.45
N CYS A 1019 -9.92 -32.84 3.86
CA CYS A 1019 -8.96 -33.64 4.62
C CYS A 1019 -7.98 -32.75 5.41
N GLN A 1020 -7.65 -31.55 4.90
CA GLN A 1020 -6.79 -30.58 5.61
C GLN A 1020 -7.41 -30.15 6.95
N ILE A 1021 -8.69 -29.78 6.94
CA ILE A 1021 -9.40 -29.39 8.17
C ILE A 1021 -9.54 -30.59 9.09
N LEU A 1022 -9.81 -31.78 8.54
CA LEU A 1022 -9.87 -33.02 9.32
C LEU A 1022 -8.55 -33.30 10.06
N GLN A 1023 -7.40 -33.12 9.40
CA GLN A 1023 -6.08 -33.27 10.03
C GLN A 1023 -5.90 -32.29 11.20
N GLN A 1024 -6.22 -31.01 10.98
CA GLN A 1024 -6.12 -29.98 12.01
C GLN A 1024 -7.04 -30.24 13.20
N VAL A 1025 -8.25 -30.73 12.96
CA VAL A 1025 -9.21 -31.07 14.00
C VAL A 1025 -8.77 -32.29 14.80
N LYS A 1026 -8.15 -33.28 14.13
CA LYS A 1026 -7.65 -34.50 14.77
C LYS A 1026 -6.45 -34.27 15.68
N SER A 1027 -5.59 -33.29 15.38
CA SER A 1027 -4.39 -33.00 16.20
C SER A 1027 -4.69 -32.23 17.48
N ARG A 1028 -5.91 -31.67 17.63
CA ARG A 1028 -6.31 -30.90 18.80
C ARG A 1028 -6.64 -31.78 20.02
N PRO A 1029 -6.42 -31.28 21.24
CA PRO A 1029 -6.85 -31.97 22.45
C PRO A 1029 -8.37 -32.19 22.43
N ARG A 1030 -8.82 -33.28 23.05
CA ARG A 1030 -10.23 -33.68 23.11
C ARG A 1030 -10.73 -33.68 24.56
N PRO A 1031 -10.99 -32.51 25.16
CA PRO A 1031 -11.36 -32.43 26.56
C PRO A 1031 -12.77 -33.02 26.81
N ASN A 1032 -13.10 -33.30 28.07
CA ASN A 1032 -14.45 -33.74 28.46
C ASN A 1032 -15.39 -32.52 28.51
N LEU A 1033 -16.66 -32.68 28.14
CA LEU A 1033 -17.67 -31.63 28.30
C LEU A 1033 -17.99 -31.40 29.78
N ARG A 1034 -17.23 -30.51 30.44
CA ARG A 1034 -17.47 -30.10 31.82
C ARG A 1034 -18.11 -28.72 31.89
N GLN A 1035 -17.48 -27.73 31.26
CA GLN A 1035 -18.02 -26.37 31.17
C GLN A 1035 -18.83 -26.24 29.89
N TRP A 1036 -20.08 -25.80 30.04
CA TRP A 1036 -21.04 -25.61 28.96
C TRP A 1036 -21.49 -24.16 28.89
N PHE A 1037 -21.45 -23.56 27.70
CA PHE A 1037 -21.94 -22.22 27.43
C PHE A 1037 -23.14 -22.30 26.49
N ALA A 1038 -24.21 -21.58 26.82
CA ALA A 1038 -25.41 -21.57 26.00
C ALA A 1038 -25.92 -20.15 25.72
N VAL A 1039 -26.37 -19.93 24.48
CA VAL A 1039 -27.22 -18.81 24.08
C VAL A 1039 -28.64 -19.32 23.90
N GLN A 1040 -29.60 -18.68 24.55
CA GLN A 1040 -31.00 -19.09 24.58
C GLN A 1040 -31.90 -17.95 24.12
N ASN A 1041 -32.61 -18.18 23.01
CA ASN A 1041 -33.69 -17.35 22.49
C ASN A 1041 -33.41 -15.83 22.50
N PRO A 1042 -32.32 -15.35 21.89
CA PRO A 1042 -31.93 -13.94 21.93
C PRO A 1042 -33.01 -12.97 21.42
N THR A 1043 -33.86 -13.43 20.50
CA THR A 1043 -34.89 -12.66 19.81
C THR A 1043 -36.28 -12.77 20.44
N ASN A 1044 -36.46 -13.61 21.48
CA ASN A 1044 -37.73 -13.84 22.18
C ASN A 1044 -38.88 -14.38 21.29
N ASP A 1045 -38.57 -15.05 20.18
CA ASP A 1045 -39.55 -15.54 19.21
C ASP A 1045 -39.42 -17.06 18.90
N LEU A 1046 -38.49 -17.75 19.57
CA LEU A 1046 -38.38 -19.22 19.52
C LEU A 1046 -39.14 -19.85 20.70
N ASN A 1047 -40.31 -20.41 20.43
CA ASN A 1047 -41.25 -20.91 21.45
C ASN A 1047 -40.72 -22.09 22.30
N PHE A 1048 -39.75 -22.86 21.79
CA PHE A 1048 -39.25 -24.08 22.43
C PHE A 1048 -37.76 -24.01 22.80
N ALA A 1049 -37.07 -22.92 22.49
CA ALA A 1049 -35.67 -22.71 22.86
C ALA A 1049 -35.45 -22.72 24.39
N GLU A 1050 -36.40 -22.19 25.17
CA GLU A 1050 -36.36 -22.24 26.64
C GLU A 1050 -36.42 -23.69 27.15
N LEU A 1051 -37.27 -24.50 26.53
CA LEU A 1051 -37.42 -25.92 26.87
C LEU A 1051 -36.15 -26.68 26.52
N GLU A 1052 -35.63 -26.51 25.31
CA GLU A 1052 -34.43 -27.18 24.83
C GLU A 1052 -33.24 -26.94 25.77
N VAL A 1053 -32.83 -25.68 25.90
CA VAL A 1053 -31.66 -25.30 26.70
C VAL A 1053 -31.90 -25.54 28.19
N GLY A 1054 -33.13 -25.32 28.67
CA GLY A 1054 -33.50 -25.54 30.06
C GLY A 1054 -33.35 -27.00 30.50
N VAL A 1055 -33.84 -27.94 29.70
CA VAL A 1055 -33.77 -29.39 30.01
C VAL A 1055 -32.34 -29.91 29.95
N ILE A 1056 -31.58 -29.52 28.93
CA ILE A 1056 -30.16 -29.90 28.78
C ILE A 1056 -29.36 -29.41 29.98
N ARG A 1057 -29.53 -28.13 30.36
CA ARG A 1057 -28.88 -27.52 31.51
C ARG A 1057 -29.18 -28.29 32.81
N GLN A 1058 -30.47 -28.50 33.10
CA GLN A 1058 -30.89 -29.13 34.35
C GLN A 1058 -30.45 -30.59 34.47
N SER A 1059 -30.45 -31.32 33.35
CA SER A 1059 -30.12 -32.74 33.34
C SER A 1059 -28.62 -33.01 33.41
N HIS A 1060 -27.80 -32.18 32.76
CA HIS A 1060 -26.41 -32.52 32.47
C HIS A 1060 -25.37 -31.49 32.94
N PHE A 1061 -25.75 -30.23 33.16
CA PHE A 1061 -24.79 -29.13 33.39
C PHE A 1061 -25.15 -28.17 34.54
N LYS A 1062 -25.95 -28.64 35.52
CA LYS A 1062 -26.55 -27.81 36.59
C LYS A 1062 -25.54 -26.90 37.31
N ASP A 1063 -24.33 -27.38 37.58
CA ASP A 1063 -23.30 -26.71 38.37
C ASP A 1063 -22.13 -26.13 37.52
N SER A 1064 -22.20 -26.25 36.18
CA SER A 1064 -21.10 -25.91 35.28
C SER A 1064 -21.60 -25.35 33.93
N THR A 1065 -22.51 -24.38 34.03
CA THR A 1065 -23.09 -23.68 32.88
C THR A 1065 -22.95 -22.17 32.98
N GLU A 1066 -22.64 -21.56 31.86
CA GLU A 1066 -22.85 -20.14 31.63
C GLU A 1066 -23.93 -19.94 30.56
N LEU A 1067 -24.97 -19.17 30.89
CA LEU A 1067 -26.16 -19.01 30.06
C LEU A 1067 -26.37 -17.52 29.76
N LEU A 1068 -26.50 -17.18 28.48
CA LEU A 1068 -27.01 -15.90 28.02
C LEU A 1068 -28.40 -16.10 27.44
N SER A 1069 -29.42 -15.60 28.14
CA SER A 1069 -30.82 -15.71 27.74
C SER A 1069 -31.34 -14.38 27.21
N ASN A 1070 -32.16 -14.44 26.16
CA ASN A 1070 -32.96 -13.32 25.67
C ASN A 1070 -32.11 -12.07 25.40
N ASP A 1071 -32.45 -10.94 26.02
CA ASP A 1071 -31.78 -9.65 25.86
C ASP A 1071 -30.32 -9.62 26.35
N GLN A 1072 -29.89 -10.59 27.15
CA GLN A 1072 -28.50 -10.69 27.62
C GLN A 1072 -27.54 -11.24 26.56
N ALA A 1073 -28.06 -11.94 25.55
CA ALA A 1073 -27.26 -12.56 24.51
C ALA A 1073 -26.84 -11.56 23.42
N THR A 1074 -26.05 -10.55 23.78
CA THR A 1074 -25.48 -9.57 22.85
C THR A 1074 -24.18 -10.07 22.22
N LYS A 1075 -23.80 -9.50 21.08
CA LYS A 1075 -22.54 -9.80 20.37
C LYS A 1075 -21.33 -9.58 21.26
N VAL A 1076 -21.33 -8.51 22.07
CA VAL A 1076 -20.26 -8.22 23.02
C VAL A 1076 -20.16 -9.31 24.09
N ALA A 1077 -21.29 -9.71 24.69
CA ALA A 1077 -21.31 -10.74 25.73
C ALA A 1077 -20.85 -12.11 25.22
N VAL A 1078 -21.21 -12.48 23.99
CA VAL A 1078 -20.74 -13.72 23.34
C VAL A 1078 -19.24 -13.61 22.97
N GLY A 1079 -18.77 -12.44 22.53
CA GLY A 1079 -17.41 -12.19 22.08
C GLY A 1079 -16.36 -12.03 23.18
N GLU A 1080 -16.72 -12.10 24.46
CA GLU A 1080 -15.77 -11.98 25.57
C GLU A 1080 -14.71 -13.11 25.55
N LYS A 1081 -13.50 -12.75 25.08
CA LYS A 1081 -12.42 -13.72 24.76
C LYS A 1081 -12.02 -14.66 25.90
N GLN A 1082 -12.13 -14.24 27.16
CA GLN A 1082 -11.79 -15.08 28.31
C GLN A 1082 -12.83 -16.18 28.57
N ARG A 1083 -14.09 -15.91 28.20
CA ARG A 1083 -15.25 -16.76 28.48
C ARG A 1083 -15.19 -18.05 27.67
N LEU A 1084 -15.20 -17.92 26.34
CA LEU A 1084 -15.23 -19.07 25.42
C LEU A 1084 -13.93 -19.88 25.41
N ALA A 1085 -12.79 -19.28 25.79
CA ALA A 1085 -11.49 -19.95 25.79
C ALA A 1085 -11.40 -21.13 26.77
N GLN A 1086 -12.28 -21.18 27.79
CA GLN A 1086 -12.28 -22.22 28.83
C GLN A 1086 -13.45 -23.21 28.70
N VAL A 1087 -14.32 -23.02 27.70
CA VAL A 1087 -15.55 -23.80 27.55
C VAL A 1087 -15.33 -24.99 26.61
N GLN A 1088 -15.83 -26.17 27.01
CA GLN A 1088 -15.73 -27.37 26.19
C GLN A 1088 -16.96 -27.61 25.31
N GLY A 1089 -18.13 -27.14 25.70
CA GLY A 1089 -19.37 -27.26 24.93
C GLY A 1089 -20.07 -25.92 24.74
N VAL A 1090 -20.38 -25.57 23.51
CA VAL A 1090 -21.07 -24.32 23.16
C VAL A 1090 -22.37 -24.66 22.45
N HIS A 1091 -23.49 -24.07 22.88
CA HIS A 1091 -24.82 -24.32 22.33
C HIS A 1091 -25.51 -23.02 21.97
N PHE A 1092 -25.83 -22.84 20.69
CA PHE A 1092 -26.58 -21.69 20.19
C PHE A 1092 -28.00 -22.12 19.84
N SER A 1093 -28.99 -21.67 20.62
CA SER A 1093 -30.42 -21.80 20.32
C SER A 1093 -30.95 -20.42 19.93
N CYS A 1094 -30.82 -20.09 18.64
CA CYS A 1094 -31.08 -18.76 18.07
C CYS A 1094 -31.37 -18.86 16.56
N HIS A 1095 -31.67 -17.75 15.90
CA HIS A 1095 -31.79 -17.75 14.44
C HIS A 1095 -30.42 -17.73 13.76
N GLY A 1096 -30.30 -18.44 12.65
CA GLY A 1096 -29.20 -18.31 11.70
C GLY A 1096 -29.66 -17.55 10.46
N SER A 1097 -28.78 -16.75 9.87
CA SER A 1097 -29.00 -16.14 8.56
C SER A 1097 -27.82 -16.44 7.65
N PHE A 1098 -28.08 -16.99 6.46
CA PHE A 1098 -27.07 -17.21 5.44
C PHE A 1098 -27.23 -16.20 4.31
N GLU A 1099 -26.15 -15.49 3.96
CA GLU A 1099 -26.21 -14.44 2.94
C GLU A 1099 -25.57 -14.90 1.63
N LEU A 1100 -26.40 -15.00 0.57
CA LEU A 1100 -26.01 -15.46 -0.76
C LEU A 1100 -25.24 -14.39 -1.54
N GLN A 1101 -24.34 -14.81 -2.43
CA GLN A 1101 -23.77 -13.91 -3.43
C GLN A 1101 -24.85 -13.31 -4.34
N SER A 1102 -24.61 -12.07 -4.75
CA SER A 1102 -25.55 -11.20 -5.44
C SER A 1102 -26.23 -11.84 -6.66
N HIS A 1103 -25.53 -12.61 -7.49
CA HIS A 1103 -26.06 -13.11 -8.77
C HIS A 1103 -27.34 -13.96 -8.67
N LEU A 1104 -27.46 -14.86 -7.68
CA LEU A 1104 -28.70 -15.64 -7.49
C LEU A 1104 -29.80 -14.78 -6.88
N LYS A 1105 -29.46 -13.87 -5.95
CA LYS A 1105 -30.41 -12.90 -5.38
C LYS A 1105 -30.99 -11.98 -6.46
N PHE A 1106 -30.15 -11.48 -7.37
CA PHE A 1106 -30.57 -10.73 -8.55
C PHE A 1106 -31.46 -11.55 -9.50
N ALA A 1107 -31.07 -12.79 -9.81
CA ALA A 1107 -31.88 -13.67 -10.66
C ALA A 1107 -33.24 -14.00 -10.03
N LEU A 1108 -33.29 -14.21 -8.70
CA LEU A 1108 -34.52 -14.47 -7.94
C LEU A 1108 -35.41 -13.21 -7.81
N LEU A 1109 -34.82 -12.03 -7.55
CA LEU A 1109 -35.54 -10.75 -7.51
C LEU A 1109 -36.16 -10.40 -8.88
N LEU A 1110 -35.40 -10.61 -9.96
CA LEU A 1110 -35.89 -10.43 -11.33
C LEU A 1110 -36.98 -11.44 -11.69
N ALA A 1111 -36.85 -12.71 -11.26
CA ALA A 1111 -37.89 -13.72 -11.45
C ALA A 1111 -39.18 -13.40 -10.68
N ASN A 1112 -39.09 -12.65 -9.57
CA ASN A 1112 -40.23 -12.17 -8.79
C ASN A 1112 -40.78 -10.81 -9.27
N GLY A 1113 -40.23 -10.23 -10.34
CA GLY A 1113 -40.68 -8.95 -10.89
C GLY A 1113 -40.30 -7.72 -10.04
N GLU A 1114 -39.43 -7.89 -9.05
CA GLU A 1114 -38.95 -6.82 -8.18
C GLU A 1114 -37.70 -6.16 -8.79
N LYS A 1115 -37.67 -4.83 -8.81
CA LYS A 1115 -36.47 -4.09 -9.21
C LYS A 1115 -35.47 -4.11 -8.04
N PRO A 1116 -34.23 -4.56 -8.25
CA PRO A 1116 -33.22 -4.49 -7.21
C PRO A 1116 -32.96 -3.03 -6.84
N THR A 1117 -33.15 -2.69 -5.56
CA THR A 1117 -32.68 -1.43 -4.99
C THR A 1117 -31.26 -1.67 -4.50
N LEU A 1118 -30.28 -1.21 -5.28
CA LEU A 1118 -28.87 -1.19 -4.89
C LEU A 1118 -28.66 -0.03 -3.91
N GLY A 1119 -28.69 -0.34 -2.62
CA GLY A 1119 -28.13 0.54 -1.58
C GLY A 1119 -26.61 0.34 -1.50
N ASP A 1120 -25.90 1.38 -1.09
CA ASP A 1120 -24.42 1.50 -1.06
C ASP A 1120 -23.66 0.51 -0.15
N ASP A 1121 -24.34 -0.44 0.50
CA ASP A 1121 -23.69 -1.37 1.42
C ASP A 1121 -23.27 -2.66 0.70
N LEU A 1122 -21.95 -2.82 0.53
CA LEU A 1122 -21.18 -4.06 0.35
C LEU A 1122 -21.88 -5.19 -0.43
N VAL A 1123 -21.32 -5.54 -1.59
CA VAL A 1123 -21.63 -6.81 -2.29
C VAL A 1123 -21.71 -7.94 -1.26
N PRO A 1124 -22.88 -8.56 -1.03
CA PRO A 1124 -23.04 -9.52 0.05
C PRO A 1124 -22.07 -10.69 -0.14
N THR A 1125 -21.24 -10.90 0.87
CA THR A 1125 -20.25 -11.98 0.89
C THR A 1125 -20.71 -13.07 1.85
N PRO A 1126 -20.30 -14.34 1.65
CA PRO A 1126 -20.56 -15.42 2.62
C PRO A 1126 -20.08 -15.09 4.05
N LEU A 1127 -19.14 -14.14 4.22
CA LEU A 1127 -18.67 -13.67 5.53
C LEU A 1127 -19.76 -12.97 6.36
N GLU A 1128 -20.78 -12.42 5.71
CA GLU A 1128 -21.92 -11.75 6.38
C GLU A 1128 -22.96 -12.74 6.91
N SER A 1129 -22.82 -14.04 6.59
CA SER A 1129 -23.61 -15.10 7.23
C SER A 1129 -23.40 -15.05 8.74
N ALA A 1130 -24.46 -15.16 9.53
CA ALA A 1130 -24.42 -14.83 10.95
C ALA A 1130 -25.39 -15.66 11.79
N LEU A 1131 -25.10 -15.72 13.09
CA LEU A 1131 -26.09 -16.01 14.11
C LEU A 1131 -26.72 -14.69 14.58
N VAL A 1132 -28.05 -14.66 14.68
CA VAL A 1132 -28.80 -13.49 15.13
C VAL A 1132 -28.88 -13.51 16.66
N LEU A 1133 -28.41 -12.42 17.25
CA LEU A 1133 -28.32 -12.19 18.69
C LEU A 1133 -29.33 -11.13 19.14
N ALA A 1134 -29.30 -10.77 20.42
CA ALA A 1134 -30.20 -9.76 20.98
C ALA A 1134 -30.09 -8.43 20.21
N ASN A 1135 -31.19 -7.67 20.16
CA ASN A 1135 -31.28 -6.40 19.41
C ASN A 1135 -30.99 -6.53 17.89
N ASN A 1136 -31.17 -7.73 17.31
CA ASN A 1136 -30.82 -8.05 15.93
C ASN A 1136 -29.32 -7.86 15.61
N GLU A 1137 -28.45 -7.90 16.62
CA GLU A 1137 -27.01 -7.94 16.40
C GLU A 1137 -26.63 -9.23 15.66
N LYS A 1138 -25.64 -9.16 14.76
CA LYS A 1138 -25.16 -10.29 13.97
C LYS A 1138 -23.78 -10.73 14.45
N LEU A 1139 -23.67 -11.98 14.92
CA LEU A 1139 -22.39 -12.65 15.08
C LEU A 1139 -22.03 -13.30 13.73
N THR A 1140 -21.35 -12.52 12.90
CA THR A 1140 -21.00 -12.89 11.52
C THR A 1140 -19.92 -13.97 11.48
N LEU A 1141 -19.77 -14.63 10.34
CA LEU A 1141 -18.68 -15.57 10.09
C LEU A 1141 -17.31 -14.90 10.28
N LYS A 1142 -17.18 -13.61 9.92
CA LYS A 1142 -15.99 -12.81 10.20
C LYS A 1142 -15.72 -12.68 11.70
N ASP A 1143 -16.75 -12.44 12.52
CA ASP A 1143 -16.61 -12.38 13.97
C ASP A 1143 -16.26 -13.75 14.58
N ILE A 1144 -16.87 -14.82 14.07
CA ILE A 1144 -16.64 -16.19 14.55
C ILE A 1144 -15.17 -16.59 14.41
N PHE A 1145 -14.52 -16.17 13.33
CA PHE A 1145 -13.10 -16.39 13.13
C PHE A 1145 -12.19 -15.78 14.22
N GLU A 1146 -12.65 -14.75 14.92
CA GLU A 1146 -11.91 -14.11 16.01
C GLU A 1146 -12.12 -14.79 17.38
N LEU A 1147 -13.04 -15.75 17.47
CA LEU A 1147 -13.31 -16.47 18.70
C LEU A 1147 -12.17 -17.43 19.04
N ASN A 1148 -11.89 -17.59 20.33
CA ASN A 1148 -10.95 -18.59 20.82
C ASN A 1148 -11.70 -19.83 21.33
N LEU A 1149 -11.76 -20.87 20.52
CA LEU A 1149 -12.42 -22.14 20.83
C LEU A 1149 -11.44 -23.30 20.95
N ALA A 1150 -10.17 -23.02 21.29
CA ALA A 1150 -9.10 -24.05 21.31
C ALA A 1150 -9.35 -25.21 22.29
N GLN A 1151 -10.20 -25.01 23.29
CA GLN A 1151 -10.63 -26.05 24.25
C GLN A 1151 -12.04 -26.58 23.97
N THR A 1152 -12.71 -26.08 22.92
CA THR A 1152 -14.11 -26.43 22.65
C THR A 1152 -14.18 -27.73 21.87
N ARG A 1153 -14.79 -28.75 22.47
CA ARG A 1153 -15.00 -30.05 21.84
C ARG A 1153 -16.21 -30.06 20.91
N LEU A 1154 -17.28 -29.35 21.27
CA LEU A 1154 -18.55 -29.39 20.55
C LEU A 1154 -19.17 -28.00 20.49
N VAL A 1155 -19.51 -27.56 19.29
CA VAL A 1155 -20.42 -26.44 19.04
C VAL A 1155 -21.72 -27.01 18.46
N VAL A 1156 -22.85 -26.68 19.05
CA VAL A 1156 -24.18 -27.01 18.53
C VAL A 1156 -24.85 -25.73 18.05
N LEU A 1157 -25.20 -25.70 16.77
CA LEU A 1157 -25.98 -24.64 16.14
C LEU A 1157 -27.41 -25.14 16.00
N SER A 1158 -28.18 -25.02 17.09
CA SER A 1158 -29.64 -25.21 17.12
C SER A 1158 -30.33 -23.99 16.52
N ALA A 1159 -29.97 -23.73 15.27
CA ALA A 1159 -30.30 -22.53 14.51
C ALA A 1159 -30.51 -22.93 13.05
N CYS A 1160 -31.54 -22.35 12.43
CA CYS A 1160 -31.92 -22.66 11.05
C CYS A 1160 -30.81 -22.28 10.05
N GLU A 1161 -30.64 -23.09 9.01
CA GLU A 1161 -29.80 -22.78 7.83
C GLU A 1161 -28.31 -22.55 8.14
N THR A 1162 -27.84 -23.05 9.27
CA THR A 1162 -26.48 -22.80 9.73
C THR A 1162 -25.42 -23.63 9.01
N GLY A 1163 -25.79 -24.70 8.33
CA GLY A 1163 -24.93 -25.54 7.49
C GLY A 1163 -24.84 -25.11 6.02
N MET A 1164 -25.48 -24.00 5.65
CA MET A 1164 -25.52 -23.51 4.27
C MET A 1164 -24.16 -22.99 3.78
N VAL A 1165 -23.94 -23.13 2.48
CA VAL A 1165 -22.81 -22.57 1.71
C VAL A 1165 -23.33 -21.99 0.40
N ASP A 1166 -22.54 -21.15 -0.26
CA ASP A 1166 -22.94 -20.54 -1.52
C ASP A 1166 -23.06 -21.61 -2.62
N PRO A 1167 -24.28 -21.88 -3.14
CA PRO A 1167 -24.51 -22.89 -4.17
C PRO A 1167 -23.98 -22.48 -5.55
N THR A 1168 -23.74 -21.19 -5.76
CA THR A 1168 -23.27 -20.64 -7.04
C THR A 1168 -21.76 -20.44 -7.09
N SER A 1169 -21.09 -20.61 -5.94
CA SER A 1169 -19.65 -20.50 -5.85
C SER A 1169 -18.97 -21.54 -6.74
N THR A 1170 -18.10 -21.05 -7.62
CA THR A 1170 -17.16 -21.88 -8.38
C THR A 1170 -15.88 -22.17 -7.58
N SER A 1171 -15.83 -21.69 -6.32
CA SER A 1171 -14.80 -22.07 -5.36
C SER A 1171 -14.99 -23.51 -4.92
N ASP A 1172 -13.92 -24.29 -4.90
CA ASP A 1172 -13.93 -25.65 -4.38
C ASP A 1172 -14.05 -25.68 -2.83
N GLU A 1173 -14.30 -24.52 -2.20
CA GLU A 1173 -14.14 -24.32 -0.77
C GLU A 1173 -15.45 -24.24 -0.02
N TYR A 1174 -15.48 -24.89 1.13
CA TYR A 1174 -16.60 -24.89 2.05
C TYR A 1174 -16.52 -23.67 2.99
N ILE A 1175 -17.17 -22.57 2.59
CA ILE A 1175 -17.26 -21.33 3.39
C ILE A 1175 -18.67 -21.22 3.98
N GLY A 1176 -18.80 -21.62 5.25
CA GLY A 1176 -20.04 -21.54 6.03
C GLY A 1176 -19.74 -21.47 7.52
N LEU A 1177 -20.78 -21.21 8.33
CA LEU A 1177 -20.64 -21.11 9.80
C LEU A 1177 -19.94 -22.33 10.44
N PRO A 1178 -20.19 -23.59 10.04
CA PRO A 1178 -19.54 -24.75 10.67
C PRO A 1178 -18.04 -24.77 10.40
N ALA A 1179 -17.61 -24.37 9.20
CA ALA A 1179 -16.20 -24.17 8.90
C ALA A 1179 -15.61 -23.13 9.85
N GLY A 1180 -16.28 -21.97 9.98
CA GLY A 1180 -15.89 -20.89 10.89
C GLY A 1180 -15.57 -21.35 12.30
N PHE A 1181 -16.48 -22.13 12.90
CA PHE A 1181 -16.28 -22.68 14.25
C PHE A 1181 -15.16 -23.72 14.33
N LEU A 1182 -15.05 -24.62 13.35
CA LEU A 1182 -13.92 -25.57 13.26
C LEU A 1182 -12.59 -24.82 13.13
N TYR A 1183 -12.56 -23.69 12.43
CA TYR A 1183 -11.37 -22.84 12.37
C TYR A 1183 -11.08 -22.13 13.68
N ALA A 1184 -12.08 -21.52 14.32
CA ALA A 1184 -11.97 -20.84 15.61
C ALA A 1184 -11.47 -21.75 16.75
N GLY A 1185 -11.58 -23.08 16.59
CA GLY A 1185 -10.89 -24.08 17.43
C GLY A 1185 -11.73 -25.29 17.79
N ALA A 1186 -13.02 -25.26 17.50
CA ALA A 1186 -13.92 -26.36 17.83
C ALA A 1186 -13.47 -27.69 17.20
N ASN A 1187 -13.56 -28.81 17.92
CA ASN A 1187 -13.30 -30.13 17.34
C ASN A 1187 -14.46 -30.64 16.49
N SER A 1188 -15.70 -30.23 16.77
CA SER A 1188 -16.90 -30.73 16.10
C SER A 1188 -18.00 -29.69 16.13
N VAL A 1189 -18.78 -29.65 15.06
CA VAL A 1189 -19.95 -28.77 14.92
C VAL A 1189 -21.15 -29.61 14.52
N VAL A 1190 -22.28 -29.39 15.18
CA VAL A 1190 -23.59 -29.89 14.78
C VAL A 1190 -24.38 -28.69 14.24
N SER A 1191 -24.90 -28.78 13.02
CA SER A 1191 -25.60 -27.68 12.34
C SER A 1191 -26.74 -28.22 11.49
N SER A 1192 -27.74 -27.38 11.21
CA SER A 1192 -28.87 -27.73 10.35
C SER A 1192 -28.59 -27.36 8.89
N LEU A 1193 -28.98 -28.20 7.92
CA LEU A 1193 -28.82 -27.89 6.50
C LEU A 1193 -29.90 -26.96 5.95
N TRP A 1194 -31.10 -26.95 6.56
CA TRP A 1194 -32.22 -26.12 6.15
C TRP A 1194 -33.03 -25.67 7.36
N SER A 1195 -34.04 -24.82 7.14
CA SER A 1195 -34.98 -24.39 8.18
C SER A 1195 -35.74 -25.58 8.79
N VAL A 1196 -35.61 -25.80 10.09
CA VAL A 1196 -36.24 -26.91 10.85
C VAL A 1196 -37.30 -26.41 11.83
N SER A 1197 -38.25 -27.28 12.19
CA SER A 1197 -39.24 -26.97 13.24
C SER A 1197 -38.55 -26.83 14.60
N ASP A 1198 -38.84 -25.74 15.32
CA ASP A 1198 -38.30 -25.46 16.66
C ASP A 1198 -38.61 -26.59 17.65
N LEU A 1199 -39.84 -27.12 17.65
CA LEU A 1199 -40.26 -28.23 18.51
C LEU A 1199 -39.48 -29.53 18.24
N SER A 1200 -39.34 -29.92 16.97
CA SER A 1200 -38.62 -31.13 16.59
C SER A 1200 -37.13 -31.01 16.93
N THR A 1201 -36.58 -29.80 16.80
CA THR A 1201 -35.18 -29.50 17.13
C THR A 1201 -34.94 -29.63 18.64
N ALA A 1202 -35.84 -29.09 19.47
CA ALA A 1202 -35.78 -29.22 20.92
C ALA A 1202 -35.73 -30.69 21.35
N PHE A 1203 -36.59 -31.54 20.80
CA PHE A 1203 -36.59 -32.98 21.10
C PHE A 1203 -35.31 -33.67 20.63
N LEU A 1204 -34.85 -33.36 19.41
CA LEU A 1204 -33.61 -33.92 18.88
C LEU A 1204 -32.41 -33.57 19.76
N MET A 1205 -32.26 -32.30 20.14
CA MET A 1205 -31.13 -31.81 20.93
C MET A 1205 -31.13 -32.36 22.35
N ILE A 1206 -32.29 -32.42 23.02
CA ILE A 1206 -32.42 -33.05 24.34
C ILE A 1206 -31.97 -34.52 24.27
N ARG A 1207 -32.50 -35.29 23.30
CA ARG A 1207 -32.15 -36.70 23.14
C ARG A 1207 -30.68 -36.90 22.77
N PHE A 1208 -30.14 -36.03 21.92
CA PHE A 1208 -28.72 -36.03 21.55
C PHE A 1208 -27.81 -35.87 22.76
N TYR A 1209 -28.07 -34.89 23.63
CA TYR A 1209 -27.27 -34.70 24.85
C TYR A 1209 -27.40 -35.87 25.83
N ASP A 1210 -28.60 -36.47 25.97
CA ASP A 1210 -28.77 -37.69 26.79
C ASP A 1210 -27.88 -38.84 26.30
N ASN A 1211 -27.98 -39.17 25.00
CA ASN A 1211 -27.21 -40.24 24.38
C ASN A 1211 -25.70 -39.97 24.51
N LEU A 1212 -25.32 -38.72 24.33
CA LEU A 1212 -23.93 -38.27 24.36
C LEU A 1212 -23.34 -38.37 25.77
N MET A 1213 -24.08 -37.93 26.80
CA MET A 1213 -23.63 -38.04 28.19
C MET A 1213 -23.56 -39.50 28.65
N GLN A 1214 -24.52 -40.34 28.25
CA GLN A 1214 -24.49 -41.77 28.54
C GLN A 1214 -23.26 -42.46 27.88
N HIS A 1215 -22.96 -42.11 26.63
CA HIS A 1215 -21.74 -42.59 25.97
C HIS A 1215 -20.48 -42.13 26.71
N TRP A 1216 -20.43 -40.87 27.16
CA TRP A 1216 -19.30 -40.34 27.91
C TRP A 1216 -19.06 -41.05 29.24
N GLN A 1217 -20.12 -41.38 29.97
CA GLN A 1217 -20.02 -42.16 31.20
C GLN A 1217 -19.40 -43.55 30.96
N THR A 1218 -19.60 -44.10 29.75
CA THR A 1218 -19.16 -45.46 29.40
C THR A 1218 -17.73 -45.51 28.87
N VAL A 1219 -17.34 -44.56 28.00
CA VAL A 1219 -16.03 -44.60 27.29
C VAL A 1219 -15.16 -43.35 27.47
N GLY A 1220 -15.53 -42.42 28.34
CA GLY A 1220 -14.73 -41.25 28.69
C GLY A 1220 -14.36 -40.36 27.49
N THR A 1221 -13.15 -39.82 27.48
CA THR A 1221 -12.68 -38.90 26.42
C THR A 1221 -12.70 -39.52 25.01
N GLN A 1222 -12.83 -40.84 24.89
CA GLN A 1222 -12.98 -41.55 23.61
C GLN A 1222 -14.41 -41.52 23.03
N ALA A 1223 -15.40 -40.98 23.75
CA ALA A 1223 -16.77 -40.88 23.25
C ALA A 1223 -16.83 -40.08 21.93
N SER A 1224 -17.41 -40.68 20.90
CA SER A 1224 -17.67 -40.03 19.62
C SER A 1224 -19.01 -39.30 19.67
N ILE A 1225 -19.07 -38.12 19.05
CA ILE A 1225 -20.29 -37.30 18.99
C ILE A 1225 -21.29 -37.87 17.96
N ALA A 1226 -20.78 -38.46 16.86
CA ALA A 1226 -21.60 -38.91 15.75
C ALA A 1226 -22.61 -40.02 16.11
N PRO A 1227 -22.25 -41.09 16.86
CA PRO A 1227 -23.22 -42.10 17.29
C PRO A 1227 -24.37 -41.52 18.12
N ALA A 1228 -24.09 -40.55 19.00
CA ALA A 1228 -25.12 -39.95 19.84
C ALA A 1228 -26.14 -39.16 19.02
N LEU A 1229 -25.66 -38.40 18.01
CA LEU A 1229 -26.52 -37.66 17.08
C LEU A 1229 -27.32 -38.62 16.21
N GLN A 1230 -26.67 -39.63 15.65
CA GLN A 1230 -27.30 -40.66 14.83
C GLN A 1230 -28.42 -41.41 15.57
N GLN A 1231 -28.19 -41.78 16.83
CA GLN A 1231 -29.21 -42.40 17.68
C GLN A 1231 -30.38 -41.45 17.97
N ALA A 1232 -30.12 -40.15 18.15
CA ALA A 1232 -31.17 -39.16 18.32
C ALA A 1232 -31.97 -38.95 17.03
N GLN A 1233 -31.31 -38.98 15.87
CA GLN A 1233 -31.94 -38.89 14.56
C GLN A 1233 -32.82 -40.11 14.27
N HIS A 1234 -32.33 -41.34 14.50
CA HIS A 1234 -33.14 -42.56 14.40
C HIS A 1234 -34.34 -42.50 15.34
N TRP A 1235 -34.11 -42.13 16.61
CA TRP A 1235 -35.18 -42.01 17.59
C TRP A 1235 -36.27 -41.03 17.13
N LEU A 1236 -35.90 -39.84 16.63
CA LEU A 1236 -36.88 -38.86 16.19
C LEU A 1236 -37.59 -39.28 14.90
N ARG A 1237 -36.88 -39.89 13.95
CA ARG A 1237 -37.44 -40.41 12.69
C ARG A 1237 -38.49 -41.50 12.94
N ASP A 1238 -38.20 -42.38 13.89
CA ASP A 1238 -39.03 -43.56 14.20
C ASP A 1238 -40.00 -43.27 15.36
N LEU A 1239 -40.03 -42.04 15.86
CA LEU A 1239 -40.82 -41.64 17.02
C LEU A 1239 -42.31 -41.80 16.73
N THR A 1240 -43.01 -42.50 17.61
CA THR A 1240 -44.46 -42.67 17.56
C THR A 1240 -45.15 -41.83 18.63
N TYR A 1241 -46.45 -41.57 18.47
CA TYR A 1241 -47.24 -40.85 19.48
C TYR A 1241 -47.15 -41.52 20.87
N ASP A 1242 -47.29 -42.85 20.93
CA ASP A 1242 -47.26 -43.60 22.19
C ASP A 1242 -45.86 -43.56 22.82
N SER A 1243 -44.81 -43.74 22.02
CA SER A 1243 -43.44 -43.70 22.52
C SER A 1243 -43.02 -42.29 22.97
N LEU A 1244 -43.53 -41.24 22.31
CA LEU A 1244 -43.33 -39.85 22.76
C LEU A 1244 -44.05 -39.57 24.08
N ASN A 1245 -45.30 -40.00 24.25
CA ASN A 1245 -46.00 -39.85 25.52
C ASN A 1245 -45.31 -40.61 26.65
N GLN A 1246 -44.80 -41.81 26.37
CA GLN A 1246 -44.01 -42.57 27.33
C GLN A 1246 -42.74 -41.80 27.72
N TRP A 1247 -41.99 -41.27 26.77
CA TRP A 1247 -40.79 -40.48 27.03
C TRP A 1247 -41.09 -39.21 27.85
N LEU A 1248 -42.20 -38.52 27.55
CA LEU A 1248 -42.67 -37.35 28.31
C LEU A 1248 -43.14 -37.71 29.73
N ALA A 1249 -43.68 -38.92 29.94
CA ALA A 1249 -44.09 -39.40 31.26
C ALA A 1249 -42.89 -39.81 32.13
N GLU A 1250 -41.88 -40.43 31.53
CA GLU A 1250 -40.60 -40.76 32.18
C GLU A 1250 -39.78 -39.50 32.50
N ARG A 1251 -40.04 -38.40 31.79
CA ARG A 1251 -39.31 -37.14 31.94
C ARG A 1251 -40.26 -35.94 31.86
N PRO A 1252 -40.88 -35.53 32.99
CA PRO A 1252 -41.87 -34.45 32.97
C PRO A 1252 -41.22 -33.12 32.53
N LEU A 1253 -41.51 -32.74 31.30
CA LEU A 1253 -41.13 -31.45 30.73
C LEU A 1253 -42.13 -30.39 31.22
N TYR A 1254 -41.65 -29.32 31.87
CA TYR A 1254 -42.49 -28.20 32.27
C TYR A 1254 -42.84 -27.33 31.04
N LEU A 1255 -43.87 -27.75 30.32
CA LEU A 1255 -44.42 -27.01 29.18
C LEU A 1255 -45.42 -25.95 29.65
N THR A 1256 -45.33 -24.73 29.11
CA THR A 1256 -46.34 -23.69 29.30
C THR A 1256 -47.69 -24.11 28.69
N SER A 1257 -48.78 -23.44 29.06
CA SER A 1257 -50.10 -23.71 28.47
C SER A 1257 -50.09 -23.55 26.95
N ASP A 1258 -49.41 -22.51 26.45
CA ASP A 1258 -49.29 -22.24 25.02
C ASP A 1258 -48.47 -23.32 24.30
N GLN A 1259 -47.36 -23.78 24.89
CA GLN A 1259 -46.56 -24.89 24.35
C GLN A 1259 -47.34 -26.20 24.32
N LYS A 1260 -48.18 -26.48 25.33
CA LYS A 1260 -49.07 -27.65 25.35
C LYS A 1260 -50.12 -27.57 24.26
N ASP A 1261 -50.66 -26.39 24.01
CA ASP A 1261 -51.66 -26.16 22.97
C ASP A 1261 -51.04 -26.12 21.56
N ASP A 1262 -49.80 -25.69 21.41
CA ASP A 1262 -49.00 -25.81 20.17
C ASP A 1262 -48.68 -27.27 19.84
N LEU A 1263 -48.25 -28.06 20.83
CA LEU A 1263 -48.11 -29.50 20.71
C LEU A 1263 -49.44 -30.11 20.25
N ARG A 1264 -50.55 -29.84 20.95
CA ARG A 1264 -51.89 -30.32 20.57
C ARG A 1264 -52.34 -29.88 19.17
N ARG A 1265 -52.02 -28.64 18.76
CA ARG A 1265 -52.35 -28.11 17.42
C ARG A 1265 -51.53 -28.78 16.32
N HIS A 1266 -50.23 -29.01 16.54
CA HIS A 1266 -49.38 -29.78 15.62
C HIS A 1266 -49.94 -31.21 15.46
N TYR A 1267 -50.34 -31.87 16.55
CA TYR A 1267 -50.97 -33.20 16.50
C TYR A 1267 -52.32 -33.22 15.77
N ARG A 1268 -53.15 -32.18 15.90
CA ARG A 1268 -54.46 -32.12 15.23
C ARG A 1268 -54.38 -31.86 13.74
N ARG A 1269 -53.30 -31.22 13.26
CA ARG A 1269 -53.12 -30.92 11.83
C ARG A 1269 -52.63 -32.12 11.03
N ASP A 1270 -51.86 -33.02 11.64
CA ASP A 1270 -51.42 -34.25 10.98
C ASP A 1270 -51.28 -35.40 12.00
N PRO A 1271 -52.29 -36.29 12.10
CA PRO A 1271 -52.24 -37.48 12.96
C PRO A 1271 -51.15 -38.48 12.56
N THR A 1272 -50.55 -38.32 11.37
CA THR A 1272 -49.55 -39.23 10.82
C THR A 1272 -48.11 -38.78 10.99
N LEU A 1273 -47.88 -37.61 11.60
CA LEU A 1273 -46.55 -36.99 11.83
C LEU A 1273 -45.57 -37.88 12.62
N PHE A 1274 -46.09 -38.91 13.29
CA PHE A 1274 -45.36 -39.92 14.05
C PHE A 1274 -45.81 -41.36 13.70
N ALA A 1275 -46.59 -41.55 12.63
CA ALA A 1275 -47.20 -42.84 12.28
C ALA A 1275 -46.56 -43.51 11.05
N LYS A 1276 -45.67 -42.83 10.32
CA LYS A 1276 -44.90 -43.41 9.22
C LYS A 1276 -43.46 -42.92 9.28
N PRO A 1277 -42.47 -43.84 9.16
CA PRO A 1277 -41.10 -43.43 8.89
C PRO A 1277 -41.08 -42.74 7.52
N TYR A 1278 -40.31 -41.65 7.42
CA TYR A 1278 -40.02 -40.98 6.15
C TYR A 1278 -39.39 -41.93 5.13
#